data_AF-T1KQY6-F1
#
_entry.id   AF-T1KQY6-F1
#
_cell.length_a   1.000
_cell.length_b   1.000
_cell.length_c   1.000
_cell.angle_alpha   90.00
_cell.angle_beta   90.00
_cell.angle_gamma   90.00
#
_symmetry.space_group_name_H-M   'P 1'
#
loop_
_entity.id
_entity.type
_entity.pdbx_description
1 polymer ?
#
loop_
_entity_poly.entity_id
_entity_poly.type
_entity_poly.pdbx_seq_one_letter_code
_entity_poly.pdbx_strand_id
1 'polypeptide(L)'
;MFPPRNRERAPLHNSPPAHHIKMISPERMFLLGDPRSNQNPALLAFGLLFFRWHNTLAQRIQAEYPHWSDEDIFQRARRLVIASLQNIILYEYLPTLLGSDEQIAPYTGYKPDIHPGVSHAFQSAAFRFGHTMIPPGLYRRDAQCNFIKTRHGHNGIRLCSTWWGSEEVIPETGLEELLMGLSSQIAEREDSILCSDVRDKLFGPLDFSRRDLAALNIMRGRDNGLPDYNTVRKVFGLPKLNWTEINPVFSANNPDVIKRLYDLYNGDVDNIDLYVGGMLETNPTEGRPGPVFRRIIKEQFERIRDADRFWFENEANGIFSIDEIEEIRKIRLWDILVNATGIPANAVQKELFRFQEGDPCPQPGQLNSSQLEPCIILKGWDYFHGSELPYIFVILLLIFIPTVVALVGYGVIKLQNRRRRRFKARQEMSDGKEYDKLYVREWLHQNHKRYVKVKIGPDESLSTVNRKGETLRRIDFINVNSLIVEVTQDSAKPMVLIRSTRDHDLVLQFNNLSERKRFLSKLESFLLNRKKTLEIIHTYRDIMLANAETKEKRQKRLEHFFREAYALTFGLKPGEKRKLDSVSNDVIMVMRTSLSKNEFAEALGMKSDSLFVKQMFNCVDKDKDGRISFQEFLDTVVLFSRGKTEDKVRIIFDMCDHDGNGLIDKVELTKMMTSLVDIAKTNSLSEPQLNYDDFKTMMKEYKGDFIAIGLDCKGAKQNFLDTSTNIARMTSFQISSPPEADPSWAKKKWNSLITYLEENRQHIIYLIMFYVITFTLFFERYFSYSYLTEHTDLRHIMGAGIAITRGSAAALSFCYSLLLLTMCRNLITKVREYAIQQYIPLDSHVQFHKLVAMTGLFFTLVHTIGHCVNFYHISTQPLEHLRCLTKEMHFDSDSKPNFSFWIFGTVTGITGIILFTIVMIIYIFAYPKIRQKAYSYFWITHSLYIFLYGLSLLHGLAKLTGTPRFWAFFIIPAVLFTLDKIISLQTKYMELDILETELLPSDVTKVKFSRPPNFKYLSGQWVRLCCTAFKSNEYHSLTLTSAPHENYLSVHVKAHGPWTWKLRGFFDPSNYSPNAPTPKIKLEGPFGGGNQDWYKHEIAIMVGGGIGVTPYASILNDLVFGTSTNRYSGVACKKVYFLWICASHRHFEWFIDVLRDVESKDVTNVLEVHIFITQFFHKFDLRTTMLYICENHFQRISNRSMFTGLKAVNHFGRPDMNAFLKFIRKQHAYVSKVGVFSCGPTALTKTISKACEAVNKQRKLPYFLHQFENF
;
A
#
# COMPACT_ATOMS: atom_id res chain seq x y z
N MET A 1 31.82 -52.61 31.66
CA MET A 1 31.78 -51.51 30.67
C MET A 1 30.34 -51.07 30.45
N PHE A 2 30.08 -49.76 30.35
CA PHE A 2 28.77 -49.20 29.97
C PHE A 2 28.79 -48.82 28.48
N PRO A 3 27.64 -48.81 27.78
CA PRO A 3 27.54 -48.31 26.41
C PRO A 3 27.85 -46.79 26.37
N PRO A 4 28.14 -46.25 25.18
CA PRO A 4 28.35 -44.81 25.03
C PRO A 4 27.10 -44.01 25.42
N ARG A 5 27.33 -42.79 25.90
CA ARG A 5 26.27 -41.79 26.11
C ARG A 5 25.80 -41.24 24.76
N ASN A 6 24.57 -40.76 24.68
CA ASN A 6 23.94 -40.28 23.44
C ASN A 6 24.47 -38.90 22.98
N ARG A 7 25.80 -38.76 22.84
CA ARG A 7 26.45 -37.51 22.42
C ARG A 7 26.11 -37.10 20.99
N GLU A 8 25.76 -38.06 20.15
CA GLU A 8 25.32 -37.85 18.77
C GLU A 8 23.84 -37.45 18.66
N ARG A 9 23.14 -37.32 19.80
CA ARG A 9 21.72 -36.91 19.87
C ARG A 9 20.81 -37.79 19.00
N ALA A 10 21.04 -39.10 19.00
CA ALA A 10 20.14 -40.07 18.40
C ALA A 10 18.72 -39.92 18.96
N PRO A 11 17.67 -40.21 18.16
CA PRO A 11 16.27 -39.93 18.50
C PRO A 11 15.71 -40.90 19.55
N LEU A 12 16.25 -40.85 20.77
CA LEU A 12 15.75 -41.59 21.93
C LEU A 12 14.51 -40.90 22.51
N HIS A 13 13.63 -41.67 23.16
CA HIS A 13 12.55 -41.09 23.94
C HIS A 13 13.14 -40.37 25.16
N ASN A 14 12.83 -39.09 25.33
CA ASN A 14 13.39 -38.24 26.37
C ASN A 14 12.28 -37.56 27.17
N SER A 15 11.50 -38.38 27.90
CA SER A 15 10.48 -37.85 28.80
C SER A 15 11.11 -37.18 30.01
N PRO A 16 10.43 -36.20 30.64
CA PRO A 16 10.95 -35.52 31.83
C PRO A 16 11.18 -36.52 32.98
N PRO A 17 12.32 -36.45 33.69
CA PRO A 17 12.56 -37.27 34.87
C PRO A 17 11.58 -37.02 36.01
N ALA A 18 11.49 -37.96 36.94
CA ALA A 18 10.56 -37.90 38.06
C ALA A 18 10.67 -36.62 38.93
N HIS A 19 11.87 -36.08 39.13
CA HIS A 19 12.13 -34.94 40.02
C HIS A 19 12.06 -33.56 39.33
N HIS A 20 12.01 -33.52 37.99
CA HIS A 20 12.03 -32.28 37.23
C HIS A 20 11.09 -32.34 36.02
N ILE A 21 10.09 -31.46 35.97
CA ILE A 21 9.16 -31.39 34.83
C ILE A 21 9.65 -30.46 33.72
N LYS A 22 10.88 -30.69 33.24
CA LYS A 22 11.50 -29.91 32.15
C LYS A 22 12.15 -30.83 31.13
N MET A 23 12.31 -30.35 29.90
CA MET A 23 13.16 -31.02 28.91
C MET A 23 14.62 -30.93 29.37
N ILE A 24 15.35 -32.05 29.30
CA ILE A 24 16.77 -32.15 29.67
C ILE A 24 17.52 -32.67 28.45
N SER A 25 18.81 -32.37 28.32
CA SER A 25 19.64 -32.90 27.24
C SER A 25 19.54 -34.43 27.13
N PRO A 26 19.26 -35.00 25.94
CA PRO A 26 19.26 -36.44 25.72
C PRO A 26 20.66 -37.05 25.82
N GLU A 27 21.72 -36.23 25.78
CA GLU A 27 23.11 -36.67 25.88
C GLU A 27 23.41 -37.39 27.20
N ARG A 28 22.60 -37.16 28.24
CA ARG A 28 22.69 -37.91 29.50
C ARG A 28 22.36 -39.40 29.31
N MET A 29 21.54 -39.78 28.34
CA MET A 29 21.06 -41.15 28.21
C MET A 29 22.10 -42.10 27.64
N PHE A 30 22.00 -43.38 27.99
CA PHE A 30 22.79 -44.43 27.33
C PHE A 30 22.22 -44.73 25.94
N LEU A 31 23.11 -44.89 24.96
CA LEU A 31 22.74 -45.23 23.59
C LEU A 31 22.58 -46.75 23.47
N LEU A 32 21.34 -47.20 23.36
CA LEU A 32 20.94 -48.60 23.22
C LEU A 32 19.95 -48.76 22.06
N GLY A 33 19.71 -50.00 21.64
CA GLY A 33 18.91 -50.30 20.45
C GLY A 33 17.42 -49.95 20.56
N ASP A 34 16.80 -50.06 21.74
CA ASP A 34 15.42 -49.62 21.97
C ASP A 34 15.40 -48.17 22.52
N PRO A 35 14.62 -47.25 21.92
CA PRO A 35 14.64 -45.85 22.31
C PRO A 35 14.05 -45.58 23.70
N ARG A 36 13.47 -46.58 24.37
CA ARG A 36 12.88 -46.49 25.72
C ARG A 36 13.70 -47.23 26.77
N SER A 37 14.87 -47.81 26.44
CA SER A 37 15.69 -48.56 27.40
C SER A 37 16.08 -47.77 28.67
N ASN A 38 16.10 -46.43 28.61
CA ASN A 38 16.41 -45.55 29.74
C ASN A 38 15.19 -45.20 30.62
N GLN A 39 14.02 -45.81 30.39
CA GLN A 39 12.77 -45.48 31.08
C GLN A 39 12.81 -45.77 32.59
N ASN A 40 13.37 -46.92 33.00
CA ASN A 40 13.45 -47.34 34.39
C ASN A 40 14.70 -48.19 34.65
N PRO A 41 15.18 -48.28 35.91
CA PRO A 41 16.46 -48.93 36.21
C PRO A 41 16.50 -50.41 35.83
N ALA A 42 15.41 -51.16 36.02
CA ALA A 42 15.35 -52.58 35.68
C ALA A 42 15.48 -52.80 34.16
N LEU A 43 14.75 -52.03 33.35
CA LEU A 43 14.83 -52.12 31.89
C LEU A 43 16.23 -51.74 31.38
N LEU A 44 16.83 -50.70 31.95
CA LEU A 44 18.20 -50.31 31.61
C LEU A 44 19.19 -51.41 32.00
N ALA A 45 19.03 -52.06 33.16
CA ALA A 45 19.89 -53.15 33.61
C ALA A 45 19.89 -54.33 32.61
N PHE A 46 18.74 -54.72 32.08
CA PHE A 46 18.66 -55.74 31.01
C PHE A 46 19.35 -55.29 29.72
N GLY A 47 19.15 -54.04 29.30
CA GLY A 47 19.85 -53.49 28.12
C GLY A 47 21.38 -53.52 28.28
N LEU A 48 21.87 -53.20 29.48
CA LEU A 48 23.28 -53.25 29.82
C LEU A 48 23.82 -54.69 29.92
N LEU A 49 23.02 -55.63 30.44
CA LEU A 49 23.37 -57.04 30.51
C LEU A 49 23.61 -57.61 29.11
N PHE A 50 22.67 -57.39 28.18
CA PHE A 50 22.80 -57.89 26.81
C PHE A 50 23.89 -57.14 26.00
N PHE A 51 24.12 -55.85 26.28
CA PHE A 51 25.27 -55.13 25.73
C PHE A 51 26.59 -55.78 26.18
N ARG A 52 26.72 -56.12 27.46
CA ARG A 52 27.90 -56.82 27.98
C ARG A 52 28.01 -58.23 27.42
N TRP A 53 26.90 -58.96 27.30
CA TRP A 53 26.88 -60.29 26.71
C TRP A 53 27.39 -60.30 25.28
N HIS A 54 26.95 -59.34 24.46
CA HIS A 54 27.47 -59.15 23.12
C HIS A 54 29.00 -58.96 23.10
N ASN A 55 29.52 -58.08 23.96
CA ASN A 55 30.96 -57.83 24.04
C ASN A 55 31.75 -59.03 24.55
N THR A 56 31.22 -59.78 25.52
CA THR A 56 31.82 -61.03 25.99
C THR A 56 31.90 -62.06 24.86
N LEU A 57 30.83 -62.21 24.07
CA LEU A 57 30.83 -63.09 22.91
C LEU A 57 31.80 -62.60 21.83
N ALA A 58 31.82 -61.30 21.52
CA ALA A 58 32.75 -60.72 20.55
C ALA A 58 34.22 -60.98 20.95
N GLN A 59 34.56 -60.85 22.24
CA GLN A 59 35.89 -61.18 22.75
C GLN A 59 36.22 -62.67 22.61
N ARG A 60 35.26 -63.57 22.91
CA ARG A 60 35.43 -65.01 22.73
C ARG A 60 35.64 -65.38 21.26
N ILE A 61 34.85 -64.80 20.35
CA ILE A 61 34.96 -65.00 18.90
C ILE A 61 36.28 -64.45 18.37
N GLN A 62 36.71 -63.27 18.82
CA GLN A 62 38.00 -62.70 18.43
C GLN A 62 39.18 -63.58 18.89
N ALA A 63 39.07 -64.22 20.05
CA ALA A 63 40.08 -65.14 20.55
C ALA A 63 40.11 -66.47 19.76
N GLU A 64 38.95 -66.97 19.34
CA GLU A 64 38.81 -68.17 18.51
C GLU A 64 39.22 -67.92 17.05
N TYR A 65 38.90 -66.74 16.51
CA TYR A 65 39.19 -66.31 15.15
C TYR A 65 40.01 -65.01 15.11
N PRO A 66 41.33 -65.03 15.41
CA PRO A 66 42.17 -63.84 15.50
C PRO A 66 42.27 -63.00 14.22
N HIS A 67 42.01 -63.61 13.06
CA HIS A 67 42.15 -62.97 11.74
C HIS A 67 40.85 -62.37 11.19
N TRP A 68 39.72 -62.55 11.88
CA TRP A 68 38.45 -61.98 11.44
C TRP A 68 38.44 -60.46 11.59
N SER A 69 37.69 -59.80 10.70
CA SER A 69 37.48 -58.35 10.79
C SER A 69 36.51 -58.01 11.92
N ASP A 70 36.52 -56.74 12.35
CA ASP A 70 35.56 -56.23 13.35
C ASP A 70 34.10 -56.49 12.94
N GLU A 71 33.78 -56.33 11.66
CA GLU A 71 32.43 -56.59 11.13
C GLU A 71 32.05 -58.07 11.22
N ASP A 72 32.97 -58.99 10.89
CA ASP A 72 32.71 -60.43 10.96
C ASP A 72 32.46 -60.87 12.41
N ILE A 73 33.27 -60.36 13.34
CA ILE A 73 33.14 -60.60 14.78
C ILE A 73 31.82 -60.02 15.30
N PHE A 74 31.51 -58.78 14.95
CA PHE A 74 30.28 -58.10 15.34
C PHE A 74 29.04 -58.87 14.85
N GLN A 75 29.00 -59.27 13.57
CA GLN A 75 27.85 -60.00 13.02
C GLN A 75 27.69 -61.39 13.65
N ARG A 76 28.80 -62.11 13.88
CA ARG A 76 28.73 -63.42 14.55
C ARG A 76 28.27 -63.29 16.00
N ALA A 77 28.83 -62.33 16.75
CA ALA A 77 28.40 -62.04 18.12
C ALA A 77 26.92 -61.63 18.17
N ARG A 78 26.49 -60.75 17.25
CA ARG A 78 25.10 -60.32 17.13
C ARG A 78 24.15 -61.49 16.88
N ARG A 79 24.48 -62.39 15.94
CA ARG A 79 23.66 -63.58 15.65
C ARG A 79 23.52 -64.48 16.88
N LEU A 80 24.62 -64.74 17.59
CA LEU A 80 24.59 -65.54 18.82
C LEU A 80 23.76 -64.88 19.92
N VAL A 81 23.87 -63.56 20.13
CA VAL A 81 23.02 -62.82 21.08
C VAL A 81 21.54 -62.94 20.71
N ILE A 82 21.19 -62.78 19.43
CA ILE A 82 19.81 -62.93 18.95
C ILE A 82 19.30 -64.34 19.22
N ALA A 83 20.09 -65.36 18.89
CA ALA A 83 19.73 -66.76 19.10
C ALA A 83 19.57 -67.11 20.59
N SER A 84 20.49 -66.64 21.46
CA SER A 84 20.35 -66.81 22.91
C SER A 84 19.08 -66.13 23.43
N LEU A 85 18.75 -64.93 22.94
CA LEU A 85 17.54 -64.21 23.36
C LEU A 85 16.27 -64.92 22.89
N GLN A 86 16.23 -65.38 21.64
CA GLN A 86 15.13 -66.18 21.09
C GLN A 86 14.91 -67.46 21.91
N ASN A 87 15.98 -68.18 22.24
CA ASN A 87 15.94 -69.39 23.06
C ASN A 87 15.37 -69.11 24.47
N ILE A 88 15.92 -68.11 25.17
CA ILE A 88 15.49 -67.75 26.53
C ILE A 88 14.03 -67.31 26.55
N ILE A 89 13.62 -66.43 25.62
CA ILE A 89 12.24 -65.93 25.60
C ILE A 89 11.25 -67.08 25.38
N LEU A 90 11.50 -67.92 24.37
CA LEU A 90 10.52 -68.92 23.97
C LEU A 90 10.59 -70.18 24.85
N TYR A 91 11.76 -70.65 25.26
CA TYR A 91 11.91 -71.95 25.92
C TYR A 91 12.18 -71.87 27.43
N GLU A 92 12.46 -70.68 27.98
CA GLU A 92 12.67 -70.48 29.42
C GLU A 92 11.59 -69.55 30.04
N TYR A 93 11.42 -68.35 29.49
CA TYR A 93 10.49 -67.33 30.01
C TYR A 93 9.02 -67.68 29.73
N LEU A 94 8.67 -67.99 28.48
CA LEU A 94 7.27 -68.21 28.11
C LEU A 94 6.64 -69.44 28.79
N PRO A 95 7.31 -70.61 28.93
CA PRO A 95 6.79 -71.74 29.68
C PRO A 95 6.64 -71.42 31.18
N THR A 96 7.55 -70.59 31.71
CA THR A 96 7.45 -70.10 33.09
C THR A 96 6.16 -69.30 33.30
N LEU A 97 5.81 -68.47 32.31
CA LEU A 97 4.63 -67.60 32.32
C LEU A 97 3.30 -68.32 32.04
N LEU A 98 3.25 -69.20 31.03
CA LEU A 98 2.02 -69.87 30.60
C LEU A 98 1.67 -71.07 31.49
N GLY A 99 2.68 -71.71 32.07
CA GLY A 99 2.52 -72.91 32.88
C GLY A 99 2.44 -74.20 32.08
N SER A 100 2.16 -75.31 32.77
CA SER A 100 2.09 -76.67 32.22
C SER A 100 0.93 -76.89 31.24
N ASP A 101 -0.12 -76.06 31.32
CA ASP A 101 -1.41 -76.31 30.65
C ASP A 101 -1.40 -75.83 29.19
N GLU A 102 -0.52 -74.88 28.85
CA GLU A 102 -0.35 -74.35 27.50
C GLU A 102 1.11 -74.47 27.04
N GLN A 103 1.57 -75.71 26.84
CA GLN A 103 2.91 -75.98 26.32
C GLN A 103 3.08 -75.46 24.89
N ILE A 104 4.29 -74.98 24.58
CA ILE A 104 4.67 -74.49 23.26
C ILE A 104 4.86 -75.69 22.33
N ALA A 105 4.26 -75.65 21.15
CA ALA A 105 4.42 -76.71 20.16
C ALA A 105 5.89 -76.82 19.72
N PRO A 106 6.44 -78.03 19.47
CA PRO A 106 7.78 -78.18 18.90
C PRO A 106 7.94 -77.43 17.58
N TYR A 107 9.15 -76.94 17.29
CA TYR A 107 9.42 -76.27 16.02
C TYR A 107 9.35 -77.28 14.87
N THR A 108 8.60 -76.96 13.83
CA THR A 108 8.35 -77.83 12.67
C THR A 108 9.00 -77.32 11.39
N GLY A 109 9.87 -76.31 11.51
CA GLY A 109 10.49 -75.60 10.40
C GLY A 109 9.82 -74.27 10.08
N TYR A 110 10.49 -73.48 9.24
CA TYR A 110 10.06 -72.16 8.82
C TYR A 110 8.85 -72.24 7.88
N LYS A 111 7.80 -71.45 8.18
CA LYS A 111 6.54 -71.38 7.43
C LYS A 111 6.43 -70.00 6.76
N PRO A 112 6.77 -69.89 5.46
CA PRO A 112 6.78 -68.60 4.76
C PRO A 112 5.39 -67.98 4.57
N ASP A 113 4.33 -68.80 4.57
CA ASP A 113 2.95 -68.35 4.32
C ASP A 113 2.27 -67.74 5.57
N ILE A 114 2.91 -67.81 6.73
CA ILE A 114 2.38 -67.28 7.99
C ILE A 114 2.83 -65.82 8.16
N HIS A 115 1.88 -64.94 8.53
CA HIS A 115 2.18 -63.53 8.79
C HIS A 115 2.80 -63.32 10.20
N PRO A 116 4.05 -62.83 10.32
CA PRO A 116 4.75 -62.70 11.61
C PRO A 116 4.33 -61.47 12.44
N GLY A 117 3.55 -60.54 11.86
CA GLY A 117 3.27 -59.24 12.49
C GLY A 117 2.58 -59.37 13.85
N VAL A 118 2.94 -58.47 14.78
CA VAL A 118 2.34 -58.42 16.11
C VAL A 118 0.87 -58.01 16.02
N SER A 119 -0.02 -58.80 16.60
CA SER A 119 -1.46 -58.50 16.61
C SER A 119 -1.77 -57.35 17.57
N HIS A 120 -2.78 -56.55 17.24
CA HIS A 120 -3.26 -55.48 18.12
C HIS A 120 -3.73 -56.02 19.47
N ALA A 121 -4.40 -57.18 19.49
CA ALA A 121 -4.85 -57.82 20.72
C ALA A 121 -3.68 -58.18 21.65
N PHE A 122 -2.56 -58.67 21.08
CA PHE A 122 -1.34 -58.93 21.84
C PHE A 122 -0.71 -57.65 22.38
N GLN A 123 -0.43 -56.66 21.52
CA GLN A 123 0.34 -55.46 21.89
C GLN A 123 -0.43 -54.48 22.79
N SER A 124 -1.74 -54.34 22.58
CA SER A 124 -2.56 -53.30 23.22
C SER A 124 -3.35 -53.82 24.42
N ALA A 125 -3.53 -55.14 24.57
CA ALA A 125 -4.21 -55.74 25.72
C ALA A 125 -3.39 -56.88 26.35
N ALA A 126 -3.22 -58.02 25.68
CA ALA A 126 -2.78 -59.24 26.34
C ALA A 126 -1.39 -59.11 26.96
N PHE A 127 -0.36 -58.67 26.21
CA PHE A 127 1.01 -58.54 26.72
C PHE A 127 1.21 -57.33 27.67
N ARG A 128 0.14 -56.59 27.98
CA ARG A 128 0.13 -55.55 29.01
C ARG A 128 -0.17 -56.12 30.40
N PHE A 129 -0.55 -57.39 30.51
CA PHE A 129 -0.77 -58.05 31.80
C PHE A 129 0.44 -57.89 32.74
N GLY A 130 1.66 -57.91 32.19
CA GLY A 130 2.90 -57.78 32.96
C GLY A 130 3.01 -56.49 33.77
N HIS A 131 2.18 -55.47 33.49
CA HIS A 131 2.10 -54.28 34.33
C HIS A 131 1.59 -54.55 35.75
N THR A 132 0.82 -55.62 35.96
CA THR A 132 0.32 -55.98 37.30
C THR A 132 1.40 -56.57 38.19
N MET A 133 2.42 -57.19 37.58
CA MET A 133 3.54 -57.80 38.28
C MET A 133 4.62 -56.79 38.69
N ILE A 134 4.46 -55.50 38.35
CA ILE A 134 5.48 -54.49 38.61
C ILE A 134 5.49 -54.12 40.10
N PRO A 135 6.60 -54.38 40.84
CA PRO A 135 6.67 -54.02 42.24
C PRO A 135 6.84 -52.52 42.46
N PRO A 136 6.40 -52.00 43.62
CA PRO A 136 6.51 -50.58 43.95
C PRO A 136 7.97 -50.10 44.14
N GLY A 137 8.94 -51.01 44.26
CA GLY A 137 10.36 -50.70 44.32
C GLY A 137 11.21 -51.92 44.02
N LEU A 138 12.52 -51.70 43.89
CA LEU A 138 13.50 -52.71 43.49
C LEU A 138 14.52 -52.93 44.62
N TYR A 139 14.74 -54.19 44.98
CA TYR A 139 15.81 -54.58 45.89
C TYR A 139 17.18 -54.50 45.21
N ARG A 140 18.19 -54.37 46.05
CA ARG A 140 19.61 -54.46 45.70
C ARG A 140 20.28 -55.28 46.79
N ARG A 141 21.21 -56.16 46.41
CA ARG A 141 21.94 -56.99 47.37
C ARG A 141 23.35 -57.27 46.91
N ASP A 142 24.21 -57.63 47.84
CA ASP A 142 25.54 -58.17 47.53
C ASP A 142 25.50 -59.70 47.28
N ALA A 143 26.69 -60.26 47.01
CA ALA A 143 26.88 -61.70 46.80
C ALA A 143 26.79 -62.51 48.11
N GLN A 144 26.85 -61.85 49.28
CA GLN A 144 26.72 -62.46 50.61
C GLN A 144 25.28 -62.46 51.12
N CYS A 145 24.30 -62.20 50.24
CA CYS A 145 22.87 -62.11 50.54
C CYS A 145 22.47 -60.94 51.47
N ASN A 146 23.28 -59.90 51.61
CA ASN A 146 22.89 -58.71 52.36
C ASN A 146 22.09 -57.76 51.47
N PHE A 147 20.85 -57.45 51.86
CA PHE A 147 20.00 -56.49 51.16
C PHE A 147 20.40 -55.06 51.55
N ILE A 148 20.90 -54.31 50.56
CA ILE A 148 21.50 -53.00 50.75
C ILE A 148 20.40 -51.93 50.74
N LYS A 149 20.35 -51.09 51.78
CA LYS A 149 19.42 -49.96 51.82
C LYS A 149 19.87 -48.82 50.90
N THR A 150 18.96 -47.96 50.48
CA THR A 150 19.30 -46.74 49.74
C THR A 150 20.07 -45.76 50.63
N ARG A 151 20.71 -44.73 50.04
CA ARG A 151 21.43 -43.68 50.78
C ARG A 151 20.57 -42.99 51.86
N HIS A 152 19.25 -42.95 51.65
CA HIS A 152 18.27 -42.37 52.59
C HIS A 152 17.69 -43.39 53.58
N GLY A 153 18.21 -44.62 53.61
CA GLY A 153 17.82 -45.66 54.56
C GLY A 153 16.56 -46.45 54.18
N HIS A 154 16.06 -46.33 52.95
CA HIS A 154 14.90 -47.12 52.47
C HIS A 154 15.31 -48.52 52.02
N ASN A 155 14.38 -49.47 52.12
CA ASN A 155 14.64 -50.89 51.84
C ASN A 155 14.88 -51.21 50.34
N GLY A 156 14.52 -50.32 49.42
CA GLY A 156 14.68 -50.52 47.99
C GLY A 156 14.57 -49.22 47.18
N ILE A 157 14.90 -49.28 45.89
CA ILE A 157 14.82 -48.17 44.94
C ILE A 157 13.37 -48.01 44.49
N ARG A 158 12.76 -46.85 44.74
CA ARG A 158 11.37 -46.57 44.36
C ARG A 158 11.26 -46.32 42.84
N LEU A 159 10.22 -46.86 42.19
CA LEU A 159 10.03 -46.66 40.74
C LEU A 159 9.56 -45.24 40.40
N CYS A 160 8.61 -44.69 41.15
CA CYS A 160 8.06 -43.36 40.88
C CYS A 160 9.09 -42.22 40.93
N SER A 161 10.20 -42.38 41.66
CA SER A 161 11.30 -41.41 41.74
C SER A 161 12.39 -41.65 40.69
N THR A 162 12.37 -42.78 39.98
CA THR A 162 13.45 -43.18 39.06
C THR A 162 13.03 -43.24 37.59
N TRP A 163 11.75 -42.94 37.28
CA TRP A 163 11.29 -42.80 35.90
C TRP A 163 12.15 -41.81 35.11
N TRP A 164 12.72 -42.29 34.00
CA TRP A 164 13.60 -41.55 33.11
C TRP A 164 14.81 -40.89 33.79
N GLY A 165 15.24 -41.39 34.96
CA GLY A 165 16.48 -41.00 35.66
C GLY A 165 17.43 -42.19 35.89
N SER A 166 17.24 -43.27 35.13
CA SER A 166 17.94 -44.55 35.33
C SER A 166 19.44 -44.46 35.03
N GLU A 167 19.82 -43.50 34.20
CA GLU A 167 21.17 -43.28 33.73
C GLU A 167 22.10 -42.66 34.79
N GLU A 168 21.51 -42.09 35.85
CA GLU A 168 22.18 -41.65 37.08
C GLU A 168 22.08 -42.75 38.15
N VAL A 169 20.89 -43.36 38.30
CA VAL A 169 20.65 -44.40 39.31
C VAL A 169 21.57 -45.60 39.12
N ILE A 170 21.69 -46.17 37.92
CA ILE A 170 22.44 -47.42 37.70
C ILE A 170 23.93 -47.31 38.04
N PRO A 171 24.68 -46.27 37.60
CA PRO A 171 26.08 -46.11 38.01
C PRO A 171 26.29 -45.93 39.51
N GLU A 172 25.37 -45.25 40.21
CA GLU A 172 25.47 -45.07 41.68
C GLU A 172 25.15 -46.34 42.45
N THR A 173 24.22 -47.13 41.92
CA THR A 173 23.70 -48.33 42.56
C THR A 173 24.58 -49.54 42.26
N GLY A 174 25.17 -49.64 41.08
CA GLY A 174 25.89 -50.84 40.64
C GLY A 174 24.93 -51.82 39.96
N LEU A 175 25.31 -52.23 38.75
CA LEU A 175 24.48 -53.09 37.89
C LEU A 175 24.30 -54.48 38.52
N GLU A 176 25.38 -55.04 39.05
CA GLU A 176 25.43 -56.39 39.62
C GLU A 176 24.58 -56.51 40.88
N GLU A 177 24.61 -55.50 41.76
CA GLU A 177 23.79 -55.46 42.98
C GLU A 177 22.29 -55.43 42.66
N LEU A 178 21.91 -54.70 41.62
CA LEU A 178 20.53 -54.62 41.16
C LEU A 178 20.10 -55.93 40.49
N LEU A 179 20.91 -56.51 39.61
CA LEU A 179 20.58 -57.79 38.96
C LEU A 179 20.44 -58.93 39.97
N MET A 180 21.32 -59.01 40.97
CA MET A 180 21.18 -59.94 42.09
C MET A 180 19.91 -59.65 42.92
N GLY A 181 19.60 -58.39 43.18
CA GLY A 181 18.36 -58.01 43.84
C GLY A 181 17.11 -58.46 43.07
N LEU A 182 17.08 -58.23 41.76
CA LEU A 182 16.00 -58.66 40.86
C LEU A 182 15.85 -60.18 40.80
N SER A 183 16.95 -60.94 40.85
CA SER A 183 16.87 -62.41 40.87
C SER A 183 16.21 -62.96 42.13
N SER A 184 16.38 -62.30 43.27
CA SER A 184 15.82 -62.73 44.56
C SER A 184 14.45 -62.15 44.87
N GLN A 185 14.10 -61.04 44.22
CA GLN A 185 12.86 -60.33 44.48
C GLN A 185 11.68 -61.00 43.78
N ILE A 186 10.62 -61.25 44.53
CA ILE A 186 9.35 -61.74 43.99
C ILE A 186 8.59 -60.55 43.38
N ALA A 187 8.04 -60.76 42.20
CA ALA A 187 7.18 -59.78 41.52
C ALA A 187 5.88 -59.53 42.31
N GLU A 188 5.12 -58.50 41.92
CA GLU A 188 3.75 -58.36 42.44
C GLU A 188 2.83 -59.43 41.85
N ARG A 189 1.70 -59.64 42.51
CA ARG A 189 0.78 -60.68 42.13
C ARG A 189 0.14 -60.42 40.77
N GLU A 190 -0.02 -61.48 40.00
CA GLU A 190 -0.86 -61.52 38.81
C GLU A 190 -2.34 -61.45 39.23
N ASP A 191 -2.88 -60.24 39.34
CA ASP A 191 -4.29 -60.00 39.63
C ASP A 191 -4.82 -58.77 38.89
N SER A 192 -6.04 -58.32 39.22
CA SER A 192 -6.64 -57.14 38.58
C SER A 192 -6.14 -55.80 39.17
N ILE A 193 -5.14 -55.81 40.07
CA ILE A 193 -4.69 -54.65 40.84
C ILE A 193 -3.30 -54.22 40.39
N LEU A 194 -3.19 -52.97 39.94
CA LEU A 194 -1.90 -52.36 39.63
C LEU A 194 -1.34 -51.62 40.85
N CYS A 195 -0.03 -51.69 41.04
CA CYS A 195 0.65 -50.93 42.09
C CYS A 195 0.53 -49.41 41.85
N SER A 196 0.56 -48.61 42.93
CA SER A 196 0.36 -47.14 42.83
C SER A 196 1.39 -46.43 41.94
N ASP A 197 2.57 -47.02 41.74
CA ASP A 197 3.66 -46.41 40.95
C ASP A 197 3.43 -46.43 39.46
N VAL A 198 2.60 -47.35 38.97
CA VAL A 198 2.18 -47.41 37.57
C VAL A 198 0.73 -46.94 37.40
N ARG A 199 -0.13 -47.16 38.39
CA ARG A 199 -1.54 -46.73 38.34
C ARG A 199 -1.73 -45.23 38.57
N ASP A 200 -1.03 -44.64 39.53
CA ASP A 200 -1.27 -43.23 39.90
C ASP A 200 -0.07 -42.33 39.58
N LYS A 201 1.14 -42.93 39.52
CA LYS A 201 2.41 -42.21 39.53
C LYS A 201 3.34 -42.61 38.40
N LEU A 202 2.79 -43.07 37.28
CA LEU A 202 3.56 -43.25 36.05
C LEU A 202 4.03 -41.87 35.55
N PHE A 203 5.20 -41.77 34.92
CA PHE A 203 5.62 -40.52 34.28
C PHE A 203 4.59 -39.99 33.27
N GLY A 204 4.32 -38.69 33.33
CA GLY A 204 3.45 -37.99 32.39
C GLY A 204 4.21 -37.16 31.35
N PRO A 205 3.49 -36.64 30.34
CA PRO A 205 4.03 -35.61 29.44
C PRO A 205 4.26 -34.31 30.22
N LEU A 206 4.80 -33.27 29.59
CA LEU A 206 5.09 -32.01 30.31
C LEU A 206 3.84 -31.34 30.91
N ASP A 207 2.65 -31.54 30.35
CA ASP A 207 1.38 -31.03 30.88
C ASP A 207 1.00 -31.58 32.26
N PHE A 208 1.40 -32.82 32.56
CA PHE A 208 1.05 -33.51 33.80
C PHE A 208 2.25 -34.28 34.32
N SER A 209 2.65 -34.06 35.57
CA SER A 209 3.81 -34.79 36.13
C SER A 209 3.63 -36.30 36.17
N ARG A 210 2.38 -36.77 36.31
CA ARG A 210 2.02 -38.19 36.44
C ARG A 210 0.81 -38.57 35.59
N ARG A 211 0.68 -39.86 35.28
CA ARG A 211 -0.44 -40.49 34.54
C ARG A 211 -0.81 -41.84 35.14
N ASP A 212 -1.95 -42.35 34.68
CA ASP A 212 -2.46 -43.69 34.99
C ASP A 212 -2.19 -44.67 33.84
N LEU A 213 -1.36 -45.69 34.09
CA LEU A 213 -1.03 -46.71 33.09
C LEU A 213 -2.23 -47.61 32.74
N ALA A 214 -3.11 -47.92 33.69
CA ALA A 214 -4.31 -48.73 33.45
C ALA A 214 -5.26 -48.00 32.50
N ALA A 215 -5.55 -46.73 32.81
CA ALA A 215 -6.35 -45.88 31.94
C ALA A 215 -5.73 -45.73 30.55
N LEU A 216 -4.40 -45.58 30.46
CA LEU A 216 -3.68 -45.54 29.18
C LEU A 216 -3.81 -46.86 28.40
N ASN A 217 -3.77 -48.02 29.05
CA ASN A 217 -3.94 -49.30 28.38
C ASN A 217 -5.36 -49.48 27.84
N ILE A 218 -6.38 -49.10 28.62
CA ILE A 218 -7.79 -49.11 28.17
C ILE A 218 -7.96 -48.19 26.96
N MET A 219 -7.52 -46.93 27.07
CA MET A 219 -7.62 -45.97 25.97
C MET A 219 -6.84 -46.40 24.74
N ARG A 220 -5.69 -47.06 24.91
CA ARG A 220 -4.91 -47.63 23.80
C ARG A 220 -5.62 -48.80 23.15
N GLY A 221 -6.28 -49.66 23.92
CA GLY A 221 -7.13 -50.73 23.38
C GLY A 221 -8.25 -50.16 22.51
N ARG A 222 -8.93 -49.11 22.99
CA ARG A 222 -9.98 -48.41 22.24
C ARG A 222 -9.45 -47.70 20.99
N ASP A 223 -8.30 -47.02 21.10
CA ASP A 223 -7.62 -46.37 19.97
C ASP A 223 -7.20 -47.37 18.87
N ASN A 224 -6.80 -48.58 19.27
CA ASN A 224 -6.48 -49.66 18.34
C ASN A 224 -7.74 -50.39 17.81
N GLY A 225 -8.94 -50.00 18.22
CA GLY A 225 -10.19 -50.62 17.80
C GLY A 225 -10.31 -52.09 18.21
N LEU A 226 -9.82 -52.45 19.39
CA LEU A 226 -9.93 -53.84 19.87
C LEU A 226 -11.40 -54.27 20.02
N PRO A 227 -11.77 -55.50 19.62
CA PRO A 227 -13.10 -56.03 19.87
C PRO A 227 -13.35 -56.24 21.37
N ASP A 228 -14.61 -56.44 21.73
CA ASP A 228 -14.99 -56.76 23.09
C ASP A 228 -14.42 -58.11 23.55
N TYR A 229 -14.34 -58.24 24.87
CA TYR A 229 -13.79 -59.39 25.56
C TYR A 229 -14.35 -60.75 25.06
N ASN A 230 -15.67 -60.90 24.94
CA ASN A 230 -16.30 -62.18 24.58
C ASN A 230 -16.14 -62.51 23.08
N THR A 231 -16.14 -61.50 22.21
CA THR A 231 -15.83 -61.67 20.79
C THR A 231 -14.41 -62.19 20.60
N VAL A 232 -13.44 -61.64 21.32
CA VAL A 232 -12.04 -62.11 21.26
C VAL A 232 -11.93 -63.54 21.80
N ARG A 233 -12.59 -63.86 22.91
CA ARG A 233 -12.64 -65.24 23.43
C ARG A 233 -13.12 -66.23 22.37
N LYS A 234 -14.21 -65.91 21.68
CA LYS A 234 -14.76 -66.75 20.61
C LYS A 234 -13.76 -66.97 19.47
N VAL A 235 -13.04 -65.93 19.03
CA VAL A 235 -12.02 -66.03 17.96
C VAL A 235 -10.89 -66.98 18.34
N PHE A 236 -10.49 -66.98 19.62
CA PHE A 236 -9.46 -67.87 20.14
C PHE A 236 -10.00 -69.25 20.60
N GLY A 237 -11.24 -69.59 20.24
CA GLY A 237 -11.84 -70.89 20.54
C GLY A 237 -12.24 -71.08 22.01
N LEU A 238 -12.40 -70.00 22.77
CA LEU A 238 -12.84 -70.00 24.16
C LEU A 238 -14.35 -69.74 24.28
N PRO A 239 -15.03 -70.31 25.28
CA PRO A 239 -16.46 -70.07 25.50
C PRO A 239 -16.71 -68.63 25.96
N LYS A 240 -17.88 -68.08 25.59
CA LYS A 240 -18.40 -66.84 26.17
C LYS A 240 -18.65 -67.01 27.66
N LEU A 241 -18.44 -65.95 28.44
CA LEU A 241 -18.63 -65.95 29.89
C LEU A 241 -19.59 -64.83 30.32
N ASN A 242 -20.33 -65.08 31.40
CA ASN A 242 -21.10 -64.08 32.14
C ASN A 242 -20.28 -63.42 33.27
N TRP A 243 -20.76 -62.32 33.86
CA TRP A 243 -20.04 -61.56 34.92
C TRP A 243 -19.49 -62.41 36.07
N THR A 244 -20.30 -63.33 36.60
CA THR A 244 -19.91 -64.21 37.71
C THR A 244 -19.01 -65.37 37.27
N GLU A 245 -18.96 -65.65 35.96
CA GLU A 245 -18.18 -66.75 35.38
C GLU A 245 -16.78 -66.32 34.95
N ILE A 246 -16.54 -65.02 34.71
CA ILE A 246 -15.20 -64.48 34.35
C ILE A 246 -14.15 -64.89 35.38
N ASN A 247 -14.49 -64.74 36.67
CA ASN A 247 -13.67 -65.21 37.78
C ASN A 247 -14.57 -65.49 38.99
N PRO A 248 -15.00 -66.75 39.19
CA PRO A 248 -15.93 -67.11 40.26
C PRO A 248 -15.38 -66.81 41.65
N VAL A 249 -14.08 -67.03 41.87
CA VAL A 249 -13.41 -66.81 43.16
C VAL A 249 -13.34 -65.31 43.47
N PHE A 250 -12.89 -64.50 42.51
CA PHE A 250 -12.85 -63.05 42.68
C PHE A 250 -14.24 -62.46 42.86
N SER A 251 -15.23 -62.95 42.11
CA SER A 251 -16.62 -62.48 42.19
C SER A 251 -17.25 -62.78 43.54
N ALA A 252 -16.97 -63.95 44.13
CA ALA A 252 -17.45 -64.29 45.47
C ALA A 252 -16.81 -63.43 46.57
N ASN A 253 -15.51 -63.13 46.44
CA ASN A 253 -14.76 -62.38 47.45
C ASN A 253 -14.94 -60.84 47.34
N ASN A 254 -15.27 -60.32 46.15
CA ASN A 254 -15.35 -58.87 45.88
C ASN A 254 -16.66 -58.47 45.15
N PRO A 255 -17.84 -58.74 45.72
CA PRO A 255 -19.12 -58.45 45.06
C PRO A 255 -19.31 -56.96 44.75
N ASP A 256 -18.77 -56.06 45.59
CA ASP A 256 -18.85 -54.60 45.39
C ASP A 256 -18.06 -54.11 44.18
N VAL A 257 -16.95 -54.78 43.82
CA VAL A 257 -16.16 -54.44 42.62
C VAL A 257 -16.88 -54.90 41.37
N ILE A 258 -17.38 -56.14 41.38
CA ILE A 258 -18.16 -56.68 40.26
C ILE A 258 -19.43 -55.87 40.03
N LYS A 259 -20.15 -55.48 41.08
CA LYS A 259 -21.34 -54.62 40.96
C LYS A 259 -21.01 -53.28 40.31
N ARG A 260 -19.90 -52.63 40.71
CA ARG A 260 -19.46 -51.37 40.08
C ARG A 260 -19.10 -51.56 38.61
N LEU A 261 -18.42 -52.65 38.25
CA LEU A 261 -18.10 -52.95 36.85
C LEU A 261 -19.37 -53.27 36.05
N TYR A 262 -20.29 -54.03 36.62
CA TYR A 262 -21.61 -54.30 36.05
C TYR A 262 -22.34 -52.99 35.74
N ASP A 263 -22.42 -52.07 36.70
CA ASP A 263 -23.05 -50.76 36.51
C ASP A 263 -22.30 -49.91 35.46
N LEU A 264 -20.96 -49.92 35.45
CA LEU A 264 -20.14 -49.16 34.49
C LEU A 264 -20.31 -49.61 33.04
N TYR A 265 -20.55 -50.90 32.81
CA TYR A 265 -20.75 -51.49 31.48
C TYR A 265 -22.24 -51.76 31.16
N ASN A 266 -23.16 -51.11 31.88
CA ASN A 266 -24.62 -51.24 31.70
C ASN A 266 -25.14 -52.68 31.77
N GLY A 267 -24.49 -53.53 32.56
CA GLY A 267 -24.86 -54.93 32.78
C GLY A 267 -24.46 -55.90 31.68
N ASP A 268 -23.85 -55.44 30.58
CA ASP A 268 -23.51 -56.28 29.44
C ASP A 268 -22.01 -56.62 29.38
N VAL A 269 -21.70 -57.91 29.38
CA VAL A 269 -20.31 -58.42 29.30
C VAL A 269 -19.72 -58.22 27.91
N ASP A 270 -20.55 -58.19 26.86
CA ASP A 270 -20.12 -57.99 25.47
C ASP A 270 -19.70 -56.52 25.22
N ASN A 271 -19.74 -55.64 26.23
CA ASN A 271 -19.18 -54.29 26.19
C ASN A 271 -17.84 -54.15 26.93
N ILE A 272 -17.33 -55.20 27.59
CA ILE A 272 -16.09 -55.13 28.37
C ILE A 272 -14.88 -55.00 27.44
N ASP A 273 -14.02 -54.01 27.71
CA ASP A 273 -12.74 -53.85 27.02
C ASP A 273 -11.87 -55.10 27.24
N LEU A 274 -11.24 -55.64 26.18
CA LEU A 274 -10.41 -56.85 26.25
C LEU A 274 -9.35 -56.80 27.36
N TYR A 275 -8.72 -55.64 27.58
CA TYR A 275 -7.74 -55.46 28.65
C TYR A 275 -8.37 -55.70 30.03
N VAL A 276 -9.54 -55.13 30.30
CA VAL A 276 -10.22 -55.26 31.59
C VAL A 276 -10.69 -56.70 31.81
N GLY A 277 -11.36 -57.29 30.82
CA GLY A 277 -11.85 -58.66 30.91
C GLY A 277 -10.71 -59.68 31.08
N GLY A 278 -9.63 -59.55 30.31
CA GLY A 278 -8.49 -60.45 30.43
C GLY A 278 -7.70 -60.30 31.74
N MET A 279 -7.66 -59.10 32.33
CA MET A 279 -7.11 -58.90 33.68
C MET A 279 -7.97 -59.55 34.76
N LEU A 280 -9.31 -59.51 34.63
CA LEU A 280 -10.25 -60.11 35.59
C LEU A 280 -10.22 -61.64 35.60
N GLU A 281 -9.91 -62.29 34.47
CA GLU A 281 -9.77 -63.74 34.37
C GLU A 281 -8.63 -64.33 35.22
N THR A 282 -7.70 -63.49 35.66
CA THR A 282 -6.48 -63.93 36.33
C THR A 282 -6.81 -64.53 37.71
N ASN A 283 -6.34 -65.75 37.97
CA ASN A 283 -6.48 -66.40 39.28
C ASN A 283 -5.25 -66.09 40.16
N PRO A 284 -5.41 -65.33 41.26
CA PRO A 284 -4.31 -64.93 42.16
C PRO A 284 -3.54 -66.09 42.80
N THR A 285 -4.08 -67.31 42.76
CA THR A 285 -3.45 -68.52 43.32
C THR A 285 -2.60 -69.29 42.31
N GLU A 286 -2.84 -69.11 41.01
CA GLU A 286 -2.10 -69.77 39.93
C GLU A 286 -0.86 -68.98 39.51
N GLY A 287 -0.86 -67.66 39.71
CA GLY A 287 0.25 -66.76 39.38
C GLY A 287 0.56 -66.69 37.89
N ARG A 288 -0.48 -66.71 37.04
CA ARG A 288 -0.39 -66.78 35.57
C ARG A 288 -1.52 -65.98 34.91
N PRO A 289 -1.36 -65.53 33.66
CA PRO A 289 -2.41 -64.79 32.95
C PRO A 289 -3.70 -65.59 32.79
N GLY A 290 -4.84 -64.89 32.66
CA GLY A 290 -6.13 -65.50 32.33
C GLY A 290 -6.11 -66.32 31.03
N PRO A 291 -7.01 -67.31 30.86
CA PRO A 291 -7.10 -68.15 29.65
C PRO A 291 -7.05 -67.38 28.31
N VAL A 292 -7.74 -66.24 28.19
CA VAL A 292 -7.75 -65.45 26.95
C VAL A 292 -6.39 -64.85 26.64
N PHE A 293 -5.71 -64.31 27.66
CA PHE A 293 -4.38 -63.73 27.48
C PHE A 293 -3.33 -64.81 27.22
N ARG A 294 -3.39 -65.96 27.90
CA ARG A 294 -2.51 -67.09 27.61
C ARG A 294 -2.60 -67.52 26.15
N ARG A 295 -3.81 -67.71 25.63
CA ARG A 295 -4.01 -68.13 24.24
C ARG A 295 -3.49 -67.10 23.23
N ILE A 296 -3.74 -65.80 23.47
CA ILE A 296 -3.22 -64.72 22.61
C ILE A 296 -1.69 -64.68 22.64
N ILE A 297 -1.10 -64.77 23.83
CA ILE A 297 0.36 -64.70 24.01
C ILE A 297 1.03 -65.90 23.34
N LYS A 298 0.54 -67.11 23.61
CA LYS A 298 1.05 -68.35 23.01
C LYS A 298 0.98 -68.29 21.48
N GLU A 299 -0.20 -67.99 20.93
CA GLU A 299 -0.40 -67.90 19.47
C GLU A 299 0.59 -66.91 18.84
N GLN A 300 0.75 -65.73 19.45
CA GLN A 300 1.62 -64.70 18.90
C GLN A 300 3.09 -65.12 18.88
N PHE A 301 3.60 -65.76 19.94
CA PHE A 301 4.99 -66.21 20.02
C PHE A 301 5.26 -67.40 19.11
N GLU A 302 4.36 -68.39 19.05
CA GLU A 302 4.47 -69.52 18.11
C GLU A 302 4.46 -69.02 16.67
N ARG A 303 3.58 -68.06 16.36
CA ARG A 303 3.51 -67.45 15.03
C ARG A 303 4.77 -66.68 14.66
N ILE A 304 5.34 -65.88 15.58
CA ILE A 304 6.60 -65.17 15.33
C ILE A 304 7.73 -66.17 15.09
N ARG A 305 7.84 -67.23 15.90
CA ARG A 305 8.84 -68.28 15.70
C ARG A 305 8.70 -68.92 14.32
N ASP A 306 7.52 -69.46 14.02
CA ASP A 306 7.28 -70.26 12.82
C ASP A 306 7.46 -69.42 11.54
N ALA A 307 7.17 -68.12 11.60
CA ALA A 307 7.29 -67.19 10.48
C ALA A 307 8.61 -66.40 10.43
N ASP A 308 9.56 -66.63 11.34
CA ASP A 308 10.86 -65.98 11.32
C ASP A 308 11.88 -66.82 10.53
N ARG A 309 12.27 -66.34 9.35
CA ARG A 309 13.32 -66.96 8.53
C ARG A 309 14.67 -67.02 9.26
N PHE A 310 14.91 -66.07 10.16
CA PHE A 310 16.13 -65.97 10.97
C PHE A 310 15.99 -66.61 12.36
N TRP A 311 14.93 -67.39 12.58
CA TRP A 311 14.84 -68.23 13.77
C TRP A 311 16.06 -69.13 13.89
N PHE A 312 16.68 -69.20 15.07
CA PHE A 312 17.95 -69.90 15.23
C PHE A 312 17.87 -71.40 14.95
N GLU A 313 16.70 -72.04 15.15
CA GLU A 313 16.50 -73.47 14.83
C GLU A 313 16.18 -73.72 13.35
N ASN A 314 16.11 -72.68 12.51
CA ASN A 314 15.83 -72.85 11.09
C ASN A 314 17.09 -73.28 10.32
N GLU A 315 17.31 -74.59 10.20
CA GLU A 315 18.44 -75.16 9.48
C GLU A 315 18.56 -74.68 8.02
N ALA A 316 17.43 -74.36 7.36
CA ALA A 316 17.42 -73.95 5.96
C ALA A 316 18.07 -72.57 5.71
N ASN A 317 18.29 -71.76 6.75
CA ASN A 317 18.97 -70.47 6.60
C ASN A 317 20.51 -70.56 6.64
N GLY A 318 21.07 -71.70 7.05
CA GLY A 318 22.52 -71.95 7.10
C GLY A 318 23.30 -71.05 8.05
N ILE A 319 22.66 -70.43 9.04
CA ILE A 319 23.31 -69.49 9.97
C ILE A 319 24.07 -70.21 11.09
N PHE A 320 23.49 -71.30 11.59
CA PHE A 320 24.05 -72.14 12.64
C PHE A 320 24.07 -73.60 12.19
N SER A 321 25.09 -74.35 12.62
CA SER A 321 25.11 -75.81 12.47
C SER A 321 24.17 -76.47 13.49
N ILE A 322 23.84 -77.75 13.29
CA ILE A 322 23.01 -78.52 14.23
C ILE A 322 23.65 -78.52 15.63
N ASP A 323 24.96 -78.73 15.72
CA ASP A 323 25.71 -78.70 16.98
C ASP A 323 25.62 -77.32 17.66
N GLU A 324 25.71 -76.23 16.88
CA GLU A 324 25.56 -74.87 17.40
C GLU A 324 24.15 -74.61 17.92
N ILE A 325 23.12 -75.12 17.25
CA ILE A 325 21.72 -75.01 17.69
C ILE A 325 21.54 -75.76 19.01
N GLU A 326 22.08 -76.97 19.15
CA GLU A 326 22.04 -77.74 20.39
C GLU A 326 22.75 -77.03 21.55
N GLU A 327 23.89 -76.37 21.28
CA GLU A 327 24.58 -75.55 22.29
C GLU A 327 23.77 -74.31 22.67
N ILE A 328 23.17 -73.61 21.70
CA ILE A 328 22.31 -72.44 21.96
C ILE A 328 21.10 -72.83 22.80
N ARG A 329 20.50 -74.01 22.55
CA ARG A 329 19.38 -74.55 23.34
C ARG A 329 19.69 -74.74 24.82
N LYS A 330 20.96 -74.98 25.17
CA LYS A 330 21.42 -75.15 26.55
C LYS A 330 21.56 -73.82 27.30
N ILE A 331 21.73 -72.70 26.58
CA ILE A 331 21.93 -71.37 27.16
C ILE A 331 20.66 -70.92 27.89
N ARG A 332 20.78 -70.67 29.20
CA ARG A 332 19.76 -70.03 30.03
C ARG A 332 20.12 -68.58 30.34
N LEU A 333 19.16 -67.81 30.85
CA LEU A 333 19.43 -66.44 31.31
C LEU A 333 20.49 -66.41 32.42
N TRP A 334 20.55 -67.47 33.24
CA TRP A 334 21.59 -67.64 34.26
C TRP A 334 23.00 -67.67 33.67
N ASP A 335 23.20 -68.38 32.54
CA ASP A 335 24.51 -68.47 31.87
C ASP A 335 24.94 -67.10 31.36
N ILE A 336 24.01 -66.31 30.81
CA ILE A 336 24.27 -64.94 30.37
C ILE A 336 24.62 -64.07 31.58
N LEU A 337 23.87 -64.16 32.67
CA LEU A 337 24.07 -63.33 33.86
C LEU A 337 25.45 -63.54 34.47
N VAL A 338 25.87 -64.79 34.69
CA VAL A 338 27.15 -65.12 35.33
C VAL A 338 28.34 -64.86 34.39
N ASN A 339 28.20 -65.07 33.09
CA ASN A 339 29.30 -64.85 32.13
C ASN A 339 29.46 -63.39 31.69
N ALA A 340 28.38 -62.60 31.63
CA ALA A 340 28.43 -61.20 31.20
C ALA A 340 28.70 -60.22 32.35
N THR A 341 28.65 -60.68 33.59
CA THR A 341 28.83 -59.86 34.79
C THR A 341 29.86 -60.48 35.74
N GLY A 342 30.21 -59.76 36.82
CA GLY A 342 31.08 -60.29 37.88
C GLY A 342 30.33 -61.08 38.97
N ILE A 343 29.07 -61.47 38.74
CA ILE A 343 28.25 -62.18 39.73
C ILE A 343 28.74 -63.63 39.85
N PRO A 344 29.06 -64.13 41.06
CA PRO A 344 29.49 -65.51 41.23
C PRO A 344 28.33 -66.49 41.03
N ALA A 345 28.63 -67.65 40.45
CA ALA A 345 27.66 -68.66 40.04
C ALA A 345 26.73 -69.17 41.16
N ASN A 346 27.18 -69.16 42.41
CA ASN A 346 26.43 -69.60 43.59
C ASN A 346 25.58 -68.50 44.24
N ALA A 347 25.71 -67.24 43.82
CA ALA A 347 24.98 -66.13 44.42
C ALA A 347 23.56 -65.94 43.85
N VAL A 348 23.20 -66.64 42.77
CA VAL A 348 21.89 -66.54 42.10
C VAL A 348 21.40 -67.93 41.71
N GLN A 349 20.08 -68.15 41.72
CA GLN A 349 19.46 -69.43 41.38
C GLN A 349 19.56 -69.74 39.87
N LYS A 350 19.59 -71.03 39.52
CA LYS A 350 19.72 -71.46 38.11
C LYS A 350 18.48 -71.15 37.27
N GLU A 351 17.28 -71.14 37.87
CA GLU A 351 16.02 -70.79 37.19
C GLU A 351 15.63 -69.35 37.52
N LEU A 352 16.23 -68.36 36.86
CA LEU A 352 16.09 -66.95 37.26
C LEU A 352 14.67 -66.38 37.22
N PHE A 353 13.76 -66.96 36.42
CA PHE A 353 12.38 -66.47 36.32
C PHE A 353 11.45 -66.99 37.42
N ARG A 354 11.92 -67.92 38.26
CA ARG A 354 11.18 -68.43 39.42
C ARG A 354 12.09 -68.37 40.65
N PHE A 355 11.49 -68.21 41.82
CA PHE A 355 12.20 -68.33 43.07
C PHE A 355 11.50 -69.42 43.88
N GLN A 356 12.25 -70.48 44.21
CA GLN A 356 11.75 -71.65 44.93
C GLN A 356 12.31 -71.69 46.34
N GLU A 357 11.62 -72.42 47.23
CA GLU A 357 12.12 -72.65 48.58
C GLU A 357 13.43 -73.46 48.52
N GLY A 358 14.52 -72.89 49.05
CA GLY A 358 15.87 -73.46 48.95
C GLY A 358 16.81 -72.69 48.01
N ASP A 359 16.30 -71.74 47.21
CA ASP A 359 17.13 -70.87 46.39
C ASP A 359 17.95 -69.86 47.22
N PRO A 360 19.13 -69.42 46.74
CA PRO A 360 20.00 -68.50 47.47
C PRO A 360 19.39 -67.12 47.65
N CYS A 361 19.64 -66.54 48.84
CA CYS A 361 19.28 -65.16 49.18
C CYS A 361 17.77 -64.84 49.06
N PRO A 362 16.89 -65.43 49.90
CA PRO A 362 15.47 -65.08 49.89
C PRO A 362 15.24 -63.61 50.24
N GLN A 363 14.25 -62.98 49.60
CA GLN A 363 13.92 -61.58 49.89
C GLN A 363 13.49 -61.38 51.37
N PRO A 364 13.82 -60.24 52.01
CA PRO A 364 13.48 -60.01 53.42
C PRO A 364 11.97 -59.92 53.69
N GLY A 365 11.20 -59.52 52.69
CA GLY A 365 9.76 -59.36 52.71
C GLY A 365 9.27 -58.72 51.41
N GLN A 366 7.95 -58.72 51.19
CA GLN A 366 7.39 -58.04 50.02
C GLN A 366 7.47 -56.51 50.21
N LEU A 367 8.00 -55.80 49.21
CA LEU A 367 8.10 -54.34 49.27
C LEU A 367 6.71 -53.70 49.23
N ASN A 368 6.41 -52.87 50.22
CA ASN A 368 5.21 -52.05 50.24
C ASN A 368 5.56 -50.56 50.05
N SER A 369 4.61 -49.79 49.53
CA SER A 369 4.80 -48.37 49.24
C SER A 369 5.06 -47.49 50.46
N SER A 370 4.63 -47.91 51.64
CA SER A 370 4.89 -47.21 52.91
C SER A 370 6.35 -47.33 53.39
N GLN A 371 7.11 -48.32 52.92
CA GLN A 371 8.49 -48.57 53.36
C GLN A 371 9.54 -47.92 52.44
N LEU A 372 9.09 -47.26 51.37
CA LEU A 372 9.90 -46.70 50.32
C LEU A 372 9.81 -45.17 50.32
N GLU A 373 10.69 -44.53 49.54
CA GLU A 373 10.69 -43.08 49.41
C GLU A 373 9.33 -42.54 48.90
N PRO A 374 8.79 -41.45 49.49
CA PRO A 374 7.54 -40.87 49.04
C PRO A 374 7.68 -40.23 47.66
N CYS A 375 6.70 -40.50 46.79
CA CYS A 375 6.68 -39.98 45.43
C CYS A 375 6.30 -38.50 45.39
N ILE A 376 7.01 -37.72 44.57
CA ILE A 376 6.73 -36.30 44.35
C ILE A 376 5.74 -36.14 43.20
N ILE A 377 4.72 -35.28 43.38
CA ILE A 377 3.80 -34.84 42.32
C ILE A 377 4.12 -33.38 42.01
N LEU A 378 4.55 -33.12 40.77
CA LEU A 378 4.89 -31.77 40.30
C LEU A 378 3.69 -31.14 39.58
N LYS A 379 3.63 -29.81 39.59
CA LYS A 379 2.67 -29.06 38.77
C LYS A 379 3.05 -29.20 37.28
N GLY A 380 2.05 -29.25 36.40
CA GLY A 380 2.24 -29.24 34.95
C GLY A 380 3.10 -28.06 34.47
N TRP A 381 3.88 -28.29 33.41
CA TRP A 381 4.72 -27.29 32.78
C TRP A 381 3.87 -26.39 31.86
N ASP A 382 3.93 -25.08 32.07
CA ASP A 382 3.35 -24.14 31.12
C ASP A 382 4.26 -24.00 29.90
N TYR A 383 3.79 -24.52 28.77
CA TYR A 383 4.46 -24.45 27.49
C TYR A 383 4.77 -23.05 26.99
N PHE A 384 4.03 -22.03 27.44
CA PHE A 384 4.24 -20.64 27.03
C PHE A 384 5.15 -19.86 27.98
N HIS A 385 5.62 -20.51 29.05
CA HIS A 385 6.46 -19.87 30.04
C HIS A 385 7.75 -19.28 29.43
N GLY A 386 8.02 -18.01 29.72
CA GLY A 386 9.17 -17.27 29.20
C GLY A 386 8.97 -16.70 27.79
N SER A 387 7.82 -16.93 27.14
CA SER A 387 7.45 -16.38 25.84
C SER A 387 6.51 -15.16 25.91
N GLU A 388 6.06 -14.79 27.12
CA GLU A 388 5.08 -13.72 27.34
C GLU A 388 5.64 -12.36 26.95
N LEU A 389 6.87 -12.07 27.38
CA LEU A 389 7.55 -10.80 27.07
C LEU A 389 7.80 -10.65 25.55
N PRO A 390 8.45 -11.61 24.85
CA PRO A 390 8.59 -11.55 23.38
C PRO A 390 7.26 -11.36 22.65
N TYR A 391 6.19 -12.01 23.09
CA TYR A 391 4.87 -11.88 22.48
C TYR A 391 4.31 -10.46 22.60
N ILE A 392 4.37 -9.87 23.79
CA ILE A 392 3.95 -8.48 24.02
C ILE A 392 4.81 -7.52 23.20
N PHE A 393 6.13 -7.73 23.16
CA PHE A 393 7.04 -6.88 22.37
C PHE A 393 6.70 -6.90 20.88
N VAL A 394 6.36 -8.06 20.31
CA VAL A 394 5.96 -8.13 18.89
C VAL A 394 4.66 -7.37 18.63
N ILE A 395 3.65 -7.49 19.51
CA ILE A 395 2.40 -6.72 19.38
C ILE A 395 2.68 -5.22 19.48
N LEU A 396 3.49 -4.79 20.44
CA LEU A 396 3.91 -3.40 20.57
C LEU A 396 4.67 -2.91 19.33
N LEU A 397 5.54 -3.74 18.77
CA LEU A 397 6.31 -3.45 17.56
C LEU A 397 5.40 -3.24 16.33
N LEU A 398 4.33 -4.03 16.18
CA LEU A 398 3.36 -3.85 15.10
C LEU A 398 2.63 -2.50 15.16
N ILE A 399 2.44 -1.94 16.36
CA ILE A 399 1.85 -0.61 16.58
C ILE A 399 2.92 0.49 16.51
N PHE A 400 4.11 0.22 17.02
CA PHE A 400 5.21 1.17 17.12
C PHE A 400 5.83 1.49 15.74
N ILE A 401 5.99 0.51 14.86
CA ILE A 401 6.58 0.75 13.52
C ILE A 401 5.76 1.78 12.71
N PRO A 402 4.43 1.62 12.51
CA PRO A 402 3.63 2.62 11.79
C PRO A 402 3.70 4.00 12.43
N THR A 403 3.69 4.08 13.77
CA THR A 403 3.72 5.37 14.49
C THR A 403 5.07 6.06 14.34
N VAL A 404 6.19 5.34 14.47
CA VAL A 404 7.54 5.89 14.23
C VAL A 404 7.71 6.34 12.78
N VAL A 405 7.30 5.54 11.81
CA VAL A 405 7.40 5.91 10.39
C VAL A 405 6.55 7.14 10.09
N ALA A 406 5.36 7.27 10.70
CA ALA A 406 4.53 8.47 10.58
C ALA A 406 5.21 9.70 11.19
N LEU A 407 5.84 9.57 12.37
CA LEU A 407 6.63 10.63 13.00
C LEU A 407 7.84 11.03 12.15
N VAL A 408 8.55 10.07 11.54
CA VAL A 408 9.65 10.33 10.60
C VAL A 408 9.14 11.05 9.35
N GLY A 409 8.01 10.62 8.78
CA GLY A 409 7.36 11.29 7.66
C GLY A 409 7.01 12.74 7.99
N TYR A 410 6.48 13.00 9.18
CA TYR A 410 6.23 14.35 9.69
C TYR A 410 7.53 15.15 9.93
N GLY A 411 8.56 14.51 10.49
CA GLY A 411 9.89 15.07 10.71
C GLY A 411 10.57 15.50 9.40
N VAL A 412 10.47 14.69 8.34
CA VAL A 412 10.97 15.00 7.00
C VAL A 412 10.30 16.24 6.43
N ILE A 413 8.98 16.38 6.60
CA ILE A 413 8.25 17.60 6.19
C ILE A 413 8.81 18.82 6.94
N LYS A 414 9.03 18.71 8.25
CA LYS A 414 9.60 19.79 9.07
C LYS A 414 11.04 20.12 8.67
N LEU A 415 11.87 19.11 8.40
CA LEU A 415 13.25 19.26 7.97
C LEU A 415 13.34 19.91 6.58
N GLN A 416 12.50 19.49 5.62
CA GLN A 416 12.46 20.11 4.30
C GLN A 416 12.03 21.58 4.39
N ASN A 417 11.06 21.90 5.24
CA ASN A 417 10.68 23.29 5.50
C ASN A 417 11.85 24.08 6.11
N ARG A 418 12.62 23.49 7.03
CA ARG A 418 13.83 24.11 7.60
C ARG A 418 14.97 24.25 6.59
N ARG A 419 15.22 23.24 5.74
CA ARG A 419 16.22 23.29 4.65
C ARG A 419 15.83 24.32 3.60
N ARG A 420 14.54 24.43 3.23
CA ARG A 420 14.06 25.53 2.38
C ARG A 420 14.36 26.90 3.00
N ARG A 421 14.20 27.05 4.32
CA ARG A 421 14.57 28.29 5.05
C ARG A 421 16.10 28.52 5.06
N ARG A 422 16.93 27.49 5.29
CA ARG A 422 18.41 27.57 5.34
C ARG A 422 19.06 27.74 3.96
N PHE A 423 18.56 27.09 2.93
CA PHE A 423 19.04 27.26 1.56
C PHE A 423 18.73 28.67 1.08
N LYS A 424 17.55 29.19 1.44
CA LYS A 424 17.23 30.60 1.26
C LYS A 424 18.25 31.48 1.96
N ALA A 425 18.67 31.16 3.19
CA ALA A 425 19.71 31.86 3.96
C ALA A 425 21.14 31.77 3.35
N ARG A 426 21.57 30.62 2.83
CA ARG A 426 22.90 30.44 2.19
C ARG A 426 22.99 31.11 0.82
N GLN A 427 21.91 31.14 0.06
CA GLN A 427 21.84 31.92 -1.18
C GLN A 427 21.91 33.44 -0.91
N GLU A 428 21.64 33.88 0.33
CA GLU A 428 21.87 35.27 0.78
C GLU A 428 23.36 35.55 1.07
N MET A 429 24.19 34.54 1.37
CA MET A 429 25.62 34.68 1.72
C MET A 429 26.59 34.54 0.54
N SER A 430 26.18 33.92 -0.57
CA SER A 430 27.07 33.59 -1.70
C SER A 430 27.36 34.73 -2.68
N ASP A 431 26.71 35.89 -2.55
CA ASP A 431 26.84 37.03 -3.48
C ASP A 431 27.99 37.99 -3.08
N GLY A 432 29.04 37.47 -2.45
CA GLY A 432 30.21 38.22 -2.00
C GLY A 432 30.97 38.88 -3.17
N LYS A 433 30.68 40.15 -3.44
CA LYS A 433 31.57 41.09 -4.13
C LYS A 433 31.51 42.45 -3.46
N GLU A 434 32.68 43.02 -3.21
CA GLU A 434 32.92 44.33 -2.58
C GLU A 434 32.45 45.53 -3.44
N TYR A 435 32.33 46.66 -2.74
CA TYR A 435 32.19 48.07 -3.16
C TYR A 435 30.79 48.70 -3.32
N ASP A 436 30.51 49.59 -2.36
CA ASP A 436 29.76 50.87 -2.38
C ASP A 436 28.37 50.99 -3.05
N LYS A 437 27.77 49.89 -3.47
CA LYS A 437 26.43 49.84 -4.07
C LYS A 437 25.51 49.06 -3.12
N LEU A 438 24.45 49.70 -2.61
CA LEU A 438 23.47 49.07 -1.72
C LEU A 438 22.55 48.14 -2.53
N TYR A 439 22.85 46.85 -2.46
CA TYR A 439 21.97 45.79 -2.96
C TYR A 439 20.93 45.45 -1.89
N VAL A 440 19.66 45.55 -2.26
CA VAL A 440 18.54 45.38 -1.34
C VAL A 440 17.49 44.48 -2.00
N ARG A 441 16.68 43.79 -1.20
CA ARG A 441 15.58 42.97 -1.72
C ARG A 441 14.30 43.74 -1.66
N GLU A 442 13.74 44.05 -2.81
CA GLU A 442 12.41 44.63 -2.87
C GLU A 442 11.35 43.55 -2.70
N TRP A 443 10.45 43.78 -1.76
CA TRP A 443 9.30 42.91 -1.54
C TRP A 443 8.11 43.43 -2.36
N LEU A 444 7.69 42.62 -3.33
CA LEU A 444 6.58 42.94 -4.24
C LEU A 444 5.26 42.35 -3.72
N HIS A 445 5.28 41.09 -3.27
CA HIS A 445 4.12 40.40 -2.68
C HIS A 445 4.55 39.23 -1.77
N GLN A 446 3.60 38.61 -1.07
CA GLN A 446 3.85 37.59 -0.04
C GLN A 446 4.75 36.42 -0.52
N ASN A 447 4.68 36.06 -1.81
CA ASN A 447 5.38 34.91 -2.38
C ASN A 447 6.63 35.27 -3.20
N HIS A 448 6.89 36.55 -3.51
CA HIS A 448 7.99 36.96 -4.40
C HIS A 448 8.74 38.20 -3.89
N LYS A 449 10.06 38.14 -4.03
CA LYS A 449 11.00 39.22 -3.71
C LYS A 449 12.00 39.31 -4.86
N ARG A 450 12.33 40.52 -5.31
CA ARG A 450 13.34 40.75 -6.35
C ARG A 450 14.58 41.41 -5.77
N TYR A 451 15.76 41.06 -6.28
CA TYR A 451 17.01 41.73 -5.92
C TYR A 451 17.14 43.00 -6.75
N VAL A 452 17.30 44.13 -6.10
CA VAL A 452 17.42 45.44 -6.75
C VAL A 452 18.60 46.22 -6.19
N LYS A 453 19.15 47.08 -7.04
CA LYS A 453 20.10 48.11 -6.64
C LYS A 453 19.33 49.40 -6.42
N VAL A 454 19.52 50.06 -5.29
CA VAL A 454 18.85 51.34 -5.02
C VAL A 454 19.79 52.48 -5.42
N LYS A 455 19.32 53.37 -6.32
CA LYS A 455 20.02 54.56 -6.78
C LYS A 455 19.21 55.80 -6.41
N ILE A 456 19.76 56.61 -5.52
CA ILE A 456 19.26 57.96 -5.22
C ILE A 456 19.80 58.86 -6.33
N GLY A 457 18.91 59.40 -7.17
CA GLY A 457 19.27 60.20 -8.34
C GLY A 457 19.44 61.70 -8.02
N PRO A 458 20.09 62.47 -8.91
CA PRO A 458 20.17 63.93 -8.78
C PRO A 458 18.80 64.63 -8.92
N ASP A 459 17.87 64.01 -9.65
CA ASP A 459 16.54 64.52 -10.04
C ASP A 459 15.47 64.37 -8.94
N GLU A 460 15.80 64.60 -7.67
CA GLU A 460 14.87 64.46 -6.53
C GLU A 460 14.05 63.15 -6.51
N SER A 461 14.66 62.05 -6.92
CA SER A 461 13.98 60.76 -7.10
C SER A 461 14.78 59.56 -6.60
N LEU A 462 14.07 58.58 -6.06
CA LEU A 462 14.60 57.28 -5.68
C LEU A 462 14.28 56.26 -6.78
N SER A 463 15.31 55.71 -7.41
CA SER A 463 15.15 54.67 -8.42
C SER A 463 15.65 53.31 -7.92
N THR A 464 14.84 52.27 -8.12
CA THR A 464 15.31 50.89 -8.04
C THR A 464 15.77 50.47 -9.43
N VAL A 465 16.94 49.88 -9.50
CA VAL A 465 17.66 49.57 -10.71
C VAL A 465 17.97 48.08 -10.72
N ASN A 466 17.87 47.43 -11.88
CA ASN A 466 18.26 46.02 -12.01
C ASN A 466 19.80 45.86 -11.96
N ARG A 467 20.29 44.62 -12.13
CA ARG A 467 21.72 44.33 -12.16
C ARG A 467 22.45 44.97 -13.36
N LYS A 468 21.73 45.26 -14.45
CA LYS A 468 22.25 45.85 -15.70
C LYS A 468 22.28 47.39 -15.73
N GLY A 469 21.63 48.05 -14.77
CA GLY A 469 21.56 49.52 -14.75
C GLY A 469 20.22 50.11 -15.24
N GLU A 470 19.26 49.27 -15.64
CA GLU A 470 17.94 49.71 -16.07
C GLU A 470 17.06 50.02 -14.86
N THR A 471 16.36 51.14 -14.90
CA THR A 471 15.43 51.57 -13.84
C THR A 471 14.17 50.71 -13.86
N LEU A 472 13.97 49.91 -12.81
CA LEU A 472 12.78 49.08 -12.61
C LEU A 472 11.59 49.87 -12.06
N ARG A 473 11.88 50.85 -11.21
CA ARG A 473 10.89 51.71 -10.57
C ARG A 473 11.53 53.02 -10.17
N ARG A 474 10.83 54.13 -10.39
CA ARG A 474 11.24 55.49 -9.98
C ARG A 474 10.16 56.05 -9.05
N ILE A 475 10.57 56.66 -7.95
CA ILE A 475 9.69 57.36 -7.01
C ILE A 475 10.20 58.79 -6.94
N ASP A 476 9.39 59.73 -7.41
CA ASP A 476 9.74 61.14 -7.43
C ASP A 476 9.27 61.82 -6.13
N PHE A 477 10.12 62.66 -5.55
CA PHE A 477 9.84 63.39 -4.32
C PHE A 477 9.54 64.88 -4.55
N ILE A 478 9.42 65.33 -5.80
CA ILE A 478 9.32 66.75 -6.19
C ILE A 478 8.23 67.48 -5.38
N ASN A 479 7.06 66.84 -5.21
CA ASN A 479 5.90 67.43 -4.51
C ASN A 479 5.73 66.96 -3.05
N VAL A 480 6.79 66.47 -2.40
CA VAL A 480 6.74 65.90 -1.04
C VAL A 480 7.64 66.68 -0.10
N ASN A 481 7.05 67.39 0.88
CA ASN A 481 7.79 68.19 1.87
C ASN A 481 8.32 67.35 3.05
N SER A 482 7.59 66.30 3.44
CA SER A 482 7.98 65.35 4.49
C SER A 482 7.81 63.90 4.01
N LEU A 483 8.85 63.07 4.17
CA LEU A 483 8.83 61.66 3.80
C LEU A 483 8.68 60.78 5.05
N ILE A 484 7.59 60.00 5.09
CA ILE A 484 7.34 59.03 6.18
C ILE A 484 7.93 57.68 5.79
N VAL A 485 8.79 57.15 6.67
CA VAL A 485 9.47 55.87 6.48
C VAL A 485 9.25 54.97 7.69
N GLU A 486 8.66 53.78 7.48
CA GLU A 486 8.54 52.79 8.55
C GLU A 486 9.74 51.83 8.57
N VAL A 487 10.20 51.47 9.75
CA VAL A 487 11.39 50.67 9.96
C VAL A 487 11.11 49.53 10.94
N THR A 488 11.46 48.29 10.56
CA THR A 488 11.16 47.12 11.40
C THR A 488 12.05 47.04 12.66
N GLN A 489 11.49 46.66 13.80
CA GLN A 489 12.26 46.41 15.03
C GLN A 489 13.00 45.06 15.05
N ASP A 490 12.57 44.08 14.22
CA ASP A 490 13.15 42.73 14.18
C ASP A 490 14.62 42.70 13.72
N SER A 491 15.47 41.97 14.44
CA SER A 491 16.92 41.84 14.17
C SER A 491 17.26 40.89 13.02
N ALA A 492 16.44 39.86 12.78
CA ALA A 492 16.80 38.79 11.87
C ALA A 492 16.73 39.17 10.38
N LYS A 493 15.87 40.13 9.99
CA LYS A 493 15.63 40.60 8.60
C LYS A 493 15.09 42.03 8.59
N PRO A 494 15.96 43.06 8.77
CA PRO A 494 15.52 44.44 8.87
C PRO A 494 14.93 44.93 7.53
N MET A 495 13.77 45.57 7.60
CA MET A 495 13.10 46.17 6.44
C MET A 495 12.85 47.67 6.64
N VAL A 496 12.68 48.36 5.52
CA VAL A 496 12.29 49.76 5.42
C VAL A 496 11.13 49.86 4.44
N LEU A 497 10.05 50.50 4.84
CA LEU A 497 8.89 50.83 4.03
C LEU A 497 8.92 52.33 3.74
N ILE A 498 9.03 52.69 2.46
CA ILE A 498 8.90 54.07 2.00
C ILE A 498 7.50 54.24 1.43
N ARG A 499 6.69 55.10 2.05
CA ARG A 499 5.33 55.37 1.59
C ARG A 499 5.33 56.26 0.35
N SER A 500 4.65 55.83 -0.70
CA SER A 500 4.41 56.67 -1.89
C SER A 500 3.03 57.30 -1.77
N THR A 501 2.91 58.59 -2.07
CA THR A 501 1.64 59.33 -1.91
C THR A 501 0.60 58.98 -2.98
N ARG A 502 1.04 58.61 -4.18
CA ARG A 502 0.15 58.39 -5.34
C ARG A 502 0.29 57.01 -6.00
N ASP A 503 1.31 56.23 -5.63
CA ASP A 503 1.56 54.88 -6.14
C ASP A 503 1.64 53.87 -4.98
N HIS A 504 1.93 52.58 -5.26
CA HIS A 504 2.13 51.57 -4.22
C HIS A 504 3.37 51.87 -3.36
N ASP A 505 3.54 51.26 -2.20
CA ASP A 505 4.70 51.50 -1.34
C ASP A 505 5.95 50.75 -1.81
N LEU A 506 7.13 51.21 -1.39
CA LEU A 506 8.39 50.53 -1.64
C LEU A 506 8.90 49.86 -0.37
N VAL A 507 8.92 48.53 -0.35
CA VAL A 507 9.39 47.75 0.80
C VAL A 507 10.74 47.14 0.48
N LEU A 508 11.77 47.59 1.20
CA LEU A 508 13.15 47.20 1.03
C LEU A 508 13.60 46.34 2.22
N GLN A 509 14.04 45.12 1.96
CA GLN A 509 14.63 44.23 2.96
C GLN A 509 16.15 44.23 2.83
N PHE A 510 16.83 44.59 3.93
CA PHE A 510 18.28 44.63 4.07
C PHE A 510 18.81 43.33 4.66
N ASN A 511 20.11 43.05 4.47
CA ASN A 511 20.72 41.85 5.05
C ASN A 511 20.97 42.05 6.54
N ASN A 512 21.53 43.20 6.92
CA ASN A 512 21.94 43.51 8.29
C ASN A 512 21.41 44.88 8.76
N LEU A 513 21.28 45.07 10.08
CA LEU A 513 20.85 46.33 10.69
C LEU A 513 21.77 47.51 10.30
N SER A 514 23.06 47.25 10.13
CA SER A 514 24.06 48.26 9.73
C SER A 514 23.83 48.79 8.32
N GLU A 515 23.47 47.93 7.35
CA GLU A 515 23.16 48.35 5.97
C GLU A 515 21.92 49.23 5.93
N ARG A 516 20.90 48.87 6.73
CA ARG A 516 19.68 49.67 6.88
C ARG A 516 20.00 51.06 7.46
N LYS A 517 20.76 51.12 8.55
CA LYS A 517 21.16 52.40 9.17
C LYS A 517 21.93 53.27 8.18
N ARG A 518 22.85 52.68 7.41
CA ARG A 518 23.59 53.38 6.35
C ARG A 518 22.68 53.92 5.23
N PHE A 519 21.68 53.14 4.82
CA PHE A 519 20.69 53.58 3.83
C PHE A 519 19.85 54.76 4.35
N LEU A 520 19.34 54.66 5.59
CA LEU A 520 18.53 55.72 6.21
C LEU A 520 19.33 57.01 6.37
N SER A 521 20.59 56.93 6.83
CA SER A 521 21.46 58.11 6.94
C SER A 521 21.72 58.77 5.58
N LYS A 522 21.96 57.98 4.51
CA LYS A 522 22.11 58.54 3.14
C LYS A 522 20.82 59.19 2.63
N LEU A 523 19.66 58.59 2.93
CA LEU A 523 18.35 59.14 2.53
C LEU A 523 18.03 60.42 3.29
N GLU A 524 18.34 60.46 4.59
CA GLU A 524 18.19 61.63 5.45
C GLU A 524 19.07 62.79 4.98
N SER A 525 20.36 62.56 4.73
CA SER A 525 21.25 63.58 4.18
C SER A 525 20.80 64.08 2.80
N PHE A 526 20.28 63.19 1.95
CA PHE A 526 19.74 63.58 0.65
C PHE A 526 18.51 64.50 0.75
N LEU A 527 17.61 64.23 1.70
CA LEU A 527 16.41 65.05 1.94
C LEU A 527 16.75 66.39 2.61
N LEU A 528 17.65 66.39 3.60
CA LEU A 528 18.16 67.60 4.27
C LEU A 528 18.79 68.58 3.28
N ASN A 529 19.62 68.07 2.35
CA ASN A 529 20.24 68.89 1.28
C ASN A 529 19.22 69.58 0.35
N ARG A 530 17.96 69.13 0.36
CA ARG A 530 16.86 69.65 -0.48
C ARG A 530 15.73 70.29 0.35
N LYS A 531 15.97 70.61 1.63
CA LYS A 531 14.99 71.21 2.56
C LYS A 531 13.74 70.35 2.79
N LYS A 532 13.87 69.03 2.75
CA LYS A 532 12.78 68.07 3.02
C LYS A 532 13.04 67.33 4.34
N THR A 533 12.00 66.99 5.08
CA THR A 533 12.12 66.30 6.38
C THR A 533 11.87 64.79 6.25
N LEU A 534 12.57 63.98 7.05
CA LEU A 534 12.40 62.52 7.12
C LEU A 534 11.81 62.15 8.48
N GLU A 535 10.65 61.50 8.48
CA GLU A 535 10.01 60.99 9.71
C GLU A 535 10.13 59.47 9.75
N ILE A 536 10.72 58.92 10.83
CA ILE A 536 10.99 57.49 10.98
C ILE A 536 10.03 56.89 12.02
N ILE A 537 9.19 55.94 11.59
CA ILE A 537 8.23 55.23 12.45
C ILE A 537 8.74 53.80 12.69
N HIS A 538 8.83 53.35 13.94
CA HIS A 538 9.24 51.99 14.25
C HIS A 538 8.04 51.03 14.34
N THR A 539 8.09 49.91 13.61
CA THR A 539 7.01 48.92 13.55
C THR A 539 7.53 47.47 13.61
N TYR A 540 6.65 46.50 13.86
CA TYR A 540 6.99 45.07 13.75
C TYR A 540 6.73 44.58 12.32
N ARG A 541 7.50 43.59 11.85
CA ARG A 541 7.46 43.13 10.45
C ARG A 541 6.07 42.76 9.97
N ASP A 542 5.31 42.01 10.77
CA ASP A 542 4.01 41.51 10.34
C ASP A 542 2.97 42.65 10.25
N ILE A 543 3.09 43.69 11.10
CA ILE A 543 2.28 44.90 11.06
C ILE A 543 2.67 45.78 9.86
N MET A 544 3.98 45.99 9.64
CA MET A 544 4.49 46.77 8.50
C MET A 544 4.02 46.18 7.16
N LEU A 545 4.14 44.85 6.99
CA LEU A 545 3.70 44.18 5.76
C LEU A 545 2.17 44.16 5.62
N ALA A 546 1.44 44.12 6.74
CA ALA A 546 -0.02 44.22 6.74
C ALA A 546 -0.50 45.63 6.37
N ASN A 547 0.24 46.68 6.74
CA ASN A 547 -0.09 48.07 6.44
C ASN A 547 0.39 48.53 5.05
N ALA A 548 1.53 48.01 4.58
CA ALA A 548 2.13 48.39 3.29
C ALA A 548 1.14 48.22 2.13
N GLU A 549 1.00 49.24 1.30
CA GLU A 549 0.25 49.22 0.06
C GLU A 549 1.09 48.52 -1.02
N THR A 550 0.86 47.22 -1.24
CA THR A 550 1.58 46.47 -2.28
C THR A 550 1.01 46.73 -3.67
N LYS A 551 1.77 46.37 -4.73
CA LYS A 551 1.23 46.35 -6.11
C LYS A 551 -0.07 45.55 -6.18
N GLU A 552 -0.18 44.42 -5.49
CA GLU A 552 -1.41 43.61 -5.47
C GLU A 552 -2.57 44.29 -4.75
N LYS A 553 -2.33 44.94 -3.60
CA LYS A 553 -3.37 45.71 -2.89
C LYS A 553 -3.81 46.92 -3.72
N ARG A 554 -2.87 47.61 -4.35
CA ARG A 554 -3.17 48.72 -5.27
C ARG A 554 -3.96 48.23 -6.47
N GLN A 555 -3.60 47.10 -7.08
CA GLN A 555 -4.39 46.48 -8.14
C GLN A 555 -5.81 46.14 -7.69
N LYS A 556 -6.00 45.59 -6.47
CA LYS A 556 -7.34 45.34 -5.90
C LYS A 556 -8.11 46.64 -5.66
N ARG A 557 -7.44 47.72 -5.25
CA ARG A 557 -8.05 49.04 -5.09
C ARG A 557 -8.44 49.64 -6.45
N LEU A 558 -7.63 49.45 -7.49
CA LEU A 558 -7.96 49.82 -8.87
C LEU A 558 -9.13 49.00 -9.42
N GLU A 559 -9.16 47.69 -9.16
CA GLU A 559 -10.32 46.85 -9.48
C GLU A 559 -11.59 47.35 -8.74
N HIS A 560 -11.46 47.81 -7.49
CA HIS A 560 -12.54 48.46 -6.75
C HIS A 560 -12.95 49.81 -7.35
N PHE A 561 -11.99 50.61 -7.82
CA PHE A 561 -12.21 51.86 -8.55
C PHE A 561 -13.08 51.64 -9.79
N PHE A 562 -12.69 50.70 -10.65
CA PHE A 562 -13.45 50.38 -11.85
C PHE A 562 -14.83 49.83 -11.50
N ARG A 563 -14.91 48.95 -10.49
CA ARG A 563 -16.18 48.38 -10.02
C ARG A 563 -17.17 49.45 -9.55
N GLU A 564 -16.73 50.42 -8.75
CA GLU A 564 -17.62 51.49 -8.27
C GLU A 564 -18.04 52.41 -9.41
N ALA A 565 -17.12 52.76 -10.32
CA ALA A 565 -17.47 53.54 -11.52
C ALA A 565 -18.54 52.83 -12.38
N TYR A 566 -18.42 51.50 -12.53
CA TYR A 566 -19.40 50.68 -13.26
C TYR A 566 -20.73 50.50 -12.51
N ALA A 567 -20.68 50.34 -11.20
CA ALA A 567 -21.89 50.28 -10.39
C ALA A 567 -22.71 51.58 -10.49
N LEU A 568 -22.03 52.74 -10.54
CA LEU A 568 -22.67 54.04 -10.71
C LEU A 568 -23.27 54.26 -12.11
N THR A 569 -22.61 53.79 -13.16
CA THR A 569 -23.04 53.97 -14.55
C THR A 569 -24.17 53.02 -14.96
N PHE A 570 -24.08 51.74 -14.56
CA PHE A 570 -24.96 50.67 -15.04
C PHE A 570 -25.88 50.07 -13.96
N GLY A 571 -25.66 50.39 -12.67
CA GLY A 571 -26.40 49.80 -11.54
C GLY A 571 -27.63 50.59 -11.05
N LEU A 572 -27.94 51.75 -11.63
CA LEU A 572 -29.09 52.58 -11.25
C LEU A 572 -30.23 52.46 -12.27
N LYS A 573 -31.47 52.29 -11.80
CA LYS A 573 -32.68 52.38 -12.63
C LYS A 573 -32.78 53.80 -13.24
N PRO A 574 -33.41 53.98 -14.43
CA PRO A 574 -33.63 55.31 -14.99
C PRO A 574 -34.34 56.22 -13.98
N GLY A 575 -33.75 57.37 -13.65
CA GLY A 575 -34.33 58.37 -12.74
C GLY A 575 -33.85 58.33 -11.29
N GLU A 576 -33.08 57.32 -10.86
CA GLU A 576 -32.58 57.24 -9.47
C GLU A 576 -31.18 57.89 -9.32
N LYS A 577 -31.08 58.94 -8.49
CA LYS A 577 -29.80 59.47 -7.98
C LYS A 577 -29.55 58.89 -6.59
N ARG A 578 -28.34 58.38 -6.33
CA ARG A 578 -27.96 57.84 -5.02
C ARG A 578 -27.88 58.98 -3.99
N LYS A 579 -28.46 58.80 -2.80
CA LYS A 579 -28.24 59.70 -1.65
C LYS A 579 -26.81 59.50 -1.12
N LEU A 580 -26.05 60.58 -0.93
CA LEU A 580 -24.63 60.56 -0.56
C LEU A 580 -24.36 60.18 0.91
N ASP A 581 -25.39 60.06 1.76
CA ASP A 581 -25.22 59.97 3.22
C ASP A 581 -24.89 58.55 3.75
N SER A 582 -24.82 57.53 2.89
CA SER A 582 -24.52 56.14 3.28
C SER A 582 -23.28 55.57 2.59
N VAL A 583 -22.21 56.36 2.48
CA VAL A 583 -20.97 55.96 1.78
C VAL A 583 -19.98 55.38 2.79
N SER A 584 -19.52 54.14 2.58
CA SER A 584 -18.49 53.51 3.41
C SER A 584 -17.13 54.19 3.22
N ASN A 585 -16.26 54.17 4.24
CA ASN A 585 -14.89 54.73 4.18
C ASN A 585 -14.09 54.22 2.97
N ASP A 586 -14.34 52.99 2.52
CA ASP A 586 -13.67 52.39 1.36
C ASP A 586 -14.02 53.09 0.04
N VAL A 587 -15.27 53.55 -0.13
CA VAL A 587 -15.72 54.25 -1.36
C VAL A 587 -15.14 55.66 -1.43
N ILE A 588 -15.02 56.35 -0.28
CA ILE A 588 -14.36 57.67 -0.21
C ILE A 588 -12.87 57.56 -0.57
N MET A 589 -12.18 56.52 -0.08
CA MET A 589 -10.79 56.26 -0.47
C MET A 589 -10.63 56.02 -1.97
N VAL A 590 -11.59 55.33 -2.60
CA VAL A 590 -11.56 54.99 -4.03
C VAL A 590 -11.81 56.21 -4.92
N MET A 591 -12.73 57.10 -4.55
CA MET A 591 -12.97 58.35 -5.29
C MET A 591 -11.75 59.28 -5.32
N ARG A 592 -10.83 59.15 -4.37
CA ARG A 592 -9.57 59.91 -4.30
C ARG A 592 -8.40 59.27 -5.06
N THR A 593 -8.59 58.07 -5.63
CA THR A 593 -7.52 57.41 -6.39
C THR A 593 -7.45 57.94 -7.83
N SER A 594 -6.21 58.13 -8.32
CA SER A 594 -5.93 58.43 -9.73
C SER A 594 -5.09 57.33 -10.37
N LEU A 595 -5.30 57.14 -11.66
CA LEU A 595 -4.72 56.06 -12.46
C LEU A 595 -3.62 56.60 -13.36
N SER A 596 -2.44 55.96 -13.35
CA SER A 596 -1.38 56.28 -14.30
C SER A 596 -1.61 55.61 -15.66
N LYS A 597 -0.96 56.11 -16.71
CA LYS A 597 -0.98 55.51 -18.06
C LYS A 597 -0.58 54.03 -18.09
N ASN A 598 0.41 53.65 -17.30
CA ASN A 598 0.86 52.25 -17.20
C ASN A 598 -0.19 51.37 -16.50
N GLU A 599 -0.82 51.86 -15.43
CA GLU A 599 -1.89 51.13 -14.73
C GLU A 599 -3.15 51.01 -15.60
N PHE A 600 -3.45 52.03 -16.40
CA PHE A 600 -4.52 51.99 -17.40
C PHE A 600 -4.26 50.95 -18.49
N ALA A 601 -3.04 50.92 -19.03
CA ALA A 601 -2.62 49.92 -20.02
C ALA A 601 -2.70 48.49 -19.47
N GLU A 602 -2.17 48.28 -18.25
CA GLU A 602 -2.18 46.98 -17.56
C GLU A 602 -3.63 46.52 -17.30
N ALA A 603 -4.53 47.44 -16.94
CA ALA A 603 -5.96 47.16 -16.75
C ALA A 603 -6.71 46.81 -18.06
N LEU A 604 -6.27 47.34 -19.21
CA LEU A 604 -6.77 46.94 -20.54
C LEU A 604 -6.14 45.65 -21.07
N GLY A 605 -5.08 45.15 -20.42
CA GLY A 605 -4.31 43.99 -20.87
C GLY A 605 -3.47 44.28 -22.11
N MET A 606 -3.06 45.53 -22.32
CA MET A 606 -2.28 46.00 -23.47
C MET A 606 -0.97 46.63 -23.01
N LYS A 607 0.01 46.75 -23.92
CA LYS A 607 1.27 47.45 -23.62
C LYS A 607 1.02 48.97 -23.54
N SER A 608 1.71 49.67 -22.65
CA SER A 608 1.50 51.12 -22.42
C SER A 608 1.98 52.03 -23.57
N ASP A 609 2.77 51.48 -24.48
CA ASP A 609 3.23 52.12 -25.70
C ASP A 609 2.25 51.94 -26.89
N SER A 610 1.26 51.07 -26.76
CA SER A 610 0.27 50.81 -27.82
C SER A 610 -0.53 52.06 -28.19
N LEU A 611 -0.73 52.27 -29.49
CA LEU A 611 -1.38 53.47 -30.03
C LEU A 611 -2.79 53.66 -29.46
N PHE A 612 -3.58 52.57 -29.39
CA PHE A 612 -4.91 52.57 -28.80
C PHE A 612 -4.92 53.08 -27.35
N VAL A 613 -4.01 52.61 -26.50
CA VAL A 613 -3.93 53.06 -25.10
C VAL A 613 -3.52 54.52 -25.00
N LYS A 614 -2.59 54.98 -25.86
CA LYS A 614 -2.17 56.40 -25.87
C LYS A 614 -3.33 57.32 -26.25
N GLN A 615 -4.06 56.98 -27.32
CA GLN A 615 -5.19 57.76 -27.82
C GLN A 615 -6.33 57.79 -26.80
N MET A 616 -6.70 56.62 -26.27
CA MET A 616 -7.78 56.53 -25.29
C MET A 616 -7.41 57.24 -23.98
N PHE A 617 -6.15 57.14 -23.52
CA PHE A 617 -5.71 57.84 -22.31
C PHE A 617 -5.80 59.36 -22.46
N ASN A 618 -5.33 59.91 -23.58
CA ASN A 618 -5.37 61.35 -23.85
C ASN A 618 -6.81 61.88 -24.03
N CYS A 619 -7.73 61.05 -24.51
CA CYS A 619 -9.15 61.41 -24.64
C CYS A 619 -9.86 61.46 -23.27
N VAL A 620 -9.48 60.58 -22.34
CA VAL A 620 -10.08 60.52 -20.99
C VAL A 620 -9.50 61.57 -20.06
N ASP A 621 -8.21 61.86 -20.17
CA ASP A 621 -7.47 62.87 -19.40
C ASP A 621 -7.83 64.29 -19.88
N LYS A 622 -8.85 64.91 -19.26
CA LYS A 622 -9.41 66.20 -19.69
C LYS A 622 -8.57 67.37 -19.18
N ASP A 623 -7.99 67.24 -17.99
CA ASP A 623 -7.16 68.27 -17.37
C ASP A 623 -5.68 68.19 -17.80
N LYS A 624 -5.30 67.15 -18.56
CA LYS A 624 -3.96 66.89 -19.09
C LYS A 624 -2.91 66.78 -17.98
N ASP A 625 -3.30 66.30 -16.80
CA ASP A 625 -2.40 66.13 -15.65
C ASP A 625 -1.51 64.87 -15.76
N GLY A 626 -1.70 64.06 -16.81
CA GLY A 626 -0.95 62.83 -17.07
C GLY A 626 -1.41 61.63 -16.23
N ARG A 627 -2.54 61.76 -15.53
CA ARG A 627 -3.25 60.73 -14.78
C ARG A 627 -4.76 60.81 -15.13
N ILE A 628 -5.52 59.82 -14.69
CA ILE A 628 -6.97 59.80 -14.86
C ILE A 628 -7.60 59.76 -13.47
N SER A 629 -8.40 60.77 -13.13
CA SER A 629 -9.19 60.82 -11.90
C SER A 629 -10.45 59.94 -11.98
N PHE A 630 -11.07 59.65 -10.83
CA PHE A 630 -12.34 58.90 -10.80
C PHE A 630 -13.45 59.59 -11.60
N GLN A 631 -13.51 60.93 -11.53
CA GLN A 631 -14.57 61.70 -12.19
C GLN A 631 -14.41 61.72 -13.71
N GLU A 632 -13.18 61.93 -14.22
CA GLU A 632 -12.90 61.90 -15.66
C GLU A 632 -13.20 60.53 -16.27
N PHE A 633 -12.80 59.47 -15.57
CA PHE A 633 -13.13 58.12 -16.00
C PHE A 633 -14.64 57.86 -15.99
N LEU A 634 -15.34 58.26 -14.92
CA LEU A 634 -16.78 58.09 -14.80
C LEU A 634 -17.54 58.83 -15.90
N ASP A 635 -17.22 60.11 -16.15
CA ASP A 635 -17.86 60.93 -17.17
C ASP A 635 -17.74 60.28 -18.56
N THR A 636 -16.55 59.78 -18.89
CA THR A 636 -16.28 59.13 -20.16
C THR A 636 -17.09 57.83 -20.31
N VAL A 637 -17.17 57.01 -19.25
CA VAL A 637 -17.97 55.76 -19.27
C VAL A 637 -19.48 56.02 -19.31
N VAL A 638 -19.96 57.08 -18.64
CA VAL A 638 -21.37 57.53 -18.74
C VAL A 638 -21.68 57.93 -20.18
N LEU A 639 -20.79 58.67 -20.83
CA LEU A 639 -20.95 59.11 -22.21
C LEU A 639 -20.97 57.91 -23.18
N PHE A 640 -20.09 56.91 -23.01
CA PHE A 640 -20.11 55.69 -23.83
C PHE A 640 -21.37 54.83 -23.65
N SER A 641 -21.90 54.76 -22.42
CA SER A 641 -23.06 53.92 -22.09
C SER A 641 -24.40 54.57 -22.45
N ARG A 642 -24.60 55.84 -22.08
CA ARG A 642 -25.87 56.56 -22.18
C ARG A 642 -25.90 57.69 -23.22
N GLY A 643 -24.76 58.05 -23.81
CA GLY A 643 -24.68 59.08 -24.86
C GLY A 643 -25.46 58.69 -26.11
N LYS A 644 -25.88 59.70 -26.89
CA LYS A 644 -26.52 59.47 -28.19
C LYS A 644 -25.50 58.88 -29.17
N THR A 645 -25.97 58.26 -30.25
CA THR A 645 -25.08 57.74 -31.31
C THR A 645 -24.14 58.83 -31.85
N GLU A 646 -24.59 60.08 -31.90
CA GLU A 646 -23.76 61.22 -32.31
C GLU A 646 -22.62 61.50 -31.30
N ASP A 647 -22.91 61.48 -30.00
CA ASP A 647 -21.89 61.68 -28.95
C ASP A 647 -20.83 60.57 -28.99
N LYS A 648 -21.23 59.33 -29.33
CA LYS A 648 -20.31 58.19 -29.44
C LYS A 648 -19.40 58.26 -30.66
N VAL A 649 -19.93 58.69 -31.80
CA VAL A 649 -19.16 58.89 -33.03
C VAL A 649 -18.16 60.03 -32.85
N ARG A 650 -18.55 61.08 -32.10
CA ARG A 650 -17.66 62.19 -31.73
C ARG A 650 -16.47 61.75 -30.89
N ILE A 651 -16.64 60.86 -29.93
CA ILE A 651 -15.50 60.33 -29.16
C ILE A 651 -14.53 59.52 -30.04
N ILE A 652 -15.05 58.76 -31.01
CA ILE A 652 -14.17 58.03 -31.95
C ILE A 652 -13.40 59.04 -32.81
N PHE A 653 -14.06 60.10 -33.24
CA PHE A 653 -13.43 61.19 -33.98
C PHE A 653 -12.33 61.85 -33.15
N ASP A 654 -12.63 62.26 -31.91
CA ASP A 654 -11.67 62.87 -30.97
C ASP A 654 -10.52 61.91 -30.56
N MET A 655 -10.74 60.60 -30.64
CA MET A 655 -9.70 59.59 -30.41
C MET A 655 -8.74 59.46 -31.61
N CYS A 656 -9.20 59.81 -32.82
CA CYS A 656 -8.44 59.72 -34.06
C CYS A 656 -7.74 61.04 -34.42
N ASP A 657 -8.32 62.17 -34.04
CA ASP A 657 -7.77 63.53 -34.16
C ASP A 657 -6.62 63.71 -33.15
N HIS A 658 -5.37 63.57 -33.61
CA HIS A 658 -4.21 63.52 -32.72
C HIS A 658 -3.73 64.92 -32.31
N ASP A 659 -3.91 65.90 -33.19
CA ASP A 659 -3.48 67.29 -32.99
C ASP A 659 -4.61 68.19 -32.47
N GLY A 660 -5.85 67.68 -32.42
CA GLY A 660 -7.03 68.35 -31.88
C GLY A 660 -7.54 69.47 -32.79
N ASN A 661 -7.25 69.37 -34.09
CA ASN A 661 -7.56 70.42 -35.06
C ASN A 661 -8.99 70.32 -35.63
N GLY A 662 -9.74 69.27 -35.28
CA GLY A 662 -11.12 69.05 -35.72
C GLY A 662 -11.26 68.42 -37.12
N LEU A 663 -10.17 67.92 -37.71
CA LEU A 663 -10.09 67.25 -39.02
C LEU A 663 -9.26 65.97 -38.88
N ILE A 664 -9.63 64.89 -39.58
CA ILE A 664 -8.80 63.66 -39.62
C ILE A 664 -8.03 63.63 -40.94
N ASP A 665 -6.70 63.78 -40.87
CA ASP A 665 -5.85 63.71 -42.05
C ASP A 665 -5.60 62.26 -42.52
N LYS A 666 -4.98 62.07 -43.70
CA LYS A 666 -4.69 60.72 -44.24
C LYS A 666 -3.74 59.94 -43.33
N VAL A 667 -2.79 60.61 -42.67
CA VAL A 667 -1.82 59.96 -41.78
C VAL A 667 -2.51 59.49 -40.50
N GLU A 668 -3.50 60.23 -40.00
CA GLU A 668 -4.34 59.93 -38.85
C GLU A 668 -5.38 58.87 -39.16
N LEU A 669 -6.05 58.93 -40.32
CA LEU A 669 -6.96 57.89 -40.79
C LEU A 669 -6.21 56.59 -41.08
N THR A 670 -5.02 56.68 -41.70
CA THR A 670 -4.16 55.51 -41.88
C THR A 670 -3.71 55.01 -40.52
N LYS A 671 -3.22 55.86 -39.61
CA LYS A 671 -2.88 55.46 -38.23
C LYS A 671 -4.06 54.90 -37.45
N MET A 672 -5.30 55.27 -37.73
CA MET A 672 -6.53 54.71 -37.15
C MET A 672 -6.81 53.31 -37.72
N MET A 673 -6.79 53.17 -39.04
CA MET A 673 -6.94 51.86 -39.69
C MET A 673 -5.81 50.93 -39.27
N THR A 674 -4.59 51.43 -39.21
CA THR A 674 -3.40 50.77 -38.67
C THR A 674 -3.55 50.55 -37.14
N SER A 675 -4.08 51.45 -36.31
CA SER A 675 -4.28 51.15 -34.88
C SER A 675 -5.35 50.08 -34.63
N LEU A 676 -6.30 49.94 -35.55
CA LEU A 676 -7.33 48.89 -35.57
C LEU A 676 -6.87 47.58 -36.26
N VAL A 677 -5.88 47.64 -37.18
CA VAL A 677 -5.53 46.54 -38.10
C VAL A 677 -4.03 46.17 -38.14
N ASP A 678 -3.13 46.92 -37.49
CA ASP A 678 -1.67 46.75 -37.60
C ASP A 678 -1.11 45.66 -36.68
N ILE A 679 -1.60 44.44 -36.94
CA ILE A 679 -0.78 43.23 -37.00
C ILE A 679 -0.79 42.66 -38.44
N ALA A 680 -1.34 43.35 -39.45
CA ALA A 680 -1.31 42.91 -40.84
C ALA A 680 -0.79 44.02 -41.78
N LYS A 681 0.38 43.78 -42.36
CA LYS A 681 0.96 44.55 -43.46
C LYS A 681 0.00 44.56 -44.66
N THR A 682 -0.62 45.69 -44.97
CA THR A 682 -1.22 45.92 -46.30
C THR A 682 -1.04 47.37 -46.74
N ASN A 683 -0.59 47.53 -47.99
CA ASN A 683 -0.22 48.80 -48.62
C ASN A 683 -1.42 49.62 -49.11
N SER A 684 -1.29 50.95 -48.95
CA SER A 684 -1.77 52.09 -49.75
C SER A 684 -3.14 52.06 -50.44
N LEU A 685 -4.01 53.03 -50.09
CA LEU A 685 -5.08 53.58 -50.94
C LEU A 685 -5.07 55.13 -50.88
N SER A 686 -5.59 55.77 -51.93
CA SER A 686 -5.53 57.21 -52.29
C SER A 686 -6.60 58.11 -51.64
N GLU A 687 -6.35 59.44 -51.66
CA GLU A 687 -6.96 60.54 -50.87
C GLU A 687 -8.50 60.64 -50.88
N PRO A 688 -9.13 60.92 -49.71
CA PRO A 688 -9.55 62.29 -49.35
C PRO A 688 -9.37 62.67 -47.85
N GLN A 689 -9.45 63.97 -47.52
CA GLN A 689 -9.57 64.50 -46.14
C GLN A 689 -11.02 64.34 -45.65
N LEU A 690 -11.24 63.85 -44.43
CA LEU A 690 -12.59 63.57 -43.88
C LEU A 690 -12.96 64.57 -42.79
N ASN A 691 -14.08 65.28 -42.98
CA ASN A 691 -14.72 66.07 -41.92
C ASN A 691 -15.61 65.17 -41.03
N TYR A 692 -16.01 65.67 -39.86
CA TYR A 692 -16.89 64.95 -38.90
C TYR A 692 -18.19 64.47 -39.55
N ASP A 693 -18.81 65.26 -40.43
CA ASP A 693 -20.05 64.87 -41.12
C ASP A 693 -19.83 63.78 -42.18
N ASP A 694 -18.65 63.73 -42.83
CA ASP A 694 -18.29 62.67 -43.77
C ASP A 694 -18.00 61.35 -43.03
N PHE A 695 -17.28 61.44 -41.91
CA PHE A 695 -17.02 60.32 -41.01
C PHE A 695 -18.32 59.74 -40.42
N LYS A 696 -19.26 60.62 -40.05
CA LYS A 696 -20.61 60.27 -39.59
C LYS A 696 -21.43 59.56 -40.68
N THR A 697 -21.26 59.95 -41.94
CA THR A 697 -21.95 59.35 -43.09
C THR A 697 -21.37 57.97 -43.42
N MET A 698 -20.04 57.82 -43.42
CA MET A 698 -19.33 56.53 -43.57
C MET A 698 -19.77 55.50 -42.53
N MET A 699 -19.98 55.93 -41.27
CA MET A 699 -20.43 55.05 -40.19
C MET A 699 -21.95 54.76 -40.22
N LYS A 700 -22.76 55.58 -40.90
CA LYS A 700 -24.22 55.39 -41.02
C LYS A 700 -24.61 54.36 -42.09
N GLU A 701 -23.77 54.09 -43.08
CA GLU A 701 -24.16 53.44 -44.35
C GLU A 701 -24.11 51.90 -44.38
N TYR A 702 -24.21 51.22 -43.24
CA TYR A 702 -24.38 49.76 -43.20
C TYR A 702 -25.57 49.36 -42.33
N LYS A 703 -26.78 49.60 -42.84
CA LYS A 703 -28.02 48.93 -42.39
C LYS A 703 -28.39 47.80 -43.38
N GLY A 704 -27.46 46.87 -43.59
CA GLY A 704 -27.70 45.62 -44.31
C GLY A 704 -27.90 44.48 -43.33
N ASP A 705 -29.09 43.87 -43.34
CA ASP A 705 -29.47 42.63 -42.67
C ASP A 705 -29.02 42.45 -41.22
N PHE A 706 -29.67 43.19 -40.32
CA PHE A 706 -29.75 42.82 -38.89
C PHE A 706 -30.65 41.60 -38.69
N ILE A 707 -30.27 40.46 -39.28
CA ILE A 707 -30.43 39.15 -38.67
C ILE A 707 -29.03 38.77 -38.16
N ALA A 708 -28.47 39.62 -37.29
CA ALA A 708 -27.33 39.19 -36.49
C ALA A 708 -27.84 38.03 -35.65
N ILE A 709 -27.24 36.87 -35.90
CA ILE A 709 -27.38 35.58 -35.22
C ILE A 709 -26.95 35.79 -33.75
N GLY A 710 -27.75 36.57 -33.03
CA GLY A 710 -27.77 36.67 -31.60
C GLY A 710 -28.68 35.57 -31.13
N LEU A 711 -28.10 34.36 -31.06
CA LEU A 711 -28.53 33.23 -30.25
C LEU A 711 -29.62 33.62 -29.23
N ASP A 712 -30.88 33.48 -29.65
CA ASP A 712 -32.04 33.51 -28.76
C ASP A 712 -32.05 32.21 -27.97
N CYS A 713 -31.16 32.20 -26.99
CA CYS A 713 -31.09 31.19 -25.94
C CYS A 713 -32.11 31.47 -24.83
N LYS A 714 -33.10 32.37 -25.02
CA LYS A 714 -34.06 32.74 -23.97
C LYS A 714 -35.52 32.84 -24.41
N GLY A 715 -35.86 32.59 -25.67
CA GLY A 715 -37.23 32.28 -26.11
C GLY A 715 -38.24 33.41 -25.88
N ALA A 716 -37.99 34.60 -26.42
CA ALA A 716 -39.03 35.63 -26.50
C ALA A 716 -38.89 36.45 -27.80
N LYS A 717 -39.90 36.32 -28.69
CA LYS A 717 -40.13 37.29 -29.77
C LYS A 717 -40.46 38.64 -29.15
N GLN A 718 -39.74 39.72 -29.47
CA GLN A 718 -40.29 41.08 -29.29
C GLN A 718 -39.52 42.18 -30.03
N ASN A 719 -40.30 43.19 -30.45
CA ASN A 719 -39.99 44.24 -31.42
C ASN A 719 -38.94 45.27 -30.93
N PHE A 720 -38.18 45.80 -31.89
CA PHE A 720 -36.92 46.52 -31.74
C PHE A 720 -37.00 48.00 -31.28
N LEU A 721 -38.17 48.53 -30.90
CA LEU A 721 -38.34 49.98 -30.72
C LEU A 721 -38.40 50.50 -29.28
N ASP A 722 -38.10 49.69 -28.26
CA ASP A 722 -38.26 50.13 -26.87
C ASP A 722 -36.95 50.12 -26.06
N THR A 723 -36.51 51.32 -25.64
CA THR A 723 -35.29 51.60 -24.86
C THR A 723 -35.27 50.89 -23.50
N SER A 724 -36.44 50.40 -23.06
CA SER A 724 -36.67 49.55 -21.89
C SER A 724 -36.03 48.15 -22.00
N THR A 725 -35.84 47.62 -23.21
CA THR A 725 -35.32 46.27 -23.48
C THR A 725 -33.80 46.14 -23.26
N ASN A 726 -33.04 47.22 -23.42
CA ASN A 726 -31.61 47.27 -23.07
C ASN A 726 -31.38 47.10 -21.57
N ILE A 727 -32.36 47.49 -20.75
CA ILE A 727 -32.34 47.32 -19.28
C ILE A 727 -32.78 45.90 -18.92
N ALA A 728 -33.70 45.29 -19.69
CA ALA A 728 -34.08 43.88 -19.54
C ALA A 728 -32.89 42.92 -19.81
N ARG A 729 -31.96 43.27 -20.72
CA ARG A 729 -30.67 42.55 -20.86
C ARG A 729 -29.85 42.57 -19.57
N MET A 730 -29.84 43.70 -18.84
CA MET A 730 -29.11 43.86 -17.56
C MET A 730 -29.79 43.16 -16.37
N THR A 731 -31.12 43.03 -16.34
CA THR A 731 -31.83 42.25 -15.30
C THR A 731 -31.85 40.74 -15.57
N SER A 732 -31.65 40.31 -16.83
CA SER A 732 -31.65 38.89 -17.22
C SER A 732 -30.47 38.05 -16.71
N PHE A 733 -29.52 38.65 -15.98
CA PHE A 733 -28.46 37.94 -15.25
C PHE A 733 -28.95 37.25 -13.96
N GLN A 734 -30.23 37.44 -13.61
CA GLN A 734 -30.85 36.92 -12.40
C GLN A 734 -32.08 36.07 -12.74
N ILE A 735 -31.96 35.10 -13.65
CA ILE A 735 -33.02 34.12 -13.90
C ILE A 735 -32.82 32.95 -12.93
N SER A 736 -33.57 32.97 -11.83
CA SER A 736 -33.96 31.75 -11.13
C SER A 736 -34.95 31.00 -12.00
N SER A 737 -34.59 29.82 -12.49
CA SER A 737 -35.50 28.92 -13.18
C SER A 737 -36.74 28.66 -12.30
N PRO A 738 -37.96 28.62 -12.85
CA PRO A 738 -39.11 28.14 -12.09
C PRO A 738 -38.83 26.69 -11.65
N PRO A 739 -39.14 26.31 -10.40
CA PRO A 739 -38.93 24.94 -9.96
C PRO A 739 -39.91 24.04 -10.72
N GLU A 740 -39.39 23.21 -11.63
CA GLU A 740 -40.13 22.01 -12.06
C GLU A 740 -40.43 21.17 -10.81
N ALA A 741 -41.64 20.64 -10.71
CA ALA A 741 -42.09 19.84 -9.56
C ALA A 741 -41.04 18.75 -9.25
N ASP A 742 -40.41 18.85 -8.09
CA ASP A 742 -39.34 17.97 -7.68
C ASP A 742 -39.88 16.52 -7.65
N PRO A 743 -39.29 15.57 -8.40
CA PRO A 743 -39.67 14.18 -8.29
C PRO A 743 -39.45 13.71 -6.85
N SER A 744 -40.30 12.80 -6.36
CA SER A 744 -40.20 12.26 -5.00
C SER A 744 -38.77 11.86 -4.64
N TRP A 745 -38.38 12.05 -3.36
CA TRP A 745 -37.01 11.80 -2.88
C TRP A 745 -36.47 10.42 -3.32
N ALA A 746 -37.32 9.39 -3.30
CA ALA A 746 -37.00 8.04 -3.77
C ALA A 746 -36.67 8.00 -5.27
N LYS A 747 -37.48 8.66 -6.12
CA LYS A 747 -37.25 8.73 -7.56
C LYS A 747 -36.02 9.57 -7.90
N LYS A 748 -35.72 10.62 -7.13
CA LYS A 748 -34.49 11.44 -7.25
C LYS A 748 -33.23 10.65 -6.87
N LYS A 749 -33.28 9.87 -5.78
CA LYS A 749 -32.22 8.94 -5.38
C LYS A 749 -32.05 7.80 -6.38
N TRP A 750 -33.14 7.22 -6.87
CA TRP A 750 -33.15 6.14 -7.86
C TRP A 750 -32.58 6.59 -9.21
N ASN A 751 -33.04 7.74 -9.72
CA ASN A 751 -32.48 8.31 -10.95
C ASN A 751 -31.01 8.71 -10.75
N SER A 752 -30.64 9.29 -9.60
CA SER A 752 -29.23 9.57 -9.30
C SER A 752 -28.38 8.32 -9.20
N LEU A 753 -28.94 7.20 -8.72
CA LEU A 753 -28.26 5.90 -8.66
C LEU A 753 -28.12 5.32 -10.06
N ILE A 754 -29.18 5.31 -10.89
CA ILE A 754 -29.12 4.85 -12.28
C ILE A 754 -28.10 5.67 -13.07
N THR A 755 -28.14 7.00 -12.99
CA THR A 755 -27.16 7.86 -13.65
C THR A 755 -25.75 7.58 -13.13
N TYR A 756 -25.55 7.36 -11.83
CA TYR A 756 -24.25 6.97 -11.29
C TYR A 756 -23.77 5.61 -11.82
N LEU A 757 -24.65 4.61 -11.87
CA LEU A 757 -24.37 3.28 -12.42
C LEU A 757 -24.05 3.34 -13.91
N GLU A 758 -24.75 4.17 -14.68
CA GLU A 758 -24.54 4.34 -16.12
C GLU A 758 -23.25 5.10 -16.44
N GLU A 759 -22.98 6.19 -15.71
CA GLU A 759 -21.73 6.96 -15.79
C GLU A 759 -20.49 6.11 -15.41
N ASN A 760 -20.64 5.23 -14.40
CA ASN A 760 -19.52 4.45 -13.85
C ASN A 760 -19.56 2.96 -14.24
N ARG A 761 -20.37 2.56 -15.22
CA ARG A 761 -20.59 1.14 -15.55
C ARG A 761 -19.30 0.35 -15.76
N GLN A 762 -18.33 0.95 -16.47
CA GLN A 762 -17.02 0.34 -16.76
C GLN A 762 -16.20 0.17 -15.47
N HIS A 763 -16.17 1.20 -14.63
CA HIS A 763 -15.48 1.16 -13.33
C HIS A 763 -16.10 0.09 -12.43
N ILE A 764 -17.43 0.01 -12.38
CA ILE A 764 -18.14 -0.93 -11.50
C ILE A 764 -17.87 -2.38 -11.95
N ILE A 765 -18.04 -2.70 -13.23
CA ILE A 765 -17.80 -4.06 -13.74
C ILE A 765 -16.36 -4.50 -13.46
N TYR A 766 -15.40 -3.63 -13.73
CA TYR A 766 -13.99 -3.91 -13.51
C TYR A 766 -13.65 -4.09 -12.02
N LEU A 767 -14.24 -3.29 -11.13
CA LEU A 767 -14.09 -3.43 -9.68
C LEU A 767 -14.75 -4.71 -9.14
N ILE A 768 -15.94 -5.05 -9.65
CA ILE A 768 -16.62 -6.31 -9.33
C ILE A 768 -15.72 -7.47 -9.72
N MET A 769 -15.17 -7.49 -10.94
CA MET A 769 -14.26 -8.54 -11.39
C MET A 769 -13.03 -8.67 -10.47
N PHE A 770 -12.38 -7.55 -10.11
CA PHE A 770 -11.25 -7.55 -9.19
C PHE A 770 -11.60 -8.13 -7.81
N TYR A 771 -12.70 -7.68 -7.19
CA TYR A 771 -13.10 -8.17 -5.87
C TYR A 771 -13.62 -9.61 -5.91
N VAL A 772 -14.33 -10.02 -6.96
CA VAL A 772 -14.78 -11.41 -7.15
C VAL A 772 -13.57 -12.33 -7.21
N ILE A 773 -12.54 -12.02 -8.00
CA ILE A 773 -11.30 -12.83 -8.05
C ILE A 773 -10.61 -12.85 -6.68
N THR A 774 -10.47 -11.69 -6.04
CA THR A 774 -9.80 -11.57 -4.74
C THR A 774 -10.51 -12.38 -3.64
N PHE A 775 -11.84 -12.27 -3.56
CA PHE A 775 -12.64 -13.04 -2.60
C PHE A 775 -12.70 -14.52 -2.96
N THR A 776 -12.76 -14.89 -4.24
CA THR A 776 -12.72 -16.30 -4.66
C THR A 776 -11.41 -16.95 -4.20
N LEU A 777 -10.27 -16.30 -4.40
CA LEU A 777 -8.97 -16.79 -3.94
C LEU A 777 -8.89 -16.86 -2.41
N PHE A 778 -9.44 -15.88 -1.70
CA PHE A 778 -9.52 -15.89 -0.24
C PHE A 778 -10.37 -17.06 0.27
N PHE A 779 -11.60 -17.18 -0.22
CA PHE A 779 -12.56 -18.18 0.23
C PHE A 779 -12.17 -19.59 -0.19
N GLU A 780 -11.63 -19.79 -1.39
CA GLU A 780 -11.13 -21.10 -1.83
C GLU A 780 -10.07 -21.63 -0.85
N ARG A 781 -9.11 -20.79 -0.44
CA ARG A 781 -8.13 -21.19 0.58
C ARG A 781 -8.74 -21.32 1.96
N TYR A 782 -9.64 -20.42 2.35
CA TYR A 782 -10.33 -20.49 3.64
C TYR A 782 -11.08 -21.82 3.79
N PHE A 783 -11.90 -22.19 2.81
CA PHE A 783 -12.62 -23.47 2.79
C PHE A 783 -11.68 -24.67 2.73
N SER A 784 -10.63 -24.61 1.91
CA SER A 784 -9.63 -25.68 1.85
C SER A 784 -8.99 -25.96 3.21
N TYR A 785 -8.55 -24.91 3.93
CA TYR A 785 -7.91 -25.07 5.24
C TYR A 785 -8.90 -25.26 6.40
N SER A 786 -10.19 -25.01 6.17
CA SER A 786 -11.23 -25.24 7.18
C SER A 786 -11.77 -26.67 7.12
N TYR A 787 -11.86 -27.27 5.93
CA TYR A 787 -12.56 -28.54 5.72
C TYR A 787 -11.77 -29.58 4.90
N LEU A 788 -11.00 -29.18 3.88
CA LEU A 788 -10.36 -30.13 2.96
C LEU A 788 -8.98 -30.62 3.43
N THR A 789 -8.31 -29.89 4.32
CA THR A 789 -6.97 -30.24 4.82
C THR A 789 -6.96 -30.83 6.22
N GLU A 790 -8.05 -31.46 6.65
CA GLU A 790 -8.15 -32.07 7.99
C GLU A 790 -7.08 -33.15 8.22
N HIS A 791 -6.70 -33.90 7.18
CA HIS A 791 -5.61 -34.89 7.21
C HIS A 791 -4.23 -34.33 7.60
N THR A 792 -4.03 -33.00 7.52
CA THR A 792 -2.77 -32.35 7.94
C THR A 792 -2.80 -31.89 9.39
N ASP A 793 -3.96 -31.95 10.04
CA ASP A 793 -4.23 -31.56 11.43
C ASP A 793 -3.79 -30.14 11.84
N LEU A 794 -3.46 -29.29 10.86
CA LEU A 794 -3.01 -27.91 11.09
C LEU A 794 -4.06 -27.08 11.84
N ARG A 795 -5.34 -27.41 11.68
CA ARG A 795 -6.46 -26.71 12.33
C ARG A 795 -6.55 -27.01 13.82
N HIS A 796 -6.29 -28.24 14.26
CA HIS A 796 -6.28 -28.57 15.69
C HIS A 796 -5.10 -27.89 16.40
N ILE A 797 -3.97 -27.75 15.71
CA ILE A 797 -2.75 -27.12 16.25
C ILE A 797 -2.87 -25.58 16.29
N MET A 798 -3.30 -24.95 15.18
CA MET A 798 -3.25 -23.49 14.99
C MET A 798 -4.62 -22.80 15.10
N GLY A 799 -5.71 -23.56 15.28
CA GLY A 799 -7.08 -23.05 15.35
C GLY A 799 -7.60 -22.52 14.01
N ALA A 800 -8.65 -21.67 14.07
CA ALA A 800 -9.26 -21.05 12.88
C ALA A 800 -8.35 -20.01 12.21
N GLY A 801 -7.27 -19.57 12.88
CA GLY A 801 -6.35 -18.56 12.38
C GLY A 801 -5.63 -18.97 11.10
N ILE A 802 -5.36 -20.27 10.90
CA ILE A 802 -4.69 -20.76 9.69
C ILE A 802 -5.52 -20.55 8.42
N ALA A 803 -6.84 -20.75 8.49
CA ALA A 803 -7.71 -20.56 7.32
C ALA A 803 -7.72 -19.09 6.88
N ILE A 804 -7.74 -18.16 7.85
CA ILE A 804 -7.72 -16.72 7.61
C ILE A 804 -6.35 -16.29 7.06
N THR A 805 -5.24 -16.74 7.64
CA THR A 805 -3.89 -16.37 7.17
C THR A 805 -3.58 -16.91 5.78
N ARG A 806 -4.03 -18.11 5.44
CA ARG A 806 -3.85 -18.70 4.10
C ARG A 806 -4.75 -18.05 3.06
N GLY A 807 -6.00 -17.74 3.42
CA GLY A 807 -6.91 -16.93 2.58
C GLY A 807 -6.34 -15.55 2.26
N SER A 808 -5.92 -14.83 3.30
CA SER A 808 -5.30 -13.50 3.15
C SER A 808 -3.99 -13.55 2.37
N ALA A 809 -3.16 -14.58 2.53
CA ALA A 809 -1.93 -14.75 1.75
C ALA A 809 -2.20 -14.91 0.23
N ALA A 810 -3.25 -15.65 -0.15
CA ALA A 810 -3.62 -15.81 -1.55
C ALA A 810 -4.15 -14.49 -2.14
N ALA A 811 -5.03 -13.81 -1.42
CA ALA A 811 -5.53 -12.48 -1.80
C ALA A 811 -4.39 -11.44 -1.92
N LEU A 812 -3.43 -11.47 -1.00
CA LEU A 812 -2.23 -10.62 -1.00
C LEU A 812 -1.35 -10.90 -2.23
N SER A 813 -1.12 -12.17 -2.53
CA SER A 813 -0.29 -12.61 -3.67
C SER A 813 -0.83 -12.08 -4.99
N PHE A 814 -2.14 -12.16 -5.17
CA PHE A 814 -2.83 -11.60 -6.34
C PHE A 814 -2.76 -10.07 -6.36
N CYS A 815 -3.12 -9.40 -5.25
CA CYS A 815 -3.12 -7.93 -5.17
C CYS A 815 -1.74 -7.34 -5.50
N TYR A 816 -0.67 -7.83 -4.86
CA TYR A 816 0.68 -7.31 -5.11
C TYR A 816 1.14 -7.60 -6.52
N SER A 817 0.90 -8.79 -7.06
CA SER A 817 1.26 -9.08 -8.46
C SER A 817 0.53 -8.15 -9.45
N LEU A 818 -0.76 -7.85 -9.19
CA LEU A 818 -1.55 -6.94 -10.01
C LEU A 818 -1.06 -5.48 -9.96
N LEU A 819 -0.46 -5.02 -8.85
CA LEU A 819 0.05 -3.64 -8.74
C LEU A 819 1.09 -3.31 -9.82
N LEU A 820 1.89 -4.27 -10.27
CA LEU A 820 2.87 -4.08 -11.35
C LEU A 820 2.18 -3.79 -12.69
N LEU A 821 1.13 -4.55 -13.03
CA LEU A 821 0.37 -4.37 -14.26
C LEU A 821 -0.27 -2.99 -14.35
N THR A 822 -0.80 -2.49 -13.23
CA THR A 822 -1.41 -1.14 -13.18
C THR A 822 -0.43 0.01 -13.47
N MET A 823 0.89 -0.26 -13.47
CA MET A 823 1.95 0.73 -13.70
C MET A 823 2.75 0.48 -14.99
N CYS A 824 2.29 -0.44 -15.84
CA CYS A 824 2.83 -0.69 -17.19
C CYS A 824 2.26 0.34 -18.17
N ARG A 825 2.84 1.54 -18.22
CA ARG A 825 2.24 2.69 -18.89
C ARG A 825 2.22 2.57 -20.40
N ASN A 826 3.28 2.03 -21.00
CA ASN A 826 3.37 1.86 -22.45
C ASN A 826 2.43 0.75 -22.90
N LEU A 827 2.38 -0.36 -22.14
CA LEU A 827 1.43 -1.44 -22.40
C LEU A 827 -0.01 -0.93 -22.31
N ILE A 828 -0.38 -0.23 -21.24
CA ILE A 828 -1.73 0.33 -21.07
C ILE A 828 -2.06 1.30 -22.21
N THR A 829 -1.10 2.16 -22.62
CA THR A 829 -1.30 3.09 -23.73
C THR A 829 -1.55 2.36 -25.05
N LYS A 830 -0.85 1.25 -25.31
CA LYS A 830 -1.05 0.42 -26.51
C LYS A 830 -2.35 -0.38 -26.45
N VAL A 831 -2.69 -0.96 -25.30
CA VAL A 831 -3.96 -1.69 -25.11
C VAL A 831 -5.16 -0.75 -25.27
N ARG A 832 -4.99 0.54 -24.99
CA ARG A 832 -6.01 1.58 -25.19
C ARG A 832 -6.46 1.69 -26.66
N GLU A 833 -5.62 1.35 -27.62
CA GLU A 833 -5.98 1.41 -29.05
C GLU A 833 -6.95 0.29 -29.46
N TYR A 834 -7.12 -0.74 -28.62
CA TYR A 834 -8.00 -1.88 -28.88
C TYR A 834 -9.40 -1.67 -28.29
N ALA A 835 -10.39 -2.43 -28.81
CA ALA A 835 -11.78 -2.40 -28.36
C ALA A 835 -11.98 -2.73 -26.87
N ILE A 836 -10.96 -3.29 -26.20
CA ILE A 836 -10.96 -3.61 -24.76
C ILE A 836 -11.23 -2.37 -23.89
N GLN A 837 -10.85 -1.16 -24.33
CA GLN A 837 -11.13 0.10 -23.61
C GLN A 837 -12.64 0.33 -23.37
N GLN A 838 -13.52 -0.25 -24.21
CA GLN A 838 -14.97 -0.11 -24.02
C GLN A 838 -15.48 -0.82 -22.75
N TYR A 839 -14.74 -1.82 -22.26
CA TYR A 839 -15.09 -2.61 -21.08
C TYR A 839 -14.21 -2.26 -19.87
N ILE A 840 -12.94 -1.94 -20.08
CA ILE A 840 -11.97 -1.65 -19.02
C ILE A 840 -11.57 -0.17 -19.07
N PRO A 841 -11.80 0.61 -18.00
CA PRO A 841 -11.46 2.03 -17.96
C PRO A 841 -9.97 2.24 -17.67
N LEU A 842 -9.14 1.97 -18.68
CA LEU A 842 -7.67 2.00 -18.62
C LEU A 842 -7.11 3.37 -18.22
N ASP A 843 -7.84 4.45 -18.46
CA ASP A 843 -7.44 5.82 -18.08
C ASP A 843 -7.32 6.00 -16.55
N SER A 844 -8.10 5.22 -15.79
CA SER A 844 -8.08 5.26 -14.32
C SER A 844 -7.10 4.30 -13.65
N HIS A 845 -6.12 3.76 -14.39
CA HIS A 845 -5.11 2.82 -13.88
C HIS A 845 -4.42 3.25 -12.57
N VAL A 846 -4.09 4.54 -12.39
CA VAL A 846 -3.46 5.05 -11.14
C VAL A 846 -4.44 5.07 -9.96
N GLN A 847 -5.72 5.34 -10.19
CA GLN A 847 -6.71 5.29 -9.11
C GLN A 847 -6.97 3.84 -8.72
N PHE A 848 -7.03 2.95 -9.71
CA PHE A 848 -7.13 1.52 -9.45
C PHE A 848 -5.91 0.97 -8.71
N HIS A 849 -4.69 1.39 -9.07
CA HIS A 849 -3.47 1.05 -8.33
C HIS A 849 -3.58 1.36 -6.83
N LYS A 850 -4.12 2.54 -6.47
CA LYS A 850 -4.32 2.91 -5.06
C LYS A 850 -5.34 2.01 -4.38
N LEU A 851 -6.42 1.64 -5.08
CA LEU A 851 -7.44 0.76 -4.52
C LEU A 851 -6.91 -0.66 -4.28
N VAL A 852 -6.19 -1.22 -5.25
CA VAL A 852 -5.51 -2.52 -5.11
C VAL A 852 -4.50 -2.47 -3.98
N ALA A 853 -3.75 -1.36 -3.84
CA ALA A 853 -2.82 -1.18 -2.74
C ALA A 853 -3.54 -1.15 -1.39
N MET A 854 -4.63 -0.38 -1.24
CA MET A 854 -5.39 -0.36 0.02
C MET A 854 -6.00 -1.73 0.38
N THR A 855 -6.48 -2.47 -0.62
CA THR A 855 -6.97 -3.84 -0.44
C THR A 855 -5.83 -4.79 -0.04
N GLY A 856 -4.67 -4.66 -0.67
CA GLY A 856 -3.45 -5.38 -0.32
C GLY A 856 -3.01 -5.11 1.12
N LEU A 857 -2.99 -3.83 1.55
CA LEU A 857 -2.66 -3.44 2.92
C LEU A 857 -3.62 -4.06 3.95
N PHE A 858 -4.93 -4.07 3.68
CA PHE A 858 -5.90 -4.72 4.54
C PHE A 858 -5.56 -6.21 4.74
N PHE A 859 -5.32 -6.95 3.65
CA PHE A 859 -4.93 -8.36 3.75
C PHE A 859 -3.53 -8.55 4.36
N THR A 860 -2.60 -7.60 4.22
CA THR A 860 -1.31 -7.64 4.94
C THR A 860 -1.54 -7.60 6.44
N LEU A 861 -2.38 -6.68 6.93
CA LEU A 861 -2.67 -6.56 8.36
C LEU A 861 -3.34 -7.82 8.91
N VAL A 862 -4.36 -8.34 8.20
CA VAL A 862 -5.04 -9.59 8.56
C VAL A 862 -4.06 -10.77 8.59
N HIS A 863 -3.19 -10.86 7.59
CA HIS A 863 -2.18 -11.92 7.50
C HIS A 863 -1.17 -11.85 8.65
N THR A 864 -0.61 -10.68 8.93
CA THR A 864 0.36 -10.48 10.03
C THR A 864 -0.26 -10.77 11.40
N ILE A 865 -1.45 -10.22 11.69
CA ILE A 865 -2.14 -10.45 12.96
C ILE A 865 -2.52 -11.93 13.11
N GLY A 866 -3.04 -12.56 12.05
CA GLY A 866 -3.36 -13.97 12.07
C GLY A 866 -2.14 -14.85 12.32
N HIS A 867 -0.96 -14.49 11.78
CA HIS A 867 0.27 -15.22 12.06
C HIS A 867 0.77 -15.03 13.50
N CYS A 868 0.56 -13.87 14.13
CA CYS A 868 0.84 -13.69 15.55
C CYS A 868 0.00 -14.62 16.43
N VAL A 869 -1.30 -14.74 16.14
CA VAL A 869 -2.21 -15.67 16.84
C VAL A 869 -1.82 -17.13 16.59
N ASN A 870 -1.49 -17.46 15.35
CA ASN A 870 -1.03 -18.79 14.98
C ASN A 870 0.27 -19.18 15.71
N PHE A 871 1.26 -18.28 15.78
CA PHE A 871 2.51 -18.56 16.50
C PHE A 871 2.32 -18.65 18.00
N TYR A 872 1.34 -17.94 18.57
CA TYR A 872 0.91 -18.15 19.95
C TYR A 872 0.41 -19.59 20.15
N HIS A 873 -0.55 -20.04 19.32
CA HIS A 873 -1.07 -21.40 19.40
C HIS A 873 0.02 -22.46 19.17
N ILE A 874 0.89 -22.31 18.18
CA ILE A 874 2.02 -23.23 17.96
C ILE A 874 2.92 -23.28 19.20
N SER A 875 3.17 -22.14 19.84
CA SER A 875 4.03 -22.05 21.02
C SER A 875 3.39 -22.68 22.27
N THR A 876 2.08 -22.89 22.32
CA THR A 876 1.42 -23.59 23.43
C THR A 876 1.30 -25.10 23.22
N GLN A 877 1.62 -25.63 22.04
CA GLN A 877 1.45 -27.06 21.72
C GLN A 877 2.65 -27.92 22.15
N PRO A 878 2.45 -29.19 22.55
CA PRO A 878 3.55 -30.10 22.87
C PRO A 878 4.44 -30.39 21.66
N LEU A 879 5.68 -30.82 21.91
CA LEU A 879 6.66 -31.11 20.86
C LEU A 879 6.19 -32.18 19.87
N GLU A 880 5.40 -33.15 20.34
CA GLU A 880 4.84 -34.22 19.52
C GLU A 880 3.91 -33.65 18.43
N HIS A 881 3.05 -32.68 18.76
CA HIS A 881 2.18 -32.03 17.78
C HIS A 881 3.00 -31.20 16.77
N LEU A 882 4.08 -30.56 17.22
CA LEU A 882 4.96 -29.77 16.35
C LEU A 882 5.72 -30.64 15.33
N ARG A 883 6.08 -31.87 15.68
CA ARG A 883 6.65 -32.84 14.74
C ARG A 883 5.66 -33.25 13.66
N CYS A 884 4.36 -33.23 13.96
CA CYS A 884 3.31 -33.47 12.96
C CYS A 884 3.06 -32.25 12.04
N LEU A 885 3.34 -31.03 12.52
CA LEU A 885 3.15 -29.78 11.75
C LEU A 885 4.01 -29.73 10.48
N THR A 886 5.28 -30.12 10.58
CA THR A 886 6.22 -30.07 9.46
C THR A 886 7.24 -31.20 9.53
N LYS A 887 7.40 -31.92 8.42
CA LYS A 887 8.45 -32.93 8.26
C LYS A 887 9.81 -32.33 7.89
N GLU A 888 9.84 -31.05 7.53
CA GLU A 888 11.04 -30.34 7.03
C GLU A 888 11.87 -29.74 8.17
N MET A 889 11.30 -29.58 9.38
CA MET A 889 12.02 -29.09 10.55
C MET A 889 12.19 -30.20 11.56
N HIS A 890 13.44 -30.49 11.93
CA HIS A 890 13.76 -31.35 13.05
C HIS A 890 13.85 -30.52 14.32
N PHE A 891 13.21 -30.97 15.39
CA PHE A 891 13.31 -30.34 16.71
C PHE A 891 14.04 -31.27 17.66
N ASP A 892 15.08 -30.74 18.28
CA ASP A 892 15.82 -31.44 19.32
C ASP A 892 14.90 -31.77 20.50
N SER A 893 15.20 -32.86 21.20
CA SER A 893 14.38 -33.33 22.34
C SER A 893 14.66 -32.59 23.65
N ASP A 894 15.70 -31.74 23.68
CA ASP A 894 16.15 -30.99 24.84
C ASP A 894 15.49 -29.61 24.99
N SER A 895 14.90 -29.10 23.91
CA SER A 895 14.39 -27.74 23.85
C SER A 895 13.20 -27.64 22.92
N LYS A 896 12.18 -26.90 23.39
CA LYS A 896 11.00 -26.61 22.61
C LYS A 896 11.19 -25.29 21.86
N PRO A 897 10.78 -25.18 20.58
CA PRO A 897 10.74 -23.91 19.88
C PRO A 897 9.74 -22.96 20.55
N ASN A 898 10.27 -21.92 21.19
CA ASN A 898 9.48 -20.88 21.84
C ASN A 898 8.95 -19.84 20.83
N PHE A 899 8.12 -18.90 21.29
CA PHE A 899 7.58 -17.85 20.40
C PHE A 899 8.69 -17.03 19.73
N SER A 900 9.78 -16.78 20.46
CA SER A 900 10.96 -16.06 19.94
C SER A 900 11.60 -16.80 18.76
N PHE A 901 11.72 -18.13 18.83
CA PHE A 901 12.22 -18.96 17.74
C PHE A 901 11.36 -18.82 16.49
N TRP A 902 10.03 -18.86 16.62
CA TRP A 902 9.14 -18.73 15.47
C TRP A 902 9.26 -17.38 14.76
N ILE A 903 9.46 -16.29 15.52
CA ILE A 903 9.55 -14.94 14.96
C ILE A 903 10.97 -14.60 14.48
N PHE A 904 12.01 -14.92 15.26
CA PHE A 904 13.39 -14.49 15.02
C PHE A 904 14.32 -15.62 14.58
N GLY A 905 13.96 -16.89 14.81
CA GLY A 905 14.73 -18.06 14.38
C GLY A 905 14.30 -18.61 13.03
N THR A 906 13.09 -18.29 12.54
CA THR A 906 12.62 -18.78 11.23
C THR A 906 12.75 -17.73 10.12
N VAL A 907 13.04 -18.21 8.91
CA VAL A 907 13.07 -17.37 7.69
C VAL A 907 11.73 -16.66 7.48
N THR A 908 10.62 -17.36 7.70
CA THR A 908 9.25 -16.82 7.61
C THR A 908 9.02 -15.67 8.58
N GLY A 909 9.47 -15.80 9.83
CA GLY A 909 9.28 -14.77 10.86
C GLY A 909 10.10 -13.50 10.57
N ILE A 910 11.40 -13.66 10.31
CA ILE A 910 12.31 -12.53 10.03
C ILE A 910 11.85 -11.77 8.78
N THR A 911 11.62 -12.49 7.68
CA THR A 911 11.16 -11.86 6.43
C THR A 911 9.80 -11.19 6.60
N GLY A 912 8.90 -11.75 7.43
CA GLY A 912 7.60 -11.15 7.74
C GLY A 912 7.72 -9.79 8.43
N ILE A 913 8.61 -9.65 9.43
CA ILE A 913 8.85 -8.36 10.12
C ILE A 913 9.45 -7.33 9.16
N ILE A 914 10.44 -7.73 8.36
CA ILE A 914 11.08 -6.82 7.40
C ILE A 914 10.07 -6.37 6.33
N LEU A 915 9.26 -7.30 5.80
CA LEU A 915 8.20 -7.00 4.84
C LEU A 915 7.18 -6.03 5.43
N PHE A 916 6.67 -6.30 6.64
CA PHE A 916 5.74 -5.40 7.32
C PHE A 916 6.31 -3.99 7.46
N THR A 917 7.58 -3.88 7.87
CA THR A 917 8.28 -2.59 8.00
C THR A 917 8.37 -1.84 6.67
N ILE A 918 8.77 -2.53 5.59
CA ILE A 918 8.86 -1.95 4.25
C ILE A 918 7.48 -1.49 3.75
N VAL A 919 6.44 -2.31 3.95
CA VAL A 919 5.06 -1.94 3.59
C VAL A 919 4.65 -0.68 4.36
N MET A 920 4.86 -0.60 5.67
CA MET A 920 4.51 0.60 6.44
C MET A 920 5.25 1.86 5.94
N ILE A 921 6.54 1.74 5.61
CA ILE A 921 7.32 2.84 5.01
C ILE A 921 6.73 3.30 3.68
N ILE A 922 6.45 2.37 2.76
CA ILE A 922 5.90 2.69 1.44
C ILE A 922 4.54 3.40 1.58
N TYR A 923 3.62 2.84 2.38
CA TYR A 923 2.26 3.36 2.47
C TYR A 923 2.18 4.72 3.17
N ILE A 924 2.95 4.92 4.25
CA ILE A 924 2.96 6.19 4.97
C ILE A 924 3.55 7.30 4.10
N PHE A 925 4.68 7.08 3.42
CA PHE A 925 5.24 8.09 2.53
C PHE A 925 4.42 8.30 1.24
N ALA A 926 3.63 7.30 0.82
CA ALA A 926 2.65 7.44 -0.26
C ALA A 926 1.39 8.21 0.15
N TYR A 927 1.18 8.47 1.44
CA TYR A 927 0.01 9.20 1.92
C TYR A 927 -0.09 10.60 1.28
N PRO A 928 -1.27 11.03 0.78
CA PRO A 928 -1.40 12.23 -0.05
C PRO A 928 -0.79 13.50 0.55
N LYS A 929 -0.95 13.72 1.87
CA LYS A 929 -0.40 14.91 2.56
C LYS A 929 1.13 14.90 2.61
N ILE A 930 1.75 13.74 2.78
CA ILE A 930 3.20 13.59 2.86
C ILE A 930 3.80 13.67 1.45
N ARG A 931 3.22 12.95 0.50
CA ARG A 931 3.64 12.94 -0.91
C ARG A 931 3.67 14.34 -1.53
N GLN A 932 2.65 15.17 -1.28
CA GLN A 932 2.58 16.54 -1.80
C GLN A 932 3.70 17.44 -1.28
N LYS A 933 4.13 17.25 -0.03
CA LYS A 933 5.15 18.09 0.61
C LYS A 933 6.57 17.56 0.41
N ALA A 934 6.75 16.24 0.37
CA ALA A 934 8.04 15.54 0.36
C ALA A 934 8.19 14.54 -0.82
N TYR A 935 7.85 14.97 -2.04
CA TYR A 935 7.80 14.12 -3.24
C TYR A 935 9.09 13.33 -3.55
N SER A 936 10.27 13.92 -3.30
CA SER A 936 11.56 13.23 -3.51
C SER A 936 11.73 12.02 -2.57
N TYR A 937 11.29 12.14 -1.32
CA TYR A 937 11.35 11.03 -0.35
C TYR A 937 10.29 9.99 -0.63
N PHE A 938 9.11 10.41 -1.13
CA PHE A 938 8.11 9.49 -1.65
C PHE A 938 8.69 8.56 -2.72
N TRP A 939 9.42 9.08 -3.72
CA TRP A 939 10.00 8.21 -4.75
C TRP A 939 11.05 7.25 -4.21
N ILE A 940 11.94 7.71 -3.32
CA ILE A 940 12.98 6.87 -2.71
C ILE A 940 12.34 5.71 -1.93
N THR A 941 11.36 6.04 -1.07
CA THR A 941 10.66 5.05 -0.26
C THR A 941 9.78 4.13 -1.10
N HIS A 942 9.10 4.65 -2.13
CA HIS A 942 8.28 3.85 -3.00
C HIS A 942 9.11 2.84 -3.80
N SER A 943 10.34 3.18 -4.22
CA SER A 943 11.29 2.26 -4.88
C SER A 943 11.69 1.03 -4.05
N LEU A 944 11.39 1.01 -2.75
CA LEU A 944 11.57 -0.18 -1.90
C LEU A 944 10.68 -1.37 -2.34
N TYR A 945 9.75 -1.17 -3.28
CA TYR A 945 8.97 -2.26 -3.86
C TYR A 945 9.86 -3.39 -4.45
N ILE A 946 11.08 -3.09 -4.91
CA ILE A 946 12.01 -4.11 -5.41
C ILE A 946 12.40 -5.07 -4.27
N PHE A 947 12.75 -4.52 -3.10
CA PHE A 947 13.04 -5.30 -1.90
C PHE A 947 11.79 -6.03 -1.39
N LEU A 948 10.61 -5.40 -1.47
CA LEU A 948 9.34 -6.02 -1.12
C LEU A 948 9.10 -7.33 -1.91
N TYR A 949 9.26 -7.31 -3.23
CA TYR A 949 9.06 -8.51 -4.05
C TYR A 949 10.14 -9.57 -3.85
N GLY A 950 11.41 -9.15 -3.73
CA GLY A 950 12.52 -10.06 -3.42
C GLY A 950 12.30 -10.81 -2.10
N LEU A 951 11.92 -10.08 -1.05
CA LEU A 951 11.61 -10.68 0.25
C LEU A 951 10.31 -11.50 0.23
N SER A 952 9.31 -11.12 -0.59
CA SER A 952 8.06 -11.90 -0.72
C SER A 952 8.29 -13.26 -1.37
N LEU A 953 9.23 -13.37 -2.32
CA LEU A 953 9.67 -14.64 -2.87
C LEU A 953 10.38 -15.50 -1.82
N LEU A 954 11.21 -14.88 -0.97
CA LEU A 954 11.91 -15.59 0.11
C LEU A 954 10.98 -16.02 1.26
N HIS A 955 9.95 -15.22 1.55
CA HIS A 955 9.07 -15.41 2.70
C HIS A 955 8.38 -16.78 2.73
N GLY A 956 8.00 -17.31 1.55
CA GLY A 956 7.33 -18.60 1.44
C GLY A 956 8.25 -19.83 1.31
N LEU A 957 9.58 -19.66 1.26
CA LEU A 957 10.50 -20.76 0.93
C LEU A 957 10.61 -21.83 2.02
N ALA A 958 10.40 -21.46 3.29
CA ALA A 958 10.52 -22.39 4.42
C ALA A 958 9.39 -23.46 4.49
N LYS A 959 8.40 -23.40 3.58
CA LYS A 959 7.31 -24.38 3.43
C LYS A 959 6.51 -24.70 4.71
N LEU A 960 6.54 -23.82 5.72
CA LEU A 960 5.99 -24.08 7.06
C LEU A 960 4.53 -24.56 7.09
N THR A 961 3.69 -24.02 6.20
CA THR A 961 2.25 -24.34 6.11
C THR A 961 1.85 -24.91 4.73
N GLY A 962 2.82 -25.12 3.85
CA GLY A 962 2.62 -25.59 2.49
C GLY A 962 3.54 -24.93 1.47
N THR A 963 3.45 -25.40 0.22
CA THR A 963 4.32 -24.98 -0.89
C THR A 963 4.17 -23.48 -1.25
N PRO A 964 5.26 -22.78 -1.60
CA PRO A 964 5.19 -21.38 -2.02
C PRO A 964 4.49 -21.23 -3.38
N ARG A 965 3.47 -20.36 -3.43
CA ARG A 965 2.71 -20.07 -4.66
C ARG A 965 2.82 -18.63 -5.15
N PHE A 966 3.48 -17.75 -4.40
CA PHE A 966 3.61 -16.34 -4.77
C PHE A 966 4.27 -16.16 -6.15
N TRP A 967 5.30 -16.95 -6.45
CA TRP A 967 6.01 -16.90 -7.74
C TRP A 967 5.09 -17.12 -8.95
N ALA A 968 4.06 -17.97 -8.82
CA ALA A 968 3.11 -18.25 -9.89
C ALA A 968 2.24 -17.04 -10.23
N PHE A 969 1.86 -16.23 -9.23
CA PHE A 969 1.15 -14.97 -9.45
C PHE A 969 2.09 -13.86 -9.97
N PHE A 970 3.35 -13.87 -9.52
CA PHE A 970 4.29 -12.78 -9.74
C PHE A 970 4.96 -12.79 -11.13
N ILE A 971 5.26 -13.97 -11.69
CA ILE A 971 6.18 -14.07 -12.83
C ILE A 971 5.68 -13.34 -14.09
N ILE A 972 4.40 -13.51 -14.45
CA ILE A 972 3.83 -12.87 -15.66
C ILE A 972 3.76 -11.34 -15.49
N PRO A 973 3.20 -10.78 -14.40
CA PRO A 973 3.24 -9.34 -14.14
C PRO A 973 4.65 -8.74 -14.07
N ALA A 974 5.60 -9.46 -13.49
CA ALA A 974 6.98 -9.01 -13.37
C ALA A 974 7.64 -8.86 -14.75
N VAL A 975 7.50 -9.87 -15.61
CA VAL A 975 8.05 -9.84 -16.98
C VAL A 975 7.42 -8.72 -17.82
N LEU A 976 6.10 -8.53 -17.73
CA LEU A 976 5.44 -7.44 -18.46
C LEU A 976 5.90 -6.06 -17.98
N PHE A 977 6.08 -5.89 -16.67
CA PHE A 977 6.55 -4.64 -16.09
C PHE A 977 8.00 -4.33 -16.44
N THR A 978 8.90 -5.34 -16.44
CA THR A 978 10.30 -5.13 -16.82
C THR A 978 10.42 -4.74 -18.28
N LEU A 979 9.68 -5.40 -19.19
CA LEU A 979 9.61 -5.03 -20.60
C LEU A 979 9.08 -3.59 -20.81
N ASP A 980 8.00 -3.21 -20.11
CA ASP A 980 7.46 -1.85 -20.16
C ASP A 980 8.48 -0.79 -19.71
N LYS A 981 9.29 -1.11 -18.68
CA LYS A 981 10.36 -0.22 -18.20
C LYS A 981 11.54 -0.14 -19.14
N ILE A 982 11.94 -1.23 -19.79
CA ILE A 982 12.99 -1.22 -20.81
C ILE A 982 12.59 -0.29 -21.96
N ILE A 983 11.36 -0.42 -22.45
CA ILE A 983 10.81 0.47 -23.50
C ILE A 983 10.80 1.94 -23.03
N SER A 984 10.37 2.19 -21.78
CA SER A 984 10.34 3.55 -21.21
C SER A 984 11.72 4.21 -21.09
N LEU A 985 12.78 3.42 -20.91
CA LEU A 985 14.15 3.93 -20.76
C LEU A 985 14.74 4.36 -22.10
N GLN A 986 14.35 3.69 -23.19
CA GLN A 986 14.82 4.00 -24.54
C GLN A 986 14.33 5.37 -25.06
N THR A 987 13.18 5.87 -24.58
CA THR A 987 12.57 7.12 -25.08
C THR A 987 13.00 8.39 -24.34
N LYS A 988 13.91 8.31 -23.35
CA LYS A 988 13.96 9.30 -22.25
C LYS A 988 14.97 10.44 -22.36
N TYR A 989 15.75 10.57 -23.45
CA TYR A 989 16.87 11.53 -23.46
C TYR A 989 17.09 12.21 -24.82
N MET A 990 16.41 13.35 -25.06
CA MET A 990 16.85 14.35 -26.04
C MET A 990 16.86 15.75 -25.42
N GLU A 991 17.99 16.44 -25.55
CA GLU A 991 18.12 17.87 -25.25
C GLU A 991 17.75 18.68 -26.48
N LEU A 992 16.82 19.62 -26.33
CA LEU A 992 16.29 20.44 -27.41
C LEU A 992 16.65 21.90 -27.19
N ASP A 993 16.99 22.56 -28.30
CA ASP A 993 17.30 23.99 -28.30
C ASP A 993 16.02 24.83 -28.35
N ILE A 994 16.06 25.96 -27.64
CA ILE A 994 14.99 26.96 -27.61
C ILE A 994 15.16 27.89 -28.81
N LEU A 995 14.09 28.06 -29.58
CA LEU A 995 14.08 28.91 -30.77
C LEU A 995 13.69 30.36 -30.43
N GLU A 996 12.63 30.53 -29.63
CA GLU A 996 12.06 31.84 -29.31
C GLU A 996 11.35 31.82 -27.96
N THR A 997 11.49 32.90 -27.18
CA THR A 997 10.75 33.08 -25.91
C THR A 997 10.12 34.46 -25.84
N GLU A 998 8.84 34.52 -25.53
CA GLU A 998 8.07 35.77 -25.44
C GLU A 998 7.38 35.90 -24.08
N LEU A 999 7.52 37.06 -23.44
CA LEU A 999 6.84 37.40 -22.20
C LEU A 999 5.53 38.12 -22.52
N LEU A 1000 4.44 37.37 -22.42
CA LEU A 1000 3.10 37.87 -22.67
C LEU A 1000 2.53 38.60 -21.43
N PRO A 1001 1.53 39.49 -21.62
CA PRO A 1001 0.75 40.07 -20.54
C PRO A 1001 0.10 39.00 -19.65
N SER A 1002 -0.37 39.41 -18.46
CA SER A 1002 -1.02 38.50 -17.49
C SER A 1002 -0.16 37.30 -17.09
N ASP A 1003 1.14 37.50 -16.90
CA ASP A 1003 2.05 36.52 -16.33
C ASP A 1003 2.17 35.19 -17.11
N VAL A 1004 2.05 35.23 -18.45
CA VAL A 1004 2.23 34.06 -19.33
C VAL A 1004 3.53 34.14 -20.12
N THR A 1005 4.27 33.03 -20.21
CA THR A 1005 5.51 32.91 -20.99
C THR A 1005 5.31 31.90 -22.12
N LYS A 1006 5.52 32.33 -23.36
CA LYS A 1006 5.51 31.48 -24.54
C LYS A 1006 6.92 30.99 -24.82
N VAL A 1007 7.08 29.68 -24.98
CA VAL A 1007 8.38 29.05 -25.24
C VAL A 1007 8.24 28.21 -26.51
N LYS A 1008 8.98 28.56 -27.56
CA LYS A 1008 9.12 27.77 -28.79
C LYS A 1008 10.46 27.06 -28.79
N PHE A 1009 10.48 25.77 -29.10
CA PHE A 1009 11.68 24.94 -29.12
C PHE A 1009 11.67 23.98 -30.30
N SER A 1010 12.86 23.47 -30.65
CA SER A 1010 13.08 22.58 -31.79
C SER A 1010 12.27 21.28 -31.66
N ARG A 1011 11.70 20.83 -32.78
CA ARG A 1011 10.99 19.56 -32.86
C ARG A 1011 11.96 18.42 -33.18
N PRO A 1012 11.99 17.31 -32.42
CA PRO A 1012 12.78 16.14 -32.79
C PRO A 1012 12.25 15.48 -34.08
N PRO A 1013 13.13 14.98 -34.98
CA PRO A 1013 12.72 14.46 -36.29
C PRO A 1013 11.75 13.28 -36.22
N ASN A 1014 11.86 12.43 -35.19
CA ASN A 1014 10.97 11.27 -34.99
C ASN A 1014 9.80 11.55 -34.02
N PHE A 1015 9.58 12.81 -33.63
CA PHE A 1015 8.55 13.17 -32.66
C PHE A 1015 7.19 13.34 -33.35
N LYS A 1016 6.36 12.30 -33.27
CA LYS A 1016 4.96 12.31 -33.69
C LYS A 1016 4.07 12.50 -32.47
N TYR A 1017 3.14 13.45 -32.54
CA TYR A 1017 2.15 13.71 -31.51
C TYR A 1017 0.82 14.09 -32.16
N LEU A 1018 -0.27 13.93 -31.41
CA LEU A 1018 -1.63 14.30 -31.79
C LEU A 1018 -2.05 15.59 -31.09
N SER A 1019 -2.97 16.32 -31.71
CA SER A 1019 -3.48 17.57 -31.15
C SER A 1019 -4.14 17.34 -29.80
N GLY A 1020 -3.86 18.25 -28.85
CA GLY A 1020 -4.32 18.14 -27.47
C GLY A 1020 -3.41 17.34 -26.53
N GLN A 1021 -2.37 16.67 -27.03
CA GLN A 1021 -1.38 16.02 -26.17
C GLN A 1021 -0.50 17.01 -25.41
N TRP A 1022 0.03 16.57 -24.28
CA TRP A 1022 0.95 17.33 -23.43
C TRP A 1022 2.29 16.63 -23.30
N VAL A 1023 3.29 17.40 -22.90
CA VAL A 1023 4.66 16.94 -22.71
C VAL A 1023 5.16 17.32 -21.34
N ARG A 1024 6.20 16.64 -20.89
CA ARG A 1024 6.95 17.04 -19.70
C ARG A 1024 8.21 17.74 -20.11
N LEU A 1025 8.37 18.94 -19.58
CA LEU A 1025 9.49 19.82 -19.90
C LEU A 1025 10.32 20.05 -18.64
N CYS A 1026 11.64 19.99 -18.81
CA CYS A 1026 12.61 20.39 -17.80
C CYS A 1026 13.60 21.38 -18.42
N CYS A 1027 13.89 22.48 -17.73
CA CYS A 1027 14.87 23.47 -18.15
C CYS A 1027 16.21 23.20 -17.43
N THR A 1028 17.30 23.06 -18.20
CA THR A 1028 18.62 22.71 -17.65
C THR A 1028 19.22 23.79 -16.74
N ALA A 1029 18.81 25.05 -16.87
CA ALA A 1029 19.34 26.17 -16.08
C ALA A 1029 18.98 26.16 -14.58
N PHE A 1030 17.96 25.41 -14.15
CA PHE A 1030 17.54 25.37 -12.75
C PHE A 1030 17.91 24.06 -12.06
N LYS A 1031 17.26 22.97 -12.45
CA LYS A 1031 17.42 21.61 -11.91
C LYS A 1031 17.12 20.62 -13.02
N SER A 1032 18.12 19.85 -13.41
CA SER A 1032 18.07 18.91 -14.54
C SER A 1032 17.04 17.78 -14.43
N ASN A 1033 16.44 17.55 -13.26
CA ASN A 1033 15.52 16.42 -13.01
C ASN A 1033 14.10 16.85 -12.58
N GLU A 1034 13.74 18.15 -12.66
CA GLU A 1034 12.42 18.64 -12.28
C GLU A 1034 11.53 18.87 -13.52
N TYR A 1035 10.74 17.85 -13.88
CA TYR A 1035 9.84 17.87 -15.02
C TYR A 1035 8.46 18.43 -14.68
N HIS A 1036 7.95 19.34 -15.53
CA HIS A 1036 6.61 19.94 -15.43
C HIS A 1036 5.77 19.57 -16.63
N SER A 1037 4.50 19.22 -16.40
CA SER A 1037 3.57 18.79 -17.46
C SER A 1037 2.91 20.02 -18.09
N LEU A 1038 3.04 20.17 -19.41
CA LEU A 1038 2.59 21.34 -20.18
C LEU A 1038 1.99 20.87 -21.52
N THR A 1039 0.80 21.37 -21.84
CA THR A 1039 0.11 21.07 -23.10
C THR A 1039 0.82 21.69 -24.28
N LEU A 1040 0.97 20.93 -25.37
CA LEU A 1040 1.50 21.46 -26.63
C LEU A 1040 0.45 22.36 -27.27
N THR A 1041 0.80 23.62 -27.47
CA THR A 1041 -0.05 24.60 -28.17
C THR A 1041 0.21 24.63 -29.67
N SER A 1042 1.35 24.08 -30.12
CA SER A 1042 1.67 23.90 -31.53
C SER A 1042 0.85 22.77 -32.18
N ALA A 1043 0.56 22.89 -33.47
CA ALA A 1043 -0.15 21.87 -34.21
C ALA A 1043 0.81 20.78 -34.75
N PRO A 1044 0.37 19.51 -34.91
CA PRO A 1044 1.23 18.40 -35.34
C PRO A 1044 1.95 18.57 -36.68
N HIS A 1045 1.48 19.48 -37.53
CA HIS A 1045 2.09 19.79 -38.82
C HIS A 1045 3.20 20.85 -38.74
N GLU A 1046 3.37 21.56 -37.62
CA GLU A 1046 4.40 22.58 -37.44
C GLU A 1046 5.79 21.97 -37.22
N ASN A 1047 6.83 22.65 -37.71
CA ASN A 1047 8.23 22.21 -37.60
C ASN A 1047 8.88 22.53 -36.23
N TYR A 1048 8.11 23.12 -35.31
CA TYR A 1048 8.54 23.50 -33.97
C TYR A 1048 7.50 23.06 -32.95
N LEU A 1049 7.91 22.97 -31.68
CA LEU A 1049 7.01 22.73 -30.56
C LEU A 1049 6.85 24.02 -29.75
N SER A 1050 5.62 24.32 -29.32
CA SER A 1050 5.35 25.49 -28.47
C SER A 1050 4.53 25.15 -27.24
N VAL A 1051 4.81 25.86 -26.15
CA VAL A 1051 4.03 25.80 -24.90
C VAL A 1051 3.78 27.20 -24.35
N HIS A 1052 2.62 27.40 -23.75
CA HIS A 1052 2.24 28.62 -23.03
C HIS A 1052 2.20 28.34 -21.54
N VAL A 1053 3.14 28.93 -20.78
CA VAL A 1053 3.36 28.64 -19.37
C VAL A 1053 2.86 29.80 -18.52
N LYS A 1054 1.80 29.56 -17.73
CA LYS A 1054 1.32 30.52 -16.73
C LYS A 1054 2.23 30.55 -15.51
N ALA A 1055 2.66 31.73 -15.08
CA ALA A 1055 3.50 31.88 -13.88
C ALA A 1055 2.65 31.78 -12.60
N HIS A 1056 2.54 30.57 -12.06
CA HIS A 1056 1.78 30.29 -10.84
C HIS A 1056 2.64 29.75 -9.70
N GLY A 1057 3.65 28.92 -10.01
CA GLY A 1057 4.51 28.25 -9.03
C GLY A 1057 5.96 28.74 -9.03
N PRO A 1058 6.79 28.26 -8.08
CA PRO A 1058 8.20 28.67 -7.98
C PRO A 1058 9.02 28.33 -9.23
N TRP A 1059 8.74 27.20 -9.89
CA TRP A 1059 9.44 26.81 -11.12
C TRP A 1059 9.04 27.70 -12.30
N THR A 1060 7.73 27.94 -12.50
CA THR A 1060 7.24 28.79 -13.59
C THR A 1060 7.66 30.24 -13.42
N TRP A 1061 7.73 30.75 -12.19
CA TRP A 1061 8.28 32.09 -11.90
C TRP A 1061 9.78 32.17 -12.15
N LYS A 1062 10.54 31.09 -11.86
CA LYS A 1062 11.96 31.02 -12.23
C LYS A 1062 12.16 30.97 -13.73
N LEU A 1063 11.34 30.21 -14.44
CA LEU A 1063 11.34 30.15 -15.90
C LEU A 1063 11.09 31.55 -16.48
N ARG A 1064 10.02 32.21 -16.05
CA ARG A 1064 9.69 33.59 -16.47
C ARG A 1064 10.80 34.59 -16.11
N GLY A 1065 11.33 34.52 -14.89
CA GLY A 1065 12.39 35.41 -14.44
C GLY A 1065 13.73 35.20 -15.13
N PHE A 1066 14.02 33.98 -15.61
CA PHE A 1066 15.24 33.69 -16.38
C PHE A 1066 15.19 34.34 -17.78
N PHE A 1067 14.04 34.25 -18.45
CA PHE A 1067 13.81 34.86 -19.76
C PHE A 1067 13.37 36.32 -19.70
N ASP A 1068 13.41 36.94 -18.51
CA ASP A 1068 13.22 38.37 -18.37
C ASP A 1068 14.39 39.11 -19.06
N PRO A 1069 14.12 40.04 -20.00
CA PRO A 1069 15.16 40.86 -20.63
C PRO A 1069 16.11 41.52 -19.61
N SER A 1070 15.61 41.82 -18.41
CA SER A 1070 16.41 42.35 -17.29
C SER A 1070 17.49 41.39 -16.76
N ASN A 1071 17.28 40.08 -16.88
CA ASN A 1071 18.15 39.03 -16.30
C ASN A 1071 18.97 38.27 -17.37
N TYR A 1072 18.57 38.33 -18.64
CA TYR A 1072 19.22 37.61 -19.73
C TYR A 1072 20.57 38.22 -20.13
N SER A 1073 21.70 37.56 -19.88
CA SER A 1073 23.01 38.01 -20.36
C SER A 1073 23.35 37.37 -21.72
N PRO A 1074 23.71 38.14 -22.76
CA PRO A 1074 24.05 37.59 -24.08
C PRO A 1074 25.27 36.64 -24.08
N ASN A 1075 26.10 36.67 -23.03
CA ASN A 1075 27.27 35.80 -22.88
C ASN A 1075 27.02 34.51 -22.05
N ALA A 1076 25.78 34.26 -21.59
CA ALA A 1076 25.44 33.02 -20.88
C ALA A 1076 24.96 31.93 -21.84
N PRO A 1077 25.30 30.65 -21.59
CA PRO A 1077 24.82 29.55 -22.43
C PRO A 1077 23.30 29.51 -22.47
N THR A 1078 22.72 29.42 -23.67
CA THR A 1078 21.28 29.31 -23.86
C THR A 1078 20.77 28.03 -23.17
N PRO A 1079 19.76 28.12 -22.28
CA PRO A 1079 19.24 26.95 -21.60
C PRO A 1079 18.65 25.97 -22.61
N LYS A 1080 18.91 24.68 -22.39
CA LYS A 1080 18.30 23.60 -23.16
C LYS A 1080 17.08 23.05 -22.44
N ILE A 1081 16.15 22.51 -23.21
CA ILE A 1081 14.94 21.86 -22.69
C ILE A 1081 15.07 20.35 -22.86
N LYS A 1082 14.80 19.60 -21.80
CA LYS A 1082 14.60 18.15 -21.86
C LYS A 1082 13.12 17.87 -22.01
N LEU A 1083 12.79 17.06 -23.01
CA LEU A 1083 11.43 16.67 -23.36
C LEU A 1083 11.20 15.20 -22.99
N GLU A 1084 10.08 14.92 -22.32
CA GLU A 1084 9.55 13.57 -22.12
C GLU A 1084 8.09 13.57 -22.61
N GLY A 1085 7.70 12.62 -23.46
CA GLY A 1085 6.36 12.56 -24.07
C GLY A 1085 6.40 12.15 -25.54
N PRO A 1086 5.29 12.26 -26.28
CA PRO A 1086 4.03 12.90 -25.88
C PRO A 1086 3.20 12.05 -24.91
N PHE A 1087 2.45 12.72 -24.04
CA PHE A 1087 1.54 12.12 -23.07
C PHE A 1087 0.11 12.63 -23.30
N GLY A 1088 -0.87 11.91 -22.78
CA GLY A 1088 -2.28 12.21 -22.99
C GLY A 1088 -2.87 11.45 -24.18
N GLY A 1089 -4.17 11.17 -24.10
CA GLY A 1089 -4.89 10.65 -25.26
C GLY A 1089 -5.22 11.79 -26.20
N GLY A 1090 -4.59 11.83 -27.37
CA GLY A 1090 -5.06 12.65 -28.49
C GLY A 1090 -6.34 12.06 -29.05
N ASN A 1091 -7.40 11.97 -28.23
CA ASN A 1091 -8.67 11.43 -28.66
C ASN A 1091 -9.30 12.46 -29.60
N GLN A 1092 -9.06 12.32 -30.91
CA GLN A 1092 -9.55 13.25 -31.91
C GLN A 1092 -10.96 12.89 -32.41
N ASP A 1093 -11.80 12.27 -31.57
CA ASP A 1093 -13.12 11.72 -31.93
C ASP A 1093 -14.07 12.72 -32.63
N TRP A 1094 -13.77 14.02 -32.62
CA TRP A 1094 -14.43 15.04 -33.43
C TRP A 1094 -14.38 14.76 -34.93
N TYR A 1095 -13.35 14.10 -35.48
CA TYR A 1095 -13.31 13.73 -36.90
C TYR A 1095 -14.37 12.69 -37.29
N LYS A 1096 -14.87 11.89 -36.32
CA LYS A 1096 -15.89 10.84 -36.55
C LYS A 1096 -17.30 11.40 -36.71
N HIS A 1097 -17.50 12.66 -36.33
CA HIS A 1097 -18.82 13.30 -36.33
C HIS A 1097 -18.89 14.33 -37.45
N GLU A 1098 -19.99 14.32 -38.22
CA GLU A 1098 -20.21 15.35 -39.25
C GLU A 1098 -20.31 16.76 -38.65
N ILE A 1099 -20.81 16.85 -37.41
CA ILE A 1099 -20.88 18.09 -36.64
C ILE A 1099 -20.32 17.84 -35.25
N ALA A 1100 -19.39 18.70 -34.85
CA ALA A 1100 -18.76 18.66 -33.55
C ALA A 1100 -18.97 19.99 -32.80
N ILE A 1101 -19.38 19.90 -31.53
CA ILE A 1101 -19.45 21.01 -30.60
C ILE A 1101 -18.28 20.87 -29.63
N MET A 1102 -17.32 21.78 -29.71
CA MET A 1102 -16.12 21.81 -28.87
C MET A 1102 -16.28 22.89 -27.80
N VAL A 1103 -16.27 22.50 -26.53
CA VAL A 1103 -16.44 23.40 -25.40
C VAL A 1103 -15.15 23.48 -24.58
N GLY A 1104 -14.54 24.66 -24.57
CA GLY A 1104 -13.35 24.96 -23.78
C GLY A 1104 -13.70 25.80 -22.55
N GLY A 1105 -13.43 25.29 -21.35
CA GLY A 1105 -13.70 25.96 -20.08
C GLY A 1105 -12.43 26.35 -19.33
N GLY A 1106 -12.20 27.65 -19.11
CA GLY A 1106 -11.04 28.14 -18.34
C GLY A 1106 -9.70 27.61 -18.86
N ILE A 1107 -8.90 26.96 -17.99
CA ILE A 1107 -7.62 26.33 -18.37
C ILE A 1107 -7.75 25.20 -19.40
N GLY A 1108 -8.94 24.59 -19.51
CA GLY A 1108 -9.21 23.52 -20.48
C GLY A 1108 -9.24 23.99 -21.94
N VAL A 1109 -9.05 25.29 -22.19
CA VAL A 1109 -8.99 25.86 -23.54
C VAL A 1109 -7.62 25.67 -24.21
N THR A 1110 -6.53 25.54 -23.45
CA THR A 1110 -5.16 25.46 -23.99
C THR A 1110 -4.94 24.35 -25.03
N PRO A 1111 -5.47 23.12 -24.86
CA PRO A 1111 -5.38 22.07 -25.88
C PRO A 1111 -6.06 22.44 -27.21
N TYR A 1112 -7.14 23.24 -27.15
CA TYR A 1112 -7.89 23.63 -28.34
C TYR A 1112 -7.09 24.56 -29.26
N ALA A 1113 -6.03 25.21 -28.78
CA ALA A 1113 -5.12 25.96 -29.65
C ALA A 1113 -4.48 25.05 -30.72
N SER A 1114 -4.01 23.87 -30.30
CA SER A 1114 -3.44 22.87 -31.21
C SER A 1114 -4.53 22.22 -32.06
N ILE A 1115 -5.68 21.86 -31.46
CA ILE A 1115 -6.80 21.18 -32.15
C ILE A 1115 -7.41 22.04 -33.26
N LEU A 1116 -7.67 23.32 -33.00
CA LEU A 1116 -8.31 24.20 -33.97
C LEU A 1116 -7.39 24.51 -35.16
N ASN A 1117 -6.10 24.71 -34.90
CA ASN A 1117 -5.10 24.93 -35.95
C ASN A 1117 -4.89 23.65 -36.80
N ASP A 1118 -4.87 22.48 -36.16
CA ASP A 1118 -4.82 21.19 -36.86
C ASP A 1118 -6.09 20.90 -37.69
N LEU A 1119 -7.27 21.26 -37.17
CA LEU A 1119 -8.55 21.15 -37.87
C LEU A 1119 -8.55 21.98 -39.17
N VAL A 1120 -8.24 23.28 -39.07
CA VAL A 1120 -8.24 24.20 -40.23
C VAL A 1120 -7.16 23.82 -41.25
N PHE A 1121 -5.99 23.35 -40.79
CA PHE A 1121 -4.98 22.81 -41.68
C PHE A 1121 -5.45 21.53 -42.39
N GLY A 1122 -6.11 20.62 -41.65
CA GLY A 1122 -6.66 19.38 -42.19
C GLY A 1122 -7.71 19.60 -43.27
N THR A 1123 -8.59 20.58 -43.11
CA THR A 1123 -9.63 20.93 -44.09
C THR A 1123 -9.08 21.69 -45.29
N SER A 1124 -8.14 22.63 -45.09
CA SER A 1124 -7.56 23.43 -46.18
C SER A 1124 -6.63 22.65 -47.11
N THR A 1125 -5.91 21.63 -46.59
CA THR A 1125 -4.92 20.86 -47.36
C THR A 1125 -5.44 19.52 -47.88
N ASN A 1126 -6.71 19.18 -47.63
CA ASN A 1126 -7.32 17.88 -47.99
C ASN A 1126 -6.49 16.65 -47.55
N ARG A 1127 -5.61 16.81 -46.54
CA ARG A 1127 -4.64 15.81 -46.09
C ARG A 1127 -5.30 14.54 -45.52
N TYR A 1128 -6.56 14.66 -45.13
CA TYR A 1128 -7.42 13.57 -44.69
C TYR A 1128 -8.60 13.48 -45.66
N SER A 1129 -8.50 12.65 -46.69
CA SER A 1129 -9.52 12.44 -47.73
C SER A 1129 -10.85 11.80 -47.23
N GLY A 1130 -11.12 11.84 -45.92
CA GLY A 1130 -12.26 11.22 -45.25
C GLY A 1130 -12.71 11.90 -43.96
N VAL A 1131 -12.43 13.20 -43.75
CA VAL A 1131 -12.98 13.94 -42.59
C VAL A 1131 -14.47 14.11 -42.79
N ALA A 1132 -15.28 13.43 -41.96
CA ALA A 1132 -16.72 13.59 -41.98
C ALA A 1132 -17.15 14.99 -41.49
N CYS A 1133 -16.32 15.63 -40.67
CA CYS A 1133 -16.63 16.89 -39.99
C CYS A 1133 -16.76 18.07 -40.97
N LYS A 1134 -18.00 18.49 -41.22
CA LYS A 1134 -18.38 19.61 -42.10
C LYS A 1134 -18.46 20.94 -41.36
N LYS A 1135 -18.80 20.92 -40.07
CA LYS A 1135 -18.96 22.13 -39.25
C LYS A 1135 -18.55 21.89 -37.80
N VAL A 1136 -17.79 22.82 -37.24
CA VAL A 1136 -17.37 22.81 -35.84
C VAL A 1136 -17.83 24.08 -35.13
N TYR A 1137 -18.57 23.89 -34.04
CA TYR A 1137 -18.97 24.96 -33.14
C TYR A 1137 -18.02 24.99 -31.95
N PHE A 1138 -17.19 26.03 -31.86
CA PHE A 1138 -16.27 26.22 -30.74
C PHE A 1138 -16.84 27.21 -29.73
N LEU A 1139 -17.22 26.69 -28.56
CA LEU A 1139 -17.75 27.45 -27.43
C LEU A 1139 -16.63 27.66 -26.41
N TRP A 1140 -16.07 28.87 -26.35
CA TRP A 1140 -15.11 29.22 -25.31
C TRP A 1140 -15.82 29.87 -24.13
N ILE A 1141 -15.82 29.19 -22.98
CA ILE A 1141 -16.48 29.66 -21.76
C ILE A 1141 -15.41 30.03 -20.74
N CYS A 1142 -15.32 31.32 -20.41
CA CYS A 1142 -14.36 31.82 -19.43
C CYS A 1142 -14.99 32.91 -18.56
N ALA A 1143 -14.47 33.08 -17.34
CA ALA A 1143 -14.89 34.19 -16.50
C ALA A 1143 -14.36 35.52 -17.09
N SER A 1144 -13.06 35.60 -17.34
CA SER A 1144 -12.39 36.74 -17.98
C SER A 1144 -11.29 36.22 -18.91
N HIS A 1145 -10.88 37.03 -19.89
CA HIS A 1145 -9.76 36.74 -20.78
C HIS A 1145 -8.38 36.77 -20.09
N ARG A 1146 -8.32 37.15 -18.81
CA ARG A 1146 -7.07 37.24 -18.03
C ARG A 1146 -6.29 35.92 -18.06
N HIS A 1147 -5.01 35.98 -18.43
CA HIS A 1147 -4.06 34.87 -18.66
C HIS A 1147 -4.29 34.04 -19.96
N PHE A 1148 -5.32 34.34 -20.74
CA PHE A 1148 -5.63 33.66 -22.01
C PHE A 1148 -5.73 34.66 -23.17
N GLU A 1149 -5.13 35.85 -23.02
CA GLU A 1149 -5.13 36.89 -24.06
C GLU A 1149 -4.46 36.38 -25.33
N TRP A 1150 -3.38 35.61 -25.19
CA TRP A 1150 -2.67 34.95 -26.30
C TRP A 1150 -3.57 34.01 -27.11
N PHE A 1151 -4.63 33.47 -26.50
CA PHE A 1151 -5.54 32.57 -27.21
C PHE A 1151 -6.45 33.33 -28.19
N ILE A 1152 -6.72 34.62 -27.93
CA ILE A 1152 -7.39 35.51 -28.89
C ILE A 1152 -6.54 35.65 -30.15
N ASP A 1153 -5.22 35.80 -30.00
CA ASP A 1153 -4.31 35.89 -31.15
C ASP A 1153 -4.25 34.58 -31.94
N VAL A 1154 -4.31 33.42 -31.25
CA VAL A 1154 -4.43 32.11 -31.90
C VAL A 1154 -5.76 31.98 -32.64
N LEU A 1155 -6.89 32.37 -32.04
CA LEU A 1155 -8.19 32.35 -32.71
C LEU A 1155 -8.20 33.24 -33.95
N ARG A 1156 -7.55 34.41 -33.88
CA ARG A 1156 -7.42 35.32 -35.03
C ARG A 1156 -6.64 34.67 -36.18
N ASP A 1157 -5.57 33.94 -35.86
CA ASP A 1157 -4.77 33.20 -36.85
C ASP A 1157 -5.54 32.00 -37.43
N VAL A 1158 -6.35 31.31 -36.62
CA VAL A 1158 -7.20 30.22 -37.09
C VAL A 1158 -8.34 30.74 -37.99
N GLU A 1159 -9.01 31.84 -37.62
CA GLU A 1159 -10.08 32.46 -38.43
C GLU A 1159 -9.57 33.04 -39.75
N SER A 1160 -8.30 33.48 -39.80
CA SER A 1160 -7.69 33.99 -41.04
C SER A 1160 -7.32 32.87 -42.00
N LYS A 1161 -6.97 31.69 -41.47
CA LYS A 1161 -6.65 30.47 -42.24
C LYS A 1161 -7.88 29.66 -42.65
N ASP A 1162 -9.04 29.85 -42.03
CA ASP A 1162 -10.28 29.13 -42.38
C ASP A 1162 -10.92 29.70 -43.65
N VAL A 1163 -10.46 29.20 -44.80
CA VAL A 1163 -11.02 29.52 -46.13
C VAL A 1163 -12.37 28.82 -46.37
N THR A 1164 -12.60 27.69 -45.69
CA THR A 1164 -13.75 26.79 -45.88
C THR A 1164 -14.96 27.11 -45.00
N ASN A 1165 -14.85 28.08 -44.09
CA ASN A 1165 -15.87 28.47 -43.11
C ASN A 1165 -16.37 27.28 -42.25
N VAL A 1166 -15.47 26.36 -41.91
CA VAL A 1166 -15.76 25.16 -41.13
C VAL A 1166 -15.93 25.49 -39.65
N LEU A 1167 -15.23 26.52 -39.16
CA LEU A 1167 -15.19 26.88 -37.76
C LEU A 1167 -16.12 28.06 -37.45
N GLU A 1168 -16.99 27.90 -36.45
CA GLU A 1168 -17.79 28.99 -35.89
C GLU A 1168 -17.45 29.17 -34.40
N VAL A 1169 -16.95 30.35 -34.03
CA VAL A 1169 -16.45 30.64 -32.69
C VAL A 1169 -17.43 31.51 -31.92
N HIS A 1170 -17.81 31.05 -30.72
CA HIS A 1170 -18.57 31.85 -29.76
C HIS A 1170 -17.82 31.93 -28.43
N ILE A 1171 -17.63 33.15 -27.95
CA ILE A 1171 -16.92 33.42 -26.70
C ILE A 1171 -17.94 33.84 -25.65
N PHE A 1172 -18.03 33.10 -24.55
CA PHE A 1172 -18.93 33.38 -23.43
C PHE A 1172 -18.12 33.88 -22.23
N ILE A 1173 -18.32 35.15 -21.89
CA ILE A 1173 -17.75 35.80 -20.72
C ILE A 1173 -18.75 35.70 -19.58
N THR A 1174 -18.45 34.87 -18.58
CA THR A 1174 -19.37 34.55 -17.48
C THR A 1174 -19.13 35.37 -16.21
N GLN A 1175 -18.23 36.35 -16.22
CA GLN A 1175 -18.05 37.26 -15.08
C GLN A 1175 -19.39 37.96 -14.79
N PHE A 1176 -19.66 38.25 -13.51
CA PHE A 1176 -20.77 39.14 -13.18
C PHE A 1176 -20.41 40.58 -13.54
N PHE A 1177 -21.42 41.35 -13.96
CA PHE A 1177 -21.26 42.73 -14.39
C PHE A 1177 -20.51 43.61 -13.37
N HIS A 1178 -20.90 43.55 -12.09
CA HIS A 1178 -20.23 44.27 -10.99
C HIS A 1178 -18.81 43.77 -10.67
N LYS A 1179 -18.29 42.79 -11.41
CA LYS A 1179 -16.91 42.29 -11.28
C LYS A 1179 -16.15 42.40 -12.59
N PHE A 1180 -16.68 43.07 -13.62
CA PHE A 1180 -15.95 43.26 -14.87
C PHE A 1180 -14.64 44.00 -14.62
N ASP A 1181 -13.56 43.45 -15.17
CA ASP A 1181 -12.32 44.19 -15.32
C ASP A 1181 -12.50 45.25 -16.42
N LEU A 1182 -11.61 46.25 -16.45
CA LEU A 1182 -11.67 47.33 -17.44
C LEU A 1182 -11.72 46.79 -18.88
N ARG A 1183 -10.91 45.77 -19.18
CA ARG A 1183 -10.91 45.07 -20.47
C ARG A 1183 -12.28 44.48 -20.82
N THR A 1184 -12.93 43.76 -19.91
CA THR A 1184 -14.24 43.13 -20.15
C THR A 1184 -15.32 44.18 -20.30
N THR A 1185 -15.28 45.27 -19.53
CA THR A 1185 -16.22 46.37 -19.71
C THR A 1185 -16.03 47.04 -21.06
N MET A 1186 -14.79 47.28 -21.49
CA MET A 1186 -14.52 47.83 -22.81
C MET A 1186 -15.03 46.90 -23.92
N LEU A 1187 -14.77 45.60 -23.78
CA LEU A 1187 -15.28 44.58 -24.70
C LEU A 1187 -16.82 44.57 -24.73
N TYR A 1188 -17.49 44.73 -23.59
CA TYR A 1188 -18.95 44.84 -23.50
C TYR A 1188 -19.48 46.08 -24.21
N ILE A 1189 -18.84 47.22 -24.01
CA ILE A 1189 -19.23 48.48 -24.66
C ILE A 1189 -18.98 48.37 -26.17
N CYS A 1190 -17.81 47.92 -26.60
CA CYS A 1190 -17.45 47.71 -28.01
C CYS A 1190 -18.38 46.75 -28.75
N GLU A 1191 -18.84 45.67 -28.10
CA GLU A 1191 -19.69 44.68 -28.77
C GLU A 1191 -21.17 45.11 -28.84
N ASN A 1192 -21.69 45.81 -27.81
CA ASN A 1192 -23.12 46.15 -27.73
C ASN A 1192 -23.47 47.58 -28.12
N HIS A 1193 -22.52 48.52 -28.01
CA HIS A 1193 -22.77 49.95 -28.21
C HIS A 1193 -22.06 50.55 -29.41
N PHE A 1194 -21.17 49.80 -30.07
CA PHE A 1194 -20.46 50.23 -31.26
C PHE A 1194 -20.74 49.31 -32.45
N GLN A 1195 -20.63 49.86 -33.66
CA GLN A 1195 -20.82 49.12 -34.89
C GLN A 1195 -19.58 48.30 -35.24
N ARG A 1196 -19.77 47.07 -35.73
CA ARG A 1196 -18.71 46.22 -36.26
C ARG A 1196 -18.17 46.79 -37.57
N ILE A 1197 -16.86 46.95 -37.66
CA ILE A 1197 -16.19 47.39 -38.90
C ILE A 1197 -15.77 46.11 -39.65
N SER A 1198 -16.28 45.91 -40.87
CA SER A 1198 -15.98 44.73 -41.70
C SER A 1198 -16.27 43.38 -41.01
N ASN A 1199 -17.42 43.26 -40.32
CA ASN A 1199 -17.82 42.09 -39.54
C ASN A 1199 -16.85 41.66 -38.42
N ARG A 1200 -15.93 42.54 -38.00
CA ARG A 1200 -14.99 42.31 -36.89
C ARG A 1200 -15.28 43.24 -35.72
N SER A 1201 -15.04 42.75 -34.50
CA SER A 1201 -15.13 43.56 -33.29
C SER A 1201 -13.97 44.56 -33.23
N MET A 1202 -14.24 45.85 -32.94
CA MET A 1202 -13.19 46.88 -32.87
C MET A 1202 -12.12 46.61 -31.80
N PHE A 1203 -12.46 45.86 -30.75
CA PHE A 1203 -11.56 45.63 -29.62
C PHE A 1203 -10.71 44.36 -29.77
N THR A 1204 -11.26 43.30 -30.36
CA THR A 1204 -10.56 42.01 -30.51
C THR A 1204 -10.11 41.70 -31.94
N GLY A 1205 -10.71 42.34 -32.94
CA GLY A 1205 -10.44 42.09 -34.36
C GLY A 1205 -10.93 40.71 -34.85
N LEU A 1206 -11.75 40.00 -34.08
CA LEU A 1206 -12.29 38.68 -34.41
C LEU A 1206 -13.63 38.79 -35.15
N LYS A 1207 -13.94 37.82 -36.01
CA LYS A 1207 -15.30 37.59 -36.54
C LYS A 1207 -16.22 37.00 -35.47
N ALA A 1208 -15.65 36.18 -34.56
CA ALA A 1208 -16.32 35.58 -33.41
C ALA A 1208 -17.23 36.56 -32.65
N VAL A 1209 -18.36 36.05 -32.16
CA VAL A 1209 -19.31 36.85 -31.37
C VAL A 1209 -19.04 36.66 -29.88
N ASN A 1210 -18.91 37.79 -29.16
CA ASN A 1210 -18.74 37.81 -27.72
C ASN A 1210 -20.11 37.89 -27.02
N HIS A 1211 -20.41 36.89 -26.19
CA HIS A 1211 -21.62 36.80 -25.38
C HIS A 1211 -21.30 37.04 -23.91
N PHE A 1212 -22.17 37.77 -23.22
CA PHE A 1212 -22.02 38.06 -21.80
C PHE A 1212 -23.06 37.29 -20.99
N GLY A 1213 -22.59 36.36 -20.17
CA GLY A 1213 -23.43 35.44 -19.39
C GLY A 1213 -23.12 33.98 -19.66
N ARG A 1214 -23.82 33.10 -18.93
CA ARG A 1214 -23.69 31.66 -19.13
C ARG A 1214 -24.47 31.25 -20.39
N PRO A 1215 -23.93 30.35 -21.22
CA PRO A 1215 -24.67 29.81 -22.36
C PRO A 1215 -25.87 28.99 -21.86
N ASP A 1216 -27.06 29.22 -22.41
CA ASP A 1216 -28.15 28.25 -22.30
C ASP A 1216 -27.89 27.10 -23.26
N MET A 1217 -27.25 26.05 -22.74
CA MET A 1217 -26.94 24.87 -23.52
C MET A 1217 -28.19 24.15 -24.03
N ASN A 1218 -29.34 24.24 -23.35
CA ASN A 1218 -30.56 23.57 -23.82
C ASN A 1218 -31.09 24.24 -25.08
N ALA A 1219 -31.12 25.58 -25.10
CA ALA A 1219 -31.57 26.33 -26.26
C ALA A 1219 -30.58 26.21 -27.42
N PHE A 1220 -29.27 26.26 -27.15
CA PHE A 1220 -28.22 26.04 -28.16
C PHE A 1220 -28.33 24.66 -28.82
N LEU A 1221 -28.44 23.58 -28.04
CA LEU A 1221 -28.57 22.22 -28.59
C LEU A 1221 -29.88 22.04 -29.37
N LYS A 1222 -30.99 22.66 -28.94
CA LYS A 1222 -32.25 22.67 -29.70
C LYS A 1222 -32.11 23.40 -31.04
N PHE A 1223 -31.34 24.48 -31.07
CA PHE A 1223 -31.03 25.22 -32.29
C PHE A 1223 -30.18 24.38 -33.25
N ILE A 1224 -29.08 23.77 -32.78
CA ILE A 1224 -28.24 22.88 -33.60
C ILE A 1224 -29.05 21.73 -34.19
N ARG A 1225 -29.96 21.13 -33.40
CA ARG A 1225 -30.87 20.10 -33.89
C ARG A 1225 -31.79 20.60 -35.01
N LYS A 1226 -32.26 21.85 -34.94
CA LYS A 1226 -33.10 22.44 -35.99
C LYS A 1226 -32.29 22.79 -37.24
N GLN A 1227 -31.10 23.35 -37.08
CA GLN A 1227 -30.22 23.76 -38.18
C GLN A 1227 -29.67 22.55 -38.94
N HIS A 1228 -29.39 21.45 -38.23
CA HIS A 1228 -28.75 20.26 -38.77
C HIS A 1228 -29.62 19.03 -38.56
N ALA A 1229 -30.88 19.09 -38.99
CA ALA A 1229 -31.82 17.97 -38.89
C ALA A 1229 -31.43 16.76 -39.78
N TYR A 1230 -30.50 16.93 -40.74
CA TYR A 1230 -30.05 15.90 -41.67
C TYR A 1230 -29.02 14.93 -41.06
N VAL A 1231 -28.38 15.28 -39.94
CA VAL A 1231 -27.41 14.39 -39.26
C VAL A 1231 -28.11 13.54 -38.21
N SER A 1232 -27.62 12.33 -38.00
CA SER A 1232 -28.16 11.41 -36.99
C SER A 1232 -27.54 11.61 -35.60
N LYS A 1233 -26.27 12.02 -35.54
CA LYS A 1233 -25.48 12.16 -34.31
C LYS A 1233 -24.62 13.42 -34.36
N VAL A 1234 -24.54 14.12 -33.25
CA VAL A 1234 -23.65 15.28 -33.04
C VAL A 1234 -22.74 14.99 -31.85
N GLY A 1235 -21.43 15.18 -32.04
CA GLY A 1235 -20.44 14.99 -30.97
C GLY A 1235 -20.31 16.26 -30.14
N VAL A 1236 -20.38 16.16 -28.81
CA VAL A 1236 -20.21 17.29 -27.88
C VAL A 1236 -19.01 17.02 -26.97
N PHE A 1237 -17.90 17.68 -27.24
CA PHE A 1237 -16.63 17.53 -26.54
C PHE A 1237 -16.49 18.67 -25.53
N SER A 1238 -16.39 18.37 -24.24
CA SER A 1238 -16.20 19.40 -23.23
C SER A 1238 -14.94 19.16 -22.41
N CYS A 1239 -14.06 20.17 -22.37
CA CYS A 1239 -12.84 20.19 -21.56
C CYS A 1239 -12.86 21.45 -20.70
N GLY A 1240 -12.91 21.29 -19.38
CA GLY A 1240 -13.04 22.42 -18.44
C GLY A 1240 -13.43 21.99 -17.03
N PRO A 1241 -13.85 22.94 -16.16
CA PRO A 1241 -14.27 22.64 -14.79
C PRO A 1241 -15.40 21.61 -14.76
N THR A 1242 -15.36 20.68 -13.81
CA THR A 1242 -16.35 19.60 -13.67
C THR A 1242 -17.79 20.11 -13.54
N ALA A 1243 -18.00 21.26 -12.91
CA ALA A 1243 -19.31 21.90 -12.83
C ALA A 1243 -19.87 22.30 -14.20
N LEU A 1244 -19.01 22.79 -15.11
CA LEU A 1244 -19.39 23.16 -16.46
C LEU A 1244 -19.72 21.92 -17.29
N THR A 1245 -18.83 20.92 -17.29
CA THR A 1245 -19.00 19.71 -18.09
C THR A 1245 -20.22 18.90 -17.65
N LYS A 1246 -20.51 18.84 -16.35
CA LYS A 1246 -21.75 18.25 -15.82
C LYS A 1246 -23.01 19.00 -16.26
N THR A 1247 -22.94 20.33 -16.38
CA THR A 1247 -24.07 21.14 -16.86
C THR A 1247 -24.34 20.87 -18.34
N ILE A 1248 -23.29 20.74 -19.15
CA ILE A 1248 -23.39 20.40 -20.58
C ILE A 1248 -23.93 18.97 -20.75
N SER A 1249 -23.43 18.01 -19.97
CA SER A 1249 -23.95 16.63 -19.97
C SER A 1249 -25.45 16.61 -19.67
N LYS A 1250 -25.88 17.27 -18.59
CA LYS A 1250 -27.30 17.39 -18.23
C LYS A 1250 -28.14 18.04 -19.32
N ALA A 1251 -27.60 19.04 -20.03
CA ALA A 1251 -28.30 19.66 -21.15
C ALA A 1251 -28.44 18.70 -22.34
N CYS A 1252 -27.39 17.94 -22.66
CA CYS A 1252 -27.44 16.90 -23.67
C CYS A 1252 -28.48 15.83 -23.30
N GLU A 1253 -28.50 15.36 -22.05
CA GLU A 1253 -29.51 14.43 -21.54
C GLU A 1253 -30.92 14.99 -21.66
N ALA A 1254 -31.15 16.25 -21.25
CA ALA A 1254 -32.46 16.90 -21.31
C ALA A 1254 -32.98 17.01 -22.74
N VAL A 1255 -32.11 17.31 -23.71
CA VAL A 1255 -32.47 17.39 -25.14
C VAL A 1255 -32.66 16.00 -25.75
N ASN A 1256 -31.85 15.02 -25.36
CA ASN A 1256 -31.95 13.62 -25.80
C ASN A 1256 -33.18 12.90 -25.24
N LYS A 1257 -33.69 13.28 -24.06
CA LYS A 1257 -34.95 12.75 -23.48
C LYS A 1257 -36.14 12.89 -24.43
N GLN A 1258 -36.12 13.88 -25.32
CA GLN A 1258 -37.18 14.11 -26.31
C GLN A 1258 -37.17 13.11 -27.48
N ARG A 1259 -36.15 12.23 -27.58
CA ARG A 1259 -36.00 11.17 -28.61
C ARG A 1259 -36.16 11.65 -30.06
N LYS A 1260 -35.73 12.88 -30.37
CA LYS A 1260 -35.71 13.46 -31.73
C LYS A 1260 -34.27 13.55 -32.24
N LEU A 1261 -34.04 13.24 -33.51
CA LEU A 1261 -32.72 13.33 -34.17
C LEU A 1261 -32.29 14.80 -34.39
N PRO A 1262 -30.98 15.12 -34.39
CA PRO A 1262 -29.86 14.24 -34.03
C PRO A 1262 -29.74 13.99 -32.52
N TYR A 1263 -29.11 12.86 -32.16
CA TYR A 1263 -28.69 12.58 -30.78
C TYR A 1263 -27.37 13.27 -30.44
N PHE A 1264 -27.29 13.88 -29.25
CA PHE A 1264 -26.08 14.53 -28.75
C PHE A 1264 -25.26 13.57 -27.90
N LEU A 1265 -24.04 13.25 -28.35
CA LEU A 1265 -23.11 12.38 -27.63
C LEU A 1265 -22.11 13.24 -26.87
N HIS A 1266 -22.30 13.35 -25.56
CA HIS A 1266 -21.39 14.09 -24.71
C HIS A 1266 -20.16 13.25 -24.35
N GLN A 1267 -18.98 13.80 -24.63
CA GLN A 1267 -17.69 13.24 -24.23
C GLN A 1267 -16.98 14.24 -23.32
N PHE A 1268 -16.59 13.76 -22.14
CA PHE A 1268 -15.75 14.52 -21.23
C PHE A 1268 -14.29 14.31 -21.64
N GLU A 1269 -13.69 15.35 -22.20
CA GLU A 1269 -12.29 15.35 -22.60
C GLU A 1269 -11.43 15.98 -21.51
N ASN A 1270 -10.33 15.31 -21.16
CA ASN A 1270 -9.35 15.79 -20.18
C ASN A 1270 -7.96 15.69 -20.78
N PHE A 1271 -7.76 16.50 -21.83
CA PHE A 1271 -6.53 16.60 -22.61
C PHE A 1271 -5.30 16.87 -21.76
#